data_AF-A0A093XNU2-F1
#
_entry.id   AF-A0A093XNU2-F1
#
_cell.length_a   1.000
_cell.length_b   1.000
_cell.length_c   1.000
_cell.angle_alpha   90.00
_cell.angle_beta   90.00
_cell.angle_gamma   90.00
#
_symmetry.space_group_name_H-M   'P 1'
#
loop_
_entity.id
_entity.type
_entity.pdbx_description
1 polymer ?
#
loop_
_entity_poly.entity_id
_entity_poly.type
_entity_poly.pdbx_seq_one_letter_code
_entity_poly.pdbx_strand_id
1 'polypeptide(L)'
;MKVFKFRPFLVWTVSLWVIVPQTAAKDLPDLRILPLGDSITKGSLSSDGNGYRNYLETKLLNYNSAAGTKVDMIGTLHDGSMADYHHEGHSGEFVENIINYWQKPFTAGPNVVLIHVGTNNMDLNQQVGEAPGRYSNMLDEMYVKLPDALIIVCKVIHSKNPNLNARADAFNAKLETMVQQRSDAGRSILLVDMGMVDSDINDSKHPTDAGYAKMAEGWYKTIIKAHESGMIKAHGTSNPTGVGIGERGNGDAPAGSASCEAGNWKRIGKVFDDFKVWKEVGSIFSGAADFSRDKLIFADLDGDGFDDYILADHDGKVRAWLMKGLAAGTKYLEYIQPSWEDLNVTGDMIRMADVTGDGKADMILLYSDGAAKVWENVGDGTTVKFKSLDSKWATGLESREKIRFQDMDGDGYADYVVLYDGGAVSWARNTHNNGADSSKPNWSSLQEIAPGVEGAPPKSVHLIDLDGDKRADYVIIYQGGSVKALRNSGNLNRDSNRRNWHDFGTIAPGIAGTTGDMIRFADLSGDGLADFLQVEDDGSIRMWSNQGLVGADVSKLRFADLTGDGRADLIYVDAVGRAFAWVNAGLGNWQKVGRIATIRDDEDLSDSRILFADVNGDGLADYLIVYGGGAVKAWLNNGNIGRQDGQRLWTGPYEIAPGVAENSDGSKVRFADLNGDGFADYLVLWDGGAVDAWLNQQQIPPNGRQIWRAKETVATGVGEPGSKIRFVQLNDDGKSDYIIQYDGGSAKAYLNTGDIPGSSDKVNWINIGAVAAGVGEPGPVFYADIDGDGKDDYLVSYADGSVNAWINVCDWVVKDPPDTPNPGDGDPDDGDDPYVPDPGDDEPFPTCPYSPATMDELSNLNYNNEVPPRCVPKYMLAILLALLEDLTNRYNDMLDDDYDHFYDVYSEYIVKNSEEVLYNFMLDESDHYYHCKIWQQYPCCTSCDEYDWDCTGCLDPCEILSGQDNGIRYKLRDQPCPPDYSQRNNIKPKEYQSIIWSFKNDGAEDNFWGAVEAEVGAPRKRFEIVDHEYVFTAFDDPEMGNNGACEREYNLYGWDGMKDTCQQQYFWSYSPHLNGFVADDVFNPKDTVEKVMKNIKDDVIQAIAELTLAVIADEYYSDENDLVDALALPVFMLQAALDSMQSVLDMGKDIEETETKEFIINLFSSLLVVASMGGGALVEAGWKLLGKWLVRAAESGHAAISLVAVVENPDSAPLLIFGLIMSGRTILETQKVAKAATLRRSMKYEEITSFNKEVGALMKLEEELNKKPASSSVCKVRFA
;
A
#
# COMPACT_ATOMS: atom_id res chain seq x y z
N MET A 1 19.01 47.33 49.96
CA MET A 1 18.74 47.43 51.41
C MET A 1 18.88 46.03 52.02
N LYS A 2 19.80 45.89 52.99
CA LYS A 2 19.94 44.91 54.11
C LYS A 2 19.28 43.50 54.02
N VAL A 3 20.04 42.40 54.08
CA VAL A 3 20.48 41.59 55.28
C VAL A 3 19.63 40.30 55.40
N PHE A 4 20.12 39.08 55.18
CA PHE A 4 21.02 38.17 55.96
C PHE A 4 20.39 37.40 57.15
N LYS A 5 20.58 36.06 57.11
CA LYS A 5 20.75 35.04 58.20
C LYS A 5 19.47 34.56 58.93
N PHE A 6 19.34 33.29 59.37
CA PHE A 6 20.30 32.43 60.09
C PHE A 6 19.99 30.90 59.95
N ARG A 7 21.05 30.09 59.77
CA ARG A 7 21.19 28.71 60.31
C ARG A 7 21.61 28.81 61.79
N PRO A 8 21.41 27.79 62.68
CA PRO A 8 22.56 26.95 63.04
C PRO A 8 22.27 25.50 63.57
N PHE A 9 23.24 24.58 63.33
CA PHE A 9 23.89 23.58 64.24
C PHE A 9 23.07 22.55 65.09
N LEU A 10 23.47 21.31 65.45
CA LEU A 10 24.71 20.49 65.40
C LEU A 10 24.35 19.01 65.81
N VAL A 11 24.92 18.02 65.10
CA VAL A 11 25.47 16.68 65.47
C VAL A 11 25.11 16.02 66.83
N TRP A 12 24.76 14.71 66.84
CA TRP A 12 25.44 13.60 67.59
C TRP A 12 25.03 12.21 67.04
N THR A 13 26.04 11.35 66.92
CA THR A 13 26.08 9.99 66.37
C THR A 13 25.48 8.91 67.30
N VAL A 14 24.75 7.93 66.74
CA VAL A 14 24.58 6.58 67.34
C VAL A 14 24.68 5.50 66.24
N SER A 15 25.75 4.71 66.37
CA SER A 15 25.98 3.29 66.05
C SER A 15 25.13 2.55 65.00
N LEU A 16 25.86 1.86 64.11
CA LEU A 16 25.43 0.83 63.17
C LEU A 16 24.26 -0.05 63.67
N TRP A 17 23.20 -0.09 62.87
CA TRP A 17 22.81 -1.32 62.16
C TRP A 17 22.73 -0.96 60.68
N VAL A 18 23.70 -1.42 59.89
CA VAL A 18 23.52 -1.46 58.44
C VAL A 18 22.51 -2.57 58.18
N ILE A 19 21.22 -2.21 58.15
CA ILE A 19 20.30 -2.93 57.28
C ILE A 19 20.69 -2.43 55.90
N VAL A 20 21.54 -3.19 55.20
CA VAL A 20 21.51 -3.12 53.74
C VAL A 20 20.10 -3.58 53.41
N PRO A 21 19.23 -2.74 52.84
CA PRO A 21 18.10 -3.31 52.14
C PRO A 21 18.76 -4.14 51.04
N GLN A 22 18.69 -5.47 51.16
CA GLN A 22 18.77 -6.30 49.97
C GLN A 22 17.64 -5.80 49.09
N THR A 23 17.97 -4.91 48.15
CA THR A 23 17.11 -4.66 47.01
C THR A 23 16.94 -6.02 46.37
N ALA A 24 15.77 -6.62 46.54
CA ALA A 24 15.37 -7.73 45.69
C ALA A 24 15.64 -7.29 44.25
N ALA A 25 16.36 -8.11 43.49
CA ALA A 25 16.53 -7.85 42.07
C ALA A 25 15.13 -7.66 41.48
N LYS A 26 14.87 -6.52 40.83
CA LYS A 26 13.60 -6.31 40.14
C LYS A 26 13.54 -7.33 39.00
N ASP A 27 12.46 -8.08 38.89
CA ASP A 27 12.24 -8.96 37.74
C ASP A 27 12.12 -8.14 36.46
N LEU A 28 12.65 -8.69 35.37
CA LEU A 28 12.59 -8.07 34.05
C LEU A 28 11.12 -8.07 33.59
N PRO A 29 10.54 -6.92 33.19
CA PRO A 29 9.18 -6.88 32.67
C PRO A 29 9.11 -7.64 31.34
N ASP A 30 7.89 -7.98 30.89
CA ASP A 30 7.68 -8.52 29.55
C ASP A 30 8.21 -7.53 28.51
N LEU A 31 8.99 -8.04 27.57
CA LEU A 31 9.70 -7.25 26.59
C LEU A 31 9.07 -7.44 25.22
N ARG A 32 8.56 -6.34 24.66
CA ARG A 32 8.19 -6.24 23.25
C ARG A 32 9.27 -5.42 22.55
N ILE A 33 10.11 -6.11 21.78
CA ILE A 33 11.35 -5.60 21.22
C ILE A 33 11.16 -5.38 19.73
N LEU A 34 11.40 -4.16 19.25
CA LEU A 34 11.49 -3.85 17.82
C LEU A 34 12.95 -3.83 17.36
N PRO A 35 13.44 -4.84 16.63
CA PRO A 35 14.76 -4.80 15.98
C PRO A 35 14.65 -4.01 14.66
N LEU A 36 15.08 -2.76 14.68
CA LEU A 36 15.05 -1.85 13.52
C LEU A 36 16.45 -1.70 12.93
N GLY A 37 16.61 -1.91 11.63
CA GLY A 37 17.91 -1.68 10.99
C GLY A 37 18.04 -2.12 9.55
N ASP A 38 19.29 -2.35 9.14
CA ASP A 38 19.66 -2.76 7.79
C ASP A 38 19.89 -4.28 7.67
N SER A 39 20.67 -4.72 6.67
CA SER A 39 21.03 -6.12 6.42
C SER A 39 21.69 -6.82 7.62
N ILE A 40 22.31 -6.08 8.53
CA ILE A 40 22.90 -6.61 9.77
C ILE A 40 21.78 -6.92 10.77
N THR A 41 20.79 -6.04 10.90
CA THR A 41 19.61 -6.33 11.72
C THR A 41 18.81 -7.48 11.16
N LYS A 42 18.72 -7.63 9.82
CA LYS A 42 18.12 -8.79 9.13
C LYS A 42 18.79 -10.12 9.48
N GLY A 43 20.10 -10.12 9.72
CA GLY A 43 20.89 -11.34 10.00
C GLY A 43 21.65 -11.87 8.78
N SER A 44 21.93 -11.01 7.80
CA SER A 44 22.61 -11.41 6.56
C SER A 44 23.97 -12.04 6.85
N LEU A 45 24.25 -13.15 6.15
CA LEU A 45 25.47 -13.96 6.28
C LEU A 45 25.68 -14.66 7.64
N SER A 46 24.70 -14.66 8.55
CA SER A 46 24.69 -15.65 9.63
C SER A 46 24.30 -17.02 9.09
N SER A 47 24.80 -18.09 9.71
CA SER A 47 24.55 -19.47 9.25
C SER A 47 23.09 -19.89 9.31
N ASP A 48 22.29 -19.20 10.13
CA ASP A 48 20.89 -19.50 10.44
C ASP A 48 19.90 -18.39 10.01
N GLY A 49 20.40 -17.30 9.42
CA GLY A 49 19.63 -16.12 9.04
C GLY A 49 19.06 -15.28 10.21
N ASN A 50 19.33 -15.64 11.47
CA ASN A 50 18.77 -14.96 12.65
C ASN A 50 19.58 -13.73 13.10
N GLY A 51 20.83 -13.60 12.63
CA GLY A 51 21.75 -12.58 13.10
C GLY A 51 21.94 -12.63 14.62
N TYR A 52 21.79 -11.48 15.29
CA TYR A 52 21.93 -11.38 16.74
C TYR A 52 20.64 -11.75 17.52
N ARG A 53 19.49 -11.81 16.85
CA ARG A 53 18.17 -11.79 17.51
C ARG A 53 17.95 -13.01 18.41
N ASN A 54 18.21 -14.21 17.89
CA ASN A 54 18.07 -15.46 18.64
C ASN A 54 19.00 -15.54 19.86
N TYR A 55 20.27 -15.11 19.70
CA TYR A 55 21.22 -15.03 20.81
C TYR A 55 20.76 -14.06 21.91
N LEU A 56 20.16 -12.92 21.51
CA LEU A 56 19.64 -11.92 22.43
C LEU A 56 18.40 -12.43 23.18
N GLU A 57 17.41 -12.96 22.44
CA GLU A 57 16.18 -13.53 23.00
C GLU A 57 16.51 -14.62 24.02
N THR A 58 17.39 -15.56 23.64
CA THR A 58 17.86 -16.64 24.53
C THR A 58 18.48 -16.09 25.82
N LYS A 59 19.27 -15.01 25.75
CA LYS A 59 19.87 -14.41 26.95
C LYS A 59 18.82 -13.73 27.85
N LEU A 60 17.87 -13.03 27.27
CA LEU A 60 16.81 -12.33 28.00
C LEU A 60 15.87 -13.32 28.70
N LEU A 61 15.46 -14.39 28.02
CA LEU A 61 14.65 -15.46 28.60
C LEU A 61 15.36 -16.18 29.78
N ASN A 62 16.69 -16.21 29.77
CA ASN A 62 17.50 -16.83 30.81
C ASN A 62 17.85 -15.90 32.00
N TYR A 63 17.59 -14.59 31.91
CA TYR A 63 18.01 -13.61 32.93
C TYR A 63 17.33 -13.85 34.30
N ASN A 64 16.03 -14.18 34.31
CA ASN A 64 15.29 -14.57 35.51
C ASN A 64 14.28 -15.69 35.18
N SER A 65 14.79 -16.89 34.90
CA SER A 65 13.98 -18.06 34.50
C SER A 65 12.90 -18.50 35.51
N ALA A 66 12.89 -17.94 36.73
CA ALA A 66 11.88 -18.18 37.77
C ALA A 66 10.67 -17.21 37.72
N ALA A 67 10.76 -16.08 36.99
CA ALA A 67 9.73 -15.03 36.97
C ALA A 67 8.77 -15.10 35.76
N GLY A 68 9.06 -15.94 34.77
CA GLY A 68 8.18 -16.14 33.61
C GLY A 68 8.16 -15.01 32.58
N THR A 69 9.20 -14.17 32.54
CA THR A 69 9.34 -13.06 31.57
C THR A 69 9.13 -13.52 30.13
N LYS A 70 8.23 -12.84 29.41
CA LYS A 70 8.00 -13.04 27.97
C LYS A 70 8.84 -12.08 27.16
N VAL A 71 9.38 -12.55 26.04
CA VAL A 71 10.07 -11.75 25.04
C VAL A 71 9.32 -11.95 23.73
N ASP A 72 8.98 -10.85 23.07
CA ASP A 72 8.23 -10.77 21.81
C ASP A 72 9.01 -9.83 20.88
N MET A 73 9.64 -10.39 19.86
CA MET A 73 10.25 -9.65 18.76
C MET A 73 9.15 -9.23 17.81
N ILE A 74 9.17 -7.96 17.41
CA ILE A 74 8.14 -7.38 16.54
C ILE A 74 8.77 -6.71 15.32
N GLY A 75 8.01 -6.68 14.23
CA GLY A 75 8.46 -6.22 12.92
C GLY A 75 7.60 -6.79 11.79
N THR A 76 7.62 -6.14 10.63
CA THR A 76 6.87 -6.54 9.44
C THR A 76 7.60 -7.52 8.54
N LEU A 77 8.89 -7.78 8.83
CA LEU A 77 9.73 -8.73 8.11
C LEU A 77 10.03 -9.98 8.94
N HIS A 78 10.40 -11.06 8.24
CA HIS A 78 10.58 -12.39 8.78
C HIS A 78 11.80 -13.05 8.12
N ASP A 79 12.85 -13.32 8.89
CA ASP A 79 14.04 -14.01 8.39
C ASP A 79 14.67 -14.89 9.48
N GLY A 80 15.26 -16.01 9.04
CA GLY A 80 16.00 -16.95 9.88
C GLY A 80 15.15 -18.10 10.42
N SER A 81 15.76 -18.91 11.29
CA SER A 81 15.18 -20.14 11.82
C SER A 81 14.77 -20.09 13.30
N MET A 82 14.83 -18.92 13.95
CA MET A 82 14.43 -18.76 15.37
C MET A 82 12.92 -18.85 15.54
N ALA A 83 12.42 -19.12 16.74
CA ALA A 83 10.99 -19.26 16.96
C ALA A 83 10.24 -17.93 16.78
N ASP A 84 10.85 -16.81 17.21
CA ASP A 84 10.29 -15.48 17.09
C ASP A 84 11.11 -14.61 16.11
N TYR A 85 10.94 -14.91 14.83
CA TYR A 85 11.79 -14.42 13.75
C TYR A 85 11.42 -13.02 13.22
N HIS A 86 10.56 -12.27 13.90
CA HIS A 86 10.12 -10.95 13.44
C HIS A 86 11.21 -9.88 13.61
N HIS A 87 11.32 -8.99 12.62
CA HIS A 87 12.18 -7.81 12.69
C HIS A 87 11.78 -6.74 11.68
N GLU A 88 12.39 -5.57 11.78
CA GLU A 88 12.26 -4.46 10.82
C GLU A 88 13.65 -4.16 10.23
N GLY A 89 14.24 -5.17 9.62
CA GLY A 89 15.63 -5.20 9.15
C GLY A 89 15.69 -5.21 7.62
N HIS A 90 16.00 -4.08 7.00
CA HIS A 90 15.87 -3.86 5.57
C HIS A 90 17.22 -3.89 4.85
N SER A 91 17.47 -4.97 4.13
CA SER A 91 18.75 -5.16 3.44
C SER A 91 18.94 -4.18 2.29
N GLY A 92 20.08 -3.49 2.26
CA GLY A 92 20.44 -2.54 1.20
C GLY A 92 19.92 -1.11 1.41
N GLU A 93 19.06 -0.89 2.40
CA GLU A 93 18.40 0.40 2.59
C GLU A 93 19.25 1.45 3.30
N PHE A 94 18.98 2.72 2.98
CA PHE A 94 19.59 3.89 3.60
C PHE A 94 18.72 4.44 4.74
N VAL A 95 19.29 5.34 5.55
CA VAL A 95 18.58 6.02 6.65
C VAL A 95 17.26 6.64 6.17
N GLU A 96 17.22 7.26 4.99
CA GLU A 96 16.03 7.91 4.45
C GLU A 96 14.82 7.00 4.21
N ASN A 97 15.04 5.71 3.98
CA ASN A 97 13.95 4.75 3.79
C ASN A 97 13.57 4.10 5.11
N ILE A 98 14.56 3.79 5.96
CA ILE A 98 14.34 3.16 7.26
C ILE A 98 13.53 4.06 8.21
N ILE A 99 13.63 5.39 8.08
CA ILE A 99 12.77 6.32 8.85
C ILE A 99 11.27 6.19 8.55
N ASN A 100 10.87 5.48 7.49
CA ASN A 100 9.46 5.23 7.18
C ASN A 100 8.99 3.83 7.66
N TYR A 101 9.91 2.88 7.78
CA TYR A 101 9.56 1.49 8.07
C TYR A 101 9.24 1.20 9.54
N TRP A 102 9.76 2.00 10.47
CA TRP A 102 9.48 1.79 11.89
C TRP A 102 8.01 2.07 12.26
N GLN A 103 7.31 2.93 11.52
CA GLN A 103 6.03 3.49 11.97
C GLN A 103 4.94 2.43 12.16
N LYS A 104 4.87 1.43 11.27
CA LYS A 104 3.89 0.34 11.32
C LYS A 104 4.12 -0.61 12.50
N PRO A 105 5.29 -1.26 12.69
CA PRO A 105 5.52 -2.13 13.84
C PRO A 105 5.51 -1.38 15.18
N PHE A 106 5.83 -0.09 15.19
CA PHE A 106 5.77 0.73 16.41
C PHE A 106 4.33 0.93 16.94
N THR A 107 3.30 0.71 16.11
CA THR A 107 1.91 0.68 16.57
C THR A 107 1.61 -0.49 17.50
N ALA A 108 2.44 -1.53 17.54
CA ALA A 108 2.36 -2.60 18.52
C ALA A 108 2.84 -2.18 19.93
N GLY A 109 3.25 -0.93 20.11
CA GLY A 109 3.65 -0.43 21.43
C GLY A 109 4.90 -1.13 22.00
N PRO A 110 6.03 -1.22 21.27
CA PRO A 110 7.27 -1.75 21.84
C PRO A 110 7.69 -0.95 23.07
N ASN A 111 8.15 -1.64 24.12
CA ASN A 111 8.82 -0.99 25.24
C ASN A 111 10.35 -0.94 25.08
N VAL A 112 10.91 -1.68 24.11
CA VAL A 112 12.32 -1.64 23.74
C VAL A 112 12.48 -1.56 22.23
N VAL A 113 13.28 -0.61 21.74
CA VAL A 113 13.59 -0.44 20.33
C VAL A 113 15.09 -0.48 20.14
N LEU A 114 15.55 -1.39 19.28
CA LEU A 114 16.98 -1.58 18.96
C LEU A 114 17.22 -0.99 17.58
N ILE A 115 18.07 0.02 17.46
CA ILE A 115 18.30 0.69 16.18
C ILE A 115 19.75 0.50 15.74
N HIS A 116 19.95 -0.18 14.60
CA HIS A 116 21.24 -0.28 13.91
C HIS A 116 21.07 0.15 12.44
N VAL A 117 21.32 1.43 12.17
CA VAL A 117 21.03 2.07 10.88
C VAL A 117 22.21 2.97 10.49
N GLY A 118 22.54 3.00 9.20
CA GLY A 118 23.55 3.89 8.63
C GLY A 118 24.71 3.18 7.93
N THR A 119 24.81 1.85 8.03
CA THR A 119 25.91 1.08 7.42
C THR A 119 26.00 1.31 5.92
N ASN A 120 24.87 1.26 5.20
CA ASN A 120 24.85 1.43 3.75
C ASN A 120 25.19 2.86 3.31
N ASN A 121 24.73 3.88 4.05
CA ASN A 121 25.12 5.27 3.82
C ASN A 121 26.64 5.45 3.92
N MET A 122 27.24 4.87 4.98
CA MET A 122 28.68 4.94 5.20
C MET A 122 29.47 4.08 4.21
N ASP A 123 28.95 2.94 3.77
CA ASP A 123 29.62 2.07 2.79
C ASP A 123 29.65 2.72 1.41
N LEU A 124 28.48 3.15 0.93
CA LEU A 124 28.30 3.68 -0.43
C LEU A 124 28.55 5.19 -0.55
N ASN A 125 28.89 5.86 0.55
CA ASN A 125 29.10 7.32 0.62
C ASN A 125 27.90 8.11 0.09
N GLN A 126 26.69 7.65 0.40
CA GLN A 126 25.44 8.29 -0.01
C GLN A 126 24.79 8.99 1.18
N GLN A 127 24.46 10.27 1.00
CA GLN A 127 23.73 11.10 1.97
C GLN A 127 24.36 11.15 3.37
N VAL A 128 25.68 10.96 3.46
CA VAL A 128 26.42 10.90 4.75
C VAL A 128 26.26 12.20 5.57
N GLY A 129 26.10 13.35 4.91
CA GLY A 129 25.90 14.65 5.58
C GLY A 129 24.49 14.88 6.14
N GLU A 130 23.47 14.30 5.50
CA GLU A 130 22.06 14.48 5.88
C GLU A 130 21.57 13.41 6.85
N ALA A 131 22.16 12.21 6.80
CA ALA A 131 21.81 11.07 7.63
C ALA A 131 21.66 11.41 9.13
N PRO A 132 22.53 12.22 9.77
CA PRO A 132 22.36 12.58 11.18
C PRO A 132 21.06 13.35 11.46
N GLY A 133 20.68 14.29 10.59
CA GLY A 133 19.46 15.08 10.77
C GLY A 133 18.20 14.23 10.65
N ARG A 134 18.16 13.37 9.62
CA ARG A 134 17.05 12.41 9.42
C ARG A 134 16.93 11.43 10.59
N TYR A 135 18.05 10.94 11.10
CA TYR A 135 18.09 10.07 12.28
C TYR A 135 17.58 10.79 13.54
N SER A 136 17.98 12.05 13.74
CA SER A 136 17.52 12.89 14.84
C SER A 136 15.99 13.04 14.84
N ASN A 137 15.40 13.35 13.68
CA ASN A 137 13.95 13.51 13.54
C ASN A 137 13.20 12.22 13.84
N MET A 138 13.68 11.07 13.33
CA MET A 138 13.10 9.76 13.63
C MET A 138 13.06 9.48 15.15
N LEU A 139 14.14 9.77 15.88
CA LEU A 139 14.17 9.59 17.33
C LEU A 139 13.15 10.49 18.05
N ASP A 140 13.00 11.73 17.59
CA ASP A 140 12.04 12.67 18.19
C ASP A 140 10.60 12.24 17.93
N GLU A 141 10.28 11.82 16.71
CA GLU A 141 8.96 11.27 16.36
C GLU A 141 8.61 10.01 17.17
N MET A 142 9.59 9.12 17.39
CA MET A 142 9.40 7.94 18.24
C MET A 142 9.03 8.33 19.68
N TYR A 143 9.69 9.36 20.24
CA TYR A 143 9.38 9.86 21.59
C TYR A 143 8.09 10.66 21.68
N VAL A 144 7.59 11.20 20.56
CA VAL A 144 6.24 11.77 20.50
C VAL A 144 5.20 10.64 20.59
N LYS A 145 5.41 9.54 19.87
CA LYS A 145 4.44 8.41 19.83
C LYS A 145 4.46 7.52 21.06
N LEU A 146 5.65 7.13 21.54
CA LEU A 146 5.84 6.30 22.73
C LEU A 146 6.88 6.96 23.66
N PRO A 147 6.47 7.95 24.48
CA PRO A 147 7.41 8.72 25.31
C PRO A 147 8.14 7.87 26.36
N ASP A 148 7.56 6.71 26.71
CA ASP A 148 8.07 5.78 27.72
C ASP A 148 8.90 4.61 27.15
N ALA A 149 9.00 4.48 25.82
CA ALA A 149 9.79 3.43 25.19
C ALA A 149 11.30 3.63 25.44
N LEU A 150 12.01 2.55 25.76
CA LEU A 150 13.47 2.55 25.78
C LEU A 150 13.98 2.45 24.34
N ILE A 151 14.71 3.47 23.87
CA ILE A 151 15.39 3.42 22.58
C ILE A 151 16.88 3.18 22.82
N ILE A 152 17.43 2.15 22.18
CA ILE A 152 18.86 1.84 22.23
C ILE A 152 19.44 2.00 20.82
N VAL A 153 20.32 2.98 20.68
CA VAL A 153 20.98 3.32 19.42
C VAL A 153 22.34 2.64 19.37
N CYS A 154 22.57 1.82 18.34
CA CYS A 154 23.88 1.24 18.07
C CYS A 154 24.68 2.14 17.13
N LYS A 155 25.95 2.33 17.46
CA LYS A 155 26.94 2.85 16.52
C LYS A 155 27.04 1.95 15.29
N VAL A 156 27.29 2.53 14.12
CA VAL A 156 27.67 1.77 12.93
C VAL A 156 28.92 0.96 13.27
N ILE A 157 28.83 -0.36 13.12
CA ILE A 157 29.89 -1.29 13.52
C ILE A 157 31.14 -1.16 12.64
N HIS A 158 32.27 -1.61 13.20
CA HIS A 158 33.53 -1.72 12.48
C HIS A 158 33.41 -2.58 11.22
N SER A 159 34.04 -2.13 10.14
CA SER A 159 34.10 -2.77 8.82
C SER A 159 35.56 -3.08 8.45
N LYS A 160 35.78 -4.05 7.55
CA LYS A 160 37.12 -4.25 6.93
C LYS A 160 37.46 -3.17 5.91
N ASN A 161 36.51 -2.31 5.53
CA ASN A 161 36.71 -1.20 4.61
C ASN A 161 37.11 0.08 5.38
N PRO A 162 38.37 0.56 5.25
CA PRO A 162 38.84 1.71 6.01
C PRO A 162 38.11 3.03 5.65
N ASN A 163 37.60 3.15 4.42
CA ASN A 163 36.83 4.33 4.01
C ASN A 163 35.43 4.35 4.65
N LEU A 164 34.81 3.17 4.82
CA LEU A 164 33.57 3.03 5.58
C LEU A 164 33.82 3.43 7.03
N ASN A 165 34.87 2.88 7.66
CA ASN A 165 35.21 3.19 9.06
C ASN A 165 35.41 4.68 9.29
N ALA A 166 36.15 5.39 8.43
CA ALA A 166 36.37 6.82 8.58
C ALA A 166 35.06 7.63 8.55
N ARG A 167 34.09 7.23 7.70
CA ARG A 167 32.76 7.86 7.63
C ARG A 167 31.88 7.46 8.81
N ALA A 168 31.90 6.18 9.19
CA ALA A 168 31.21 5.68 10.37
C ALA A 168 31.69 6.36 11.65
N ASP A 169 32.98 6.63 11.82
CA ASP A 169 33.53 7.36 12.97
C ASP A 169 32.94 8.77 13.07
N ALA A 170 32.89 9.49 11.94
CA ALA A 170 32.30 10.82 11.87
C ALA A 170 30.79 10.81 12.18
N PHE A 171 30.06 9.82 11.65
CA PHE A 171 28.63 9.64 11.90
C PHE A 171 28.34 9.23 13.36
N ASN A 172 29.12 8.30 13.91
CA ASN A 172 29.00 7.80 15.28
C ASN A 172 29.27 8.91 16.31
N ALA A 173 30.19 9.84 16.05
CA ALA A 173 30.40 11.01 16.91
C ALA A 173 29.17 11.93 16.97
N LYS A 174 28.38 12.00 15.88
CA LYS A 174 27.11 12.73 15.86
C LYS A 174 26.03 11.97 16.62
N LEU A 175 25.93 10.65 16.46
CA LEU A 175 25.02 9.81 17.27
C LEU A 175 25.30 9.94 18.77
N GLU A 176 26.58 9.94 19.18
CA GLU A 176 26.98 10.16 20.57
C GLU A 176 26.42 11.47 21.12
N THR A 177 26.58 12.56 20.35
CA THR A 177 26.08 13.87 20.75
C THR A 177 24.54 13.88 20.85
N MET A 178 23.84 13.29 19.87
CA MET A 178 22.37 13.27 19.83
C MET A 178 21.75 12.44 20.96
N VAL A 179 22.34 11.29 21.26
CA VAL A 179 21.89 10.42 22.34
C VAL A 179 22.16 11.08 23.68
N GLN A 180 23.34 11.69 23.86
CA GLN A 180 23.68 12.40 25.09
C GLN A 180 22.72 13.55 25.36
N GLN A 181 22.41 14.38 24.36
CA GLN A 181 21.47 15.50 24.51
C GLN A 181 20.08 15.05 24.96
N ARG A 182 19.55 13.95 24.39
CA ARG A 182 18.24 13.40 24.75
C ARG A 182 18.25 12.72 26.12
N SER A 183 19.36 12.04 26.45
CA SER A 183 19.58 11.45 27.77
C SER A 183 19.63 12.53 28.85
N ASP A 184 20.35 13.65 28.62
CA ASP A 184 20.42 14.81 29.51
C ASP A 184 19.06 15.52 29.65
N ALA A 185 18.23 15.48 28.59
CA ALA A 185 16.85 15.94 28.61
C ALA A 185 15.87 14.95 29.30
N GLY A 186 16.38 13.86 29.87
CA GLY A 186 15.60 12.89 30.65
C GLY A 186 14.85 11.83 29.84
N ARG A 187 15.13 11.69 28.53
CA ARG A 187 14.55 10.62 27.70
C ARG A 187 15.21 9.27 27.99
N SER A 188 14.43 8.19 27.94
CA SER A 188 14.91 6.80 28.05
C SER A 188 15.64 6.37 26.79
N ILE A 189 16.84 6.91 26.57
CA ILE A 189 17.70 6.60 25.42
C ILE A 189 19.10 6.17 25.88
N LEU A 190 19.67 5.16 25.22
CA LEU A 190 21.04 4.72 25.46
C LEU A 190 21.80 4.50 24.15
N LEU A 191 23.10 4.74 24.18
CA LEU A 191 24.01 4.42 23.08
C LEU A 191 24.75 3.12 23.41
N VAL A 192 24.88 2.23 22.43
CA VAL A 192 25.70 1.03 22.52
C VAL A 192 26.79 1.01 21.43
N ASP A 193 27.98 0.62 21.84
CA ASP A 193 29.11 0.31 20.97
C ASP A 193 29.40 -1.19 21.10
N MET A 194 29.33 -1.90 19.98
CA MET A 194 29.49 -3.35 19.97
C MET A 194 30.96 -3.79 20.01
N GLY A 195 31.90 -2.85 19.87
CA GLY A 195 33.34 -3.11 19.94
C GLY A 195 33.84 -4.13 18.91
N MET A 196 33.26 -4.11 17.71
CA MET A 196 33.60 -5.03 16.62
C MET A 196 35.04 -4.84 16.15
N VAL A 197 35.69 -5.94 15.74
CA VAL A 197 37.02 -5.94 15.11
C VAL A 197 37.00 -6.76 13.83
N ASP A 198 38.06 -6.71 13.01
CA ASP A 198 38.12 -7.40 11.71
C ASP A 198 37.76 -8.89 11.76
N SER A 199 38.12 -9.61 12.84
CA SER A 199 37.81 -11.05 12.99
C SER A 199 36.32 -11.32 13.22
N ASP A 200 35.57 -10.32 13.65
CA ASP A 200 34.14 -10.44 13.92
C ASP A 200 33.31 -10.26 12.63
N ILE A 201 33.92 -9.78 11.54
CA ILE A 201 33.28 -9.45 10.25
C ILE A 201 33.56 -10.54 9.22
N ASN A 202 32.51 -11.05 8.57
CA ASN A 202 32.59 -12.12 7.56
C ASN A 202 33.14 -11.57 6.24
N ASP A 203 32.39 -10.67 5.61
CA ASP A 203 32.77 -10.00 4.37
C ASP A 203 33.44 -8.64 4.67
N SER A 204 33.03 -7.57 3.96
CA SER A 204 33.45 -6.20 4.23
C SER A 204 32.69 -5.54 5.38
N LYS A 205 31.45 -5.92 5.70
CA LYS A 205 30.58 -5.18 6.64
C LYS A 205 29.64 -6.03 7.50
N HIS A 206 29.31 -7.25 7.08
CA HIS A 206 28.41 -8.14 7.80
C HIS A 206 29.17 -8.98 8.84
N PRO A 207 28.65 -9.12 10.07
CA PRO A 207 29.25 -9.97 11.09
C PRO A 207 29.32 -11.46 10.71
N THR A 208 30.27 -12.16 11.30
CA THR A 208 30.26 -13.63 11.45
C THR A 208 29.27 -14.03 12.54
N ASP A 209 28.94 -15.32 12.68
CA ASP A 209 28.12 -15.82 13.80
C ASP A 209 28.70 -15.40 15.17
N ALA A 210 30.02 -15.41 15.32
CA ALA A 210 30.70 -14.93 16.54
C ALA A 210 30.52 -13.41 16.75
N GLY A 211 30.56 -12.64 15.66
CA GLY A 211 30.27 -11.20 15.68
C GLY A 211 28.82 -10.90 16.05
N TYR A 212 27.86 -11.63 15.49
CA TYR A 212 26.44 -11.50 15.86
C TYR A 212 26.18 -11.87 17.32
N ALA A 213 26.81 -12.92 17.85
CA ALA A 213 26.74 -13.26 19.27
C ALA A 213 27.30 -12.13 20.17
N LYS A 214 28.33 -11.42 19.71
CA LYS A 214 28.89 -10.25 20.39
C LYS A 214 27.97 -9.03 20.33
N MET A 215 27.26 -8.80 19.21
CA MET A 215 26.19 -7.79 19.14
C MET A 215 25.07 -8.09 20.13
N ALA A 216 24.61 -9.35 20.20
CA ALA A 216 23.58 -9.78 21.14
C ALA A 216 24.00 -9.51 22.60
N GLU A 217 25.27 -9.76 22.94
CA GLU A 217 25.81 -9.45 24.26
C GLU A 217 25.80 -7.94 24.57
N GLY A 218 26.09 -7.09 23.58
CA GLY A 218 26.04 -5.63 23.72
C GLY A 218 24.62 -5.11 23.95
N TRP A 219 23.66 -5.59 23.16
CA TRP A 219 22.24 -5.29 23.35
C TRP A 219 21.76 -5.74 24.73
N TYR A 220 22.01 -7.00 25.09
CA TYR A 220 21.62 -7.59 26.36
C TYR A 220 22.13 -6.78 27.56
N LYS A 221 23.43 -6.48 27.61
CA LYS A 221 24.01 -5.67 28.70
C LYS A 221 23.36 -4.29 28.81
N THR A 222 23.03 -3.68 27.69
CA THR A 222 22.42 -2.35 27.67
C THR A 222 20.97 -2.38 28.14
N ILE A 223 20.19 -3.39 27.74
CA ILE A 223 18.83 -3.64 28.23
C ILE A 223 18.84 -3.88 29.75
N ILE A 224 19.73 -4.74 30.25
CA ILE A 224 19.83 -5.01 31.69
C ILE A 224 20.23 -3.75 32.46
N LYS A 225 21.19 -2.96 31.97
CA LYS A 225 21.56 -1.68 32.57
C LYS A 225 20.38 -0.70 32.64
N ALA A 226 19.57 -0.64 31.58
CA ALA A 226 18.38 0.21 31.52
C ALA A 226 17.31 -0.26 32.51
N HIS A 227 17.11 -1.57 32.63
CA HIS A 227 16.23 -2.20 33.61
C HIS A 227 16.64 -1.88 35.05
N GLU A 228 17.91 -2.08 35.39
CA GLU A 228 18.47 -1.78 36.72
C GLU A 228 18.32 -0.29 37.08
N SER A 229 18.33 0.58 36.06
CA SER A 229 18.13 2.03 36.19
C SER A 229 16.65 2.44 36.16
N GLY A 230 15.71 1.50 35.99
CA GLY A 230 14.26 1.75 35.96
C GLY A 230 13.73 2.45 34.70
N MET A 231 14.49 2.39 33.61
CA MET A 231 14.17 3.03 32.32
C MET A 231 13.17 2.24 31.48
N ILE A 232 13.08 0.91 31.68
CA ILE A 232 12.11 0.06 30.96
C ILE A 232 10.75 0.12 31.65
N LYS A 233 9.72 0.48 30.88
CA LYS A 233 8.31 0.50 31.30
C LYS A 233 7.53 -0.67 30.68
N ALA A 234 6.26 -0.81 31.08
CA ALA A 234 5.37 -1.80 30.46
C ALA A 234 5.17 -1.49 28.97
N HIS A 235 5.05 -2.53 28.14
CA HIS A 235 4.74 -2.38 26.71
C HIS A 235 3.26 -2.01 26.50
N GLY A 236 2.94 -1.52 25.31
CA GLY A 236 1.57 -1.24 24.91
C GLY A 236 0.72 -2.50 24.78
N THR A 237 -0.60 -2.36 24.83
CA THR A 237 -1.58 -3.46 24.71
C THR A 237 -2.11 -3.67 23.29
N SER A 238 -1.67 -2.85 22.34
CA SER A 238 -2.10 -2.91 20.94
C SER A 238 -1.48 -4.12 20.23
N ASN A 239 -2.30 -4.77 19.41
CA ASN A 239 -1.96 -5.99 18.67
C ASN A 239 -2.29 -5.81 17.18
N PRO A 240 -1.52 -4.97 16.45
CA PRO A 240 -1.75 -4.72 15.03
C PRO A 240 -1.46 -5.99 14.21
N THR A 241 -2.18 -6.19 13.12
CA THR A 241 -1.95 -7.33 12.22
C THR A 241 -0.64 -7.16 11.43
N GLY A 242 0.16 -8.22 11.32
CA GLY A 242 1.36 -8.26 10.45
C GLY A 242 2.62 -7.60 11.03
N VAL A 243 2.75 -7.54 12.37
CA VAL A 243 3.92 -6.95 13.05
C VAL A 243 4.53 -7.86 14.14
N GLY A 244 4.11 -9.14 14.22
CA GLY A 244 4.50 -10.08 15.28
C GLY A 244 3.82 -9.79 16.63
N ILE A 245 3.23 -10.81 17.26
CA ILE A 245 2.78 -10.84 18.67
C ILE A 245 2.72 -12.30 19.17
N GLY A 246 3.67 -13.12 18.75
CA GLY A 246 3.66 -14.56 18.97
C GLY A 246 3.91 -14.95 20.42
N GLU A 247 2.92 -14.82 21.31
CA GLU A 247 2.95 -15.58 22.56
C GLU A 247 2.89 -17.08 22.22
N ARG A 248 4.08 -17.68 22.12
CA ARG A 248 4.38 -19.10 21.88
C ARG A 248 3.20 -19.90 21.33
N GLY A 249 2.95 -19.76 20.04
CA GLY A 249 2.48 -20.90 19.27
C GLY A 249 3.59 -21.93 19.22
N ASN A 250 3.68 -22.81 20.22
CA ASN A 250 4.00 -24.21 19.87
C ASN A 250 3.09 -24.55 18.69
N GLY A 251 3.55 -25.36 17.73
CA GLY A 251 2.78 -25.76 16.54
C GLY A 251 1.48 -26.55 16.81
N ASP A 252 0.81 -26.27 17.91
CA ASP A 252 -0.57 -26.54 18.25
C ASP A 252 -1.47 -25.49 17.57
N ALA A 253 -2.73 -25.85 17.34
CA ALA A 253 -3.66 -25.14 16.47
C ALA A 253 -3.96 -23.66 16.80
N PRO A 254 -4.48 -22.89 15.82
CA PRO A 254 -4.97 -21.54 16.05
C PRO A 254 -6.17 -21.54 17.02
N ALA A 255 -5.92 -21.35 18.30
CA ALA A 255 -6.98 -21.21 19.31
C ALA A 255 -7.63 -19.82 19.21
N GLY A 256 -8.91 -19.77 18.83
CA GLY A 256 -9.72 -18.57 18.90
C GLY A 256 -10.23 -18.30 20.33
N SER A 257 -10.80 -17.12 20.57
CA SER A 257 -11.36 -16.76 21.89
C SER A 257 -12.57 -17.59 22.29
N ALA A 258 -13.26 -18.23 21.32
CA ALA A 258 -14.28 -19.21 21.62
C ALA A 258 -13.65 -20.59 21.74
N SER A 259 -13.55 -21.08 22.97
CA SER A 259 -12.99 -22.40 23.28
C SER A 259 -14.07 -23.38 23.77
N CYS A 260 -14.18 -24.53 23.12
CA CYS A 260 -14.78 -25.75 23.68
C CYS A 260 -13.70 -26.57 24.41
N GLU A 261 -14.09 -27.53 25.27
CA GLU A 261 -13.18 -28.26 26.17
C GLU A 261 -12.04 -29.04 25.46
N ALA A 262 -12.12 -29.23 24.12
CA ALA A 262 -11.18 -30.00 23.32
C ALA A 262 -10.13 -29.18 22.52
N GLY A 263 -10.16 -27.85 22.56
CA GLY A 263 -9.35 -26.99 21.67
C GLY A 263 -9.93 -26.97 20.24
N ASN A 264 -9.96 -25.80 19.60
CA ASN A 264 -10.84 -25.59 18.43
C ASN A 264 -10.47 -26.39 17.19
N TRP A 265 -9.17 -26.50 16.91
CA TRP A 265 -8.65 -27.23 15.76
C TRP A 265 -7.52 -28.16 16.19
N LYS A 266 -7.28 -29.24 15.45
CA LYS A 266 -6.20 -30.20 15.70
C LYS A 266 -5.28 -30.25 14.49
N ARG A 267 -4.04 -29.77 14.65
CA ARG A 267 -3.07 -29.75 13.55
C ARG A 267 -2.72 -31.17 13.08
N ILE A 268 -2.85 -31.42 11.78
CA ILE A 268 -2.36 -32.63 11.11
C ILE A 268 -1.08 -32.31 10.33
N GLY A 269 -0.94 -31.07 9.86
CA GLY A 269 0.21 -30.64 9.05
C GLY A 269 -0.04 -30.90 7.56
N LYS A 270 1.02 -31.16 6.80
CA LYS A 270 0.94 -31.33 5.34
C LYS A 270 0.11 -32.55 4.98
N VAL A 271 -1.00 -32.33 4.30
CA VAL A 271 -1.90 -33.36 3.80
C VAL A 271 -1.78 -33.53 2.28
N PHE A 272 -1.31 -32.53 1.53
CA PHE A 272 -1.14 -32.60 0.06
C PHE A 272 0.16 -31.95 -0.40
N ASP A 273 0.85 -32.52 -1.40
CA ASP A 273 2.07 -31.95 -2.03
C ASP A 273 2.34 -32.41 -3.47
N ASP A 274 1.33 -32.89 -4.20
CA ASP A 274 1.50 -33.48 -5.53
C ASP A 274 1.46 -32.46 -6.70
N PHE A 275 1.41 -31.15 -6.41
CA PHE A 275 1.49 -30.08 -7.42
C PHE A 275 2.92 -29.93 -7.95
N LYS A 276 3.32 -30.83 -8.85
CA LYS A 276 4.62 -30.75 -9.55
C LYS A 276 4.46 -30.07 -10.90
N VAL A 277 5.15 -28.95 -11.11
CA VAL A 277 5.21 -28.23 -12.40
C VAL A 277 5.92 -29.05 -13.47
N TRP A 278 7.02 -29.70 -13.06
CA TRP A 278 7.91 -30.45 -13.93
C TRP A 278 7.99 -31.91 -13.49
N LYS A 279 7.81 -32.83 -14.43
CA LYS A 279 8.03 -34.25 -14.21
C LYS A 279 9.29 -34.68 -14.94
N GLU A 280 10.28 -35.19 -14.21
CA GLU A 280 11.52 -35.70 -14.82
C GLU A 280 11.21 -36.86 -15.76
N VAL A 281 11.58 -36.72 -17.03
CA VAL A 281 11.53 -37.78 -18.05
C VAL A 281 12.89 -38.46 -18.15
N GLY A 282 13.97 -37.70 -18.01
CA GLY A 282 15.35 -38.17 -18.11
C GLY A 282 15.97 -37.84 -19.46
N SER A 283 16.99 -38.61 -19.89
CA SER A 283 17.67 -38.38 -21.17
C SER A 283 16.85 -38.97 -22.32
N ILE A 284 16.47 -38.11 -23.27
CA ILE A 284 15.63 -38.47 -24.42
C ILE A 284 16.40 -38.49 -25.74
N PHE A 285 17.56 -37.81 -25.80
CA PHE A 285 18.41 -37.77 -26.97
C PHE A 285 19.89 -37.84 -26.55
N SER A 286 20.65 -38.74 -27.16
CA SER A 286 22.03 -39.06 -26.77
C SER A 286 23.10 -38.26 -27.53
N GLY A 287 22.72 -37.18 -28.22
CA GLY A 287 23.63 -36.42 -29.09
C GLY A 287 23.99 -37.17 -30.38
N ALA A 288 24.70 -36.49 -31.29
CA ALA A 288 25.23 -37.08 -32.52
C ALA A 288 26.64 -36.54 -32.84
N ALA A 289 27.37 -37.18 -33.76
CA ALA A 289 28.68 -36.68 -34.19
C ALA A 289 28.54 -35.31 -34.91
N ASP A 290 29.49 -34.41 -34.65
CA ASP A 290 29.55 -33.03 -35.17
C ASP A 290 28.38 -32.11 -34.75
N PHE A 291 27.66 -32.52 -33.71
CA PHE A 291 26.53 -31.79 -33.13
C PHE A 291 27.03 -30.74 -32.13
N SER A 292 26.37 -29.58 -32.10
CA SER A 292 26.71 -28.48 -31.20
C SER A 292 25.43 -27.78 -30.75
N ARG A 293 25.31 -27.49 -29.45
CA ARG A 293 24.16 -26.81 -28.84
C ARG A 293 23.73 -25.54 -29.59
N ASP A 294 24.67 -24.75 -30.08
CA ASP A 294 24.40 -23.45 -30.71
C ASP A 294 23.71 -23.56 -32.08
N LYS A 295 23.70 -24.75 -32.67
CA LYS A 295 23.10 -25.03 -33.99
C LYS A 295 21.71 -25.65 -33.91
N LEU A 296 21.25 -25.99 -32.71
CA LEU A 296 20.00 -26.72 -32.47
C LEU A 296 18.81 -25.77 -32.50
N ILE A 297 17.79 -26.15 -33.27
CA ILE A 297 16.50 -25.48 -33.38
C ILE A 297 15.42 -26.54 -33.10
N PHE A 298 14.39 -26.15 -32.35
CA PHE A 298 13.18 -26.93 -32.15
C PHE A 298 12.04 -26.26 -32.90
N ALA A 299 11.31 -27.01 -33.71
CA ALA A 299 10.09 -26.57 -34.38
C ALA A 299 9.35 -27.77 -35.01
N ASP A 300 8.03 -27.77 -34.99
CA ASP A 300 7.20 -28.79 -35.65
C ASP A 300 7.27 -28.69 -37.20
N LEU A 301 7.97 -29.61 -37.87
CA LEU A 301 8.11 -29.62 -39.33
C LEU A 301 6.98 -30.36 -40.04
N ASP A 302 6.24 -31.22 -39.35
CA ASP A 302 5.27 -32.10 -39.99
C ASP A 302 3.82 -31.94 -39.50
N GLY A 303 3.61 -31.02 -38.57
CA GLY A 303 2.31 -30.56 -38.09
C GLY A 303 1.64 -31.59 -37.18
N ASP A 304 2.41 -32.48 -36.55
CA ASP A 304 1.89 -33.51 -35.66
C ASP A 304 1.83 -33.08 -34.19
N GLY A 305 2.24 -31.84 -33.90
CA GLY A 305 2.23 -31.22 -32.59
C GLY A 305 3.48 -31.51 -31.75
N PHE A 306 4.46 -32.25 -32.27
CA PHE A 306 5.73 -32.46 -31.60
C PHE A 306 6.82 -31.59 -32.23
N ASP A 307 7.57 -30.86 -31.41
CA ASP A 307 8.73 -30.13 -31.91
C ASP A 307 9.84 -31.09 -32.38
N ASP A 308 10.33 -30.86 -33.59
CA ASP A 308 11.38 -31.68 -34.20
C ASP A 308 12.78 -31.16 -33.91
N TYR A 309 13.76 -32.06 -33.99
CA TYR A 309 15.17 -31.69 -33.83
C TYR A 309 15.73 -31.22 -35.16
N ILE A 310 16.17 -29.97 -35.23
CA ILE A 310 16.70 -29.36 -36.44
C ILE A 310 18.11 -28.83 -36.18
N LEU A 311 19.05 -29.15 -37.06
CA LEU A 311 20.44 -28.72 -36.95
C LEU A 311 20.84 -27.89 -38.17
N ALA A 312 21.15 -26.62 -37.94
CA ALA A 312 21.68 -25.71 -38.94
C ALA A 312 23.21 -25.69 -38.90
N ASP A 313 23.85 -26.48 -39.77
CA ASP A 313 25.31 -26.57 -39.85
C ASP A 313 25.94 -25.26 -40.35
N HIS A 314 27.21 -25.03 -39.99
CA HIS A 314 27.90 -23.77 -40.28
C HIS A 314 27.99 -23.46 -41.79
N ASP A 315 28.04 -24.50 -42.63
CA ASP A 315 28.04 -24.40 -44.09
C ASP A 315 26.62 -24.23 -44.70
N GLY A 316 25.62 -23.97 -43.86
CA GLY A 316 24.24 -23.74 -44.28
C GLY A 316 23.48 -25.03 -44.61
N LYS A 317 24.02 -26.22 -44.33
CA LYS A 317 23.22 -27.45 -44.46
C LYS A 317 22.28 -27.62 -43.27
N VAL A 318 21.06 -28.11 -43.51
CA VAL A 318 20.05 -28.30 -42.47
C VAL A 318 19.69 -29.77 -42.36
N ARG A 319 19.94 -30.36 -41.20
CA ARG A 319 19.54 -31.74 -40.88
C ARG A 319 18.34 -31.76 -39.95
N ALA A 320 17.47 -32.75 -40.07
CA ALA A 320 16.31 -32.88 -39.18
C ALA A 320 16.01 -34.31 -38.74
N TRP A 321 15.41 -34.44 -37.57
CA TRP A 321 14.84 -35.67 -37.03
C TRP A 321 13.40 -35.42 -36.62
N LEU A 322 12.46 -36.03 -37.33
CA LEU A 322 11.05 -35.96 -36.99
C LEU A 322 10.78 -36.73 -35.70
N MET A 323 10.13 -36.12 -34.73
CA MET A 323 9.64 -36.80 -33.55
C MET A 323 8.31 -37.49 -33.87
N LYS A 324 8.03 -38.62 -33.22
CA LYS A 324 6.72 -39.29 -33.26
C LYS A 324 6.20 -39.55 -31.84
N GLY A 325 6.60 -38.69 -30.91
CA GLY A 325 6.43 -38.84 -29.47
C GLY A 325 7.52 -39.67 -28.78
N LEU A 326 7.62 -39.47 -27.46
CA LEU A 326 8.69 -40.02 -26.60
C LEU A 326 8.86 -41.55 -26.69
N ALA A 327 7.77 -42.29 -26.93
CA ALA A 327 7.81 -43.75 -27.01
C ALA A 327 8.15 -44.30 -28.40
N ALA A 328 7.85 -43.55 -29.47
CA ALA A 328 8.05 -44.00 -30.84
C ALA A 328 9.44 -43.64 -31.39
N GLY A 329 10.14 -42.71 -30.74
CA GLY A 329 11.48 -42.26 -31.11
C GLY A 329 11.47 -41.26 -32.27
N THR A 330 12.60 -41.14 -32.97
CA THR A 330 12.82 -40.15 -34.02
C THR A 330 13.10 -40.78 -35.40
N LYS A 331 12.76 -40.04 -36.47
CA LYS A 331 13.04 -40.41 -37.87
C LYS A 331 13.96 -39.38 -38.51
N TYR A 332 15.18 -39.79 -38.86
CA TYR A 332 16.15 -38.93 -39.55
C TYR A 332 15.76 -38.63 -41.00
N LEU A 333 15.85 -37.36 -41.42
CA LEU A 333 15.49 -36.89 -42.77
C LEU A 333 16.68 -36.46 -43.65
N GLU A 334 17.92 -36.58 -43.17
CA GLU A 334 19.12 -36.04 -43.85
C GLU A 334 18.98 -34.53 -44.13
N TYR A 335 19.33 -34.05 -45.34
CA TYR A 335 19.39 -32.63 -45.68
C TYR A 335 18.06 -32.11 -46.21
N ILE A 336 17.40 -31.23 -45.45
CA ILE A 336 16.05 -30.73 -45.74
C ILE A 336 16.02 -29.35 -46.44
N GLN A 337 17.16 -28.66 -46.53
CA GLN A 337 17.20 -27.31 -47.11
C GLN A 337 16.87 -27.29 -48.61
N PRO A 338 16.25 -26.21 -49.11
CA PRO A 338 16.09 -26.00 -50.54
C PRO A 338 17.45 -25.81 -51.25
N SER A 339 17.49 -26.02 -52.57
CA SER A 339 18.71 -25.75 -53.34
C SER A 339 18.97 -24.24 -53.39
N TRP A 340 20.05 -23.82 -52.75
CA TRP A 340 20.49 -22.43 -52.67
C TRP A 340 21.98 -22.26 -52.97
N GLU A 341 22.52 -23.03 -53.91
CA GLU A 341 23.95 -23.04 -54.27
C GLU A 341 24.52 -21.65 -54.65
N ASP A 342 23.65 -20.72 -55.09
CA ASP A 342 24.02 -19.34 -55.41
C ASP A 342 23.94 -18.36 -54.22
N LEU A 343 23.55 -18.83 -53.03
CA LEU A 343 23.45 -18.04 -51.80
C LEU A 343 24.56 -18.46 -50.83
N ASN A 344 25.28 -17.48 -50.28
CA ASN A 344 26.28 -17.70 -49.24
C ASN A 344 25.59 -17.90 -47.87
N VAL A 345 24.87 -19.01 -47.72
CA VAL A 345 24.09 -19.34 -46.51
C VAL A 345 24.99 -19.95 -45.45
N THR A 346 24.86 -19.46 -44.23
CA THR A 346 25.50 -20.01 -43.03
C THR A 346 24.42 -20.39 -42.00
N GLY A 347 24.72 -21.35 -41.12
CA GLY A 347 23.72 -21.88 -40.18
C GLY A 347 23.09 -20.83 -39.25
N ASP A 348 23.84 -19.81 -38.85
CA ASP A 348 23.38 -18.69 -38.02
C ASP A 348 22.34 -17.78 -38.73
N MET A 349 22.21 -17.88 -40.05
CA MET A 349 21.14 -17.22 -40.81
C MET A 349 19.79 -17.92 -40.71
N ILE A 350 19.75 -19.19 -40.28
CA ILE A 350 18.57 -20.04 -40.41
C ILE A 350 17.68 -19.91 -39.16
N ARG A 351 16.37 -19.74 -39.35
CA ARG A 351 15.32 -19.82 -38.32
C ARG A 351 14.18 -20.69 -38.84
N MET A 352 13.37 -21.20 -37.92
CA MET A 352 12.16 -21.98 -38.20
C MET A 352 11.00 -21.38 -37.41
N ALA A 353 9.87 -21.13 -38.05
CA ALA A 353 8.62 -20.68 -37.43
C ALA A 353 7.46 -20.80 -38.44
N ASP A 354 6.22 -21.03 -37.97
CA ASP A 354 5.04 -21.02 -38.83
C ASP A 354 4.63 -19.58 -39.15
N VAL A 355 5.00 -19.07 -40.32
CA VAL A 355 4.63 -17.71 -40.74
C VAL A 355 3.42 -17.71 -41.66
N THR A 356 2.91 -18.89 -42.03
CA THR A 356 1.77 -19.07 -42.94
C THR A 356 0.47 -19.42 -42.22
N GLY A 357 0.54 -19.78 -40.94
CA GLY A 357 -0.57 -20.18 -40.08
C GLY A 357 -1.12 -21.56 -40.44
N ASP A 358 -0.29 -22.42 -41.03
CA ASP A 358 -0.70 -23.74 -41.51
C ASP A 358 -0.35 -24.89 -40.56
N GLY A 359 0.20 -24.57 -39.40
CA GLY A 359 0.61 -25.46 -38.33
C GLY A 359 1.98 -26.11 -38.53
N LYS A 360 2.70 -25.80 -39.62
CA LYS A 360 4.04 -26.33 -39.88
C LYS A 360 5.07 -25.21 -39.89
N ALA A 361 6.25 -25.49 -39.34
CA ALA A 361 7.35 -24.55 -39.35
C ALA A 361 7.87 -24.32 -40.78
N ASP A 362 7.98 -23.05 -41.15
CA ASP A 362 8.59 -22.57 -42.38
C ASP A 362 10.07 -22.25 -42.16
N MET A 363 10.85 -22.29 -43.25
CA MET A 363 12.28 -22.00 -43.20
C MET A 363 12.58 -20.55 -43.54
N ILE A 364 13.27 -19.86 -42.65
CA ILE A 364 13.56 -18.42 -42.76
C ILE A 364 15.08 -18.21 -42.83
N LEU A 365 15.55 -17.54 -43.88
CA LEU A 365 16.91 -17.00 -43.96
C LEU A 365 16.92 -15.53 -43.56
N LEU A 366 17.64 -15.22 -42.50
CA LEU A 366 17.75 -13.89 -41.92
C LEU A 366 19.13 -13.28 -42.22
N TYR A 367 19.14 -12.16 -42.95
CA TYR A 367 20.34 -11.40 -43.29
C TYR A 367 20.79 -10.50 -42.13
N SER A 368 22.01 -9.96 -42.22
CA SER A 368 22.64 -9.19 -41.12
C SER A 368 21.83 -7.99 -40.63
N ASP A 369 21.08 -7.35 -41.54
CA ASP A 369 20.20 -6.22 -41.27
C ASP A 369 18.81 -6.64 -40.76
N GLY A 370 18.57 -7.93 -40.59
CA GLY A 370 17.29 -8.50 -40.18
C GLY A 370 16.29 -8.70 -41.32
N ALA A 371 16.67 -8.43 -42.58
CA ALA A 371 15.83 -8.76 -43.72
C ALA A 371 15.68 -10.29 -43.81
N ALA A 372 14.48 -10.76 -44.14
CA ALA A 372 14.17 -12.19 -44.15
C ALA A 372 13.69 -12.66 -45.53
N LYS A 373 14.14 -13.85 -45.91
CA LYS A 373 13.65 -14.61 -47.07
C LYS A 373 13.09 -15.94 -46.57
N VAL A 374 11.89 -16.31 -47.03
CA VAL A 374 11.13 -17.45 -46.49
C VAL A 374 10.85 -18.49 -47.55
N TRP A 375 10.90 -19.75 -47.11
CA TRP A 375 10.37 -20.89 -47.82
C TRP A 375 9.28 -21.56 -46.99
N GLU A 376 8.08 -21.59 -47.59
CA GLU A 376 6.89 -22.29 -47.11
C GLU A 376 7.13 -23.80 -47.04
N ASN A 377 6.78 -24.44 -45.94
CA ASN A 377 6.76 -25.88 -45.84
C ASN A 377 5.47 -26.46 -46.45
N VAL A 378 5.56 -26.87 -47.71
CA VAL A 378 4.45 -27.48 -48.47
C VAL A 378 4.40 -29.01 -48.34
N GLY A 379 5.03 -29.55 -47.28
CA GLY A 379 5.00 -30.96 -46.93
C GLY A 379 3.60 -31.46 -46.58
N ASP A 380 3.38 -32.77 -46.71
CA ASP A 380 2.09 -33.42 -46.43
C ASP A 380 2.00 -34.05 -45.03
N GLY A 381 2.94 -33.68 -44.14
CA GLY A 381 3.09 -34.27 -42.81
C GLY A 381 3.83 -35.62 -42.77
N THR A 382 4.14 -36.21 -43.94
CA THR A 382 5.00 -37.41 -44.02
C THR A 382 6.35 -37.15 -44.68
N THR A 383 6.41 -36.04 -45.42
CA THR A 383 7.58 -35.52 -46.13
C THR A 383 7.71 -34.02 -45.85
N VAL A 384 8.94 -33.54 -45.67
CA VAL A 384 9.25 -32.12 -45.49
C VAL A 384 9.71 -31.56 -46.83
N LYS A 385 9.09 -30.48 -47.30
CA LYS A 385 9.42 -29.86 -48.60
C LYS A 385 9.20 -28.37 -48.57
N PHE A 386 10.21 -27.62 -49.00
CA PHE A 386 10.19 -26.16 -48.98
C PHE A 386 9.96 -25.53 -50.36
N LYS A 387 9.12 -24.49 -50.42
CA LYS A 387 8.83 -23.69 -51.61
C LYS A 387 8.99 -22.20 -51.28
N SER A 388 9.71 -21.46 -52.12
CA SER A 388 9.94 -20.02 -51.88
C SER A 388 8.62 -19.22 -51.88
N LEU A 389 8.40 -18.40 -50.85
CA LEU A 389 7.22 -17.52 -50.68
C LEU A 389 7.39 -16.18 -51.41
N ASP A 390 8.52 -15.48 -51.20
CA ASP A 390 8.99 -14.33 -52.00
C ASP A 390 10.51 -14.15 -51.79
N SER A 391 11.23 -13.64 -52.80
CA SER A 391 12.63 -13.20 -52.72
C SER A 391 12.88 -11.95 -51.85
N LYS A 392 11.85 -11.15 -51.53
CA LYS A 392 11.92 -9.92 -50.71
C LYS A 392 10.86 -9.90 -49.60
N TRP A 393 10.65 -11.03 -48.93
CA TRP A 393 9.57 -11.22 -47.96
C TRP A 393 9.59 -10.22 -46.79
N ALA A 394 10.73 -9.85 -46.23
CA ALA A 394 10.77 -8.79 -45.21
C ALA A 394 11.94 -7.84 -45.38
N THR A 395 11.69 -6.53 -45.20
CA THR A 395 12.72 -5.54 -44.90
C THR A 395 13.19 -5.71 -43.47
N GLY A 396 14.51 -5.61 -43.24
CA GLY A 396 15.06 -5.70 -41.89
C GLY A 396 14.66 -4.51 -41.03
N LEU A 397 14.03 -4.79 -39.89
CA LEU A 397 13.66 -3.75 -38.92
C LEU A 397 14.79 -3.49 -37.92
N GLU A 398 15.61 -4.52 -37.63
CA GLU A 398 16.69 -4.50 -36.63
C GLU A 398 17.75 -5.57 -36.95
N SER A 399 18.91 -5.52 -36.29
CA SER A 399 20.00 -6.46 -36.59
C SER A 399 19.63 -7.93 -36.30
N ARG A 400 20.11 -8.84 -37.16
CA ARG A 400 19.81 -10.29 -37.14
C ARG A 400 19.82 -10.95 -35.76
N GLU A 401 20.79 -10.58 -34.92
CA GLU A 401 21.04 -11.20 -33.62
C GLU A 401 19.88 -10.97 -32.63
N LYS A 402 19.12 -9.89 -32.81
CA LYS A 402 17.96 -9.52 -31.97
C LYS A 402 16.65 -10.16 -32.42
N ILE A 403 16.57 -10.61 -33.67
CA ILE A 403 15.30 -11.02 -34.25
C ILE A 403 14.92 -12.44 -33.84
N ARG A 404 13.65 -12.62 -33.49
CA ARG A 404 12.95 -13.89 -33.26
C ARG A 404 11.64 -13.88 -34.05
N PHE A 405 11.12 -15.07 -34.34
CA PHE A 405 9.81 -15.25 -34.94
C PHE A 405 8.98 -16.09 -33.97
N GLN A 406 7.94 -15.52 -33.39
CA GLN A 406 7.06 -16.18 -32.40
C GLN A 406 5.65 -15.60 -32.50
N ASP A 407 4.63 -16.42 -32.30
CA ASP A 407 3.24 -15.96 -32.19
C ASP A 407 3.02 -15.26 -30.84
N MET A 408 2.87 -13.93 -30.88
CA MET A 408 2.75 -13.12 -29.67
C MET A 408 1.29 -12.84 -29.31
N ASP A 409 0.35 -12.95 -30.25
CA ASP A 409 -1.07 -12.63 -30.02
C ASP A 409 -2.04 -13.79 -30.17
N GLY A 410 -1.51 -14.98 -30.48
CA GLY A 410 -2.23 -16.25 -30.52
C GLY A 410 -3.06 -16.43 -31.78
N ASP A 411 -2.79 -15.67 -32.84
CA ASP A 411 -3.54 -15.75 -34.10
C ASP A 411 -3.11 -16.90 -35.02
N GLY A 412 -2.07 -17.63 -34.62
CA GLY A 412 -1.48 -18.76 -35.34
C GLY A 412 -0.37 -18.39 -36.32
N TYR A 413 -0.05 -17.11 -36.47
CA TYR A 413 1.03 -16.64 -37.35
C TYR A 413 2.20 -16.14 -36.52
N ALA A 414 3.41 -16.63 -36.81
CA ALA A 414 4.59 -16.11 -36.15
C ALA A 414 4.84 -14.63 -36.52
N ASP A 415 5.03 -13.81 -35.48
CA ASP A 415 5.28 -12.37 -35.57
C ASP A 415 6.77 -12.04 -35.66
N TYR A 416 7.08 -10.81 -36.08
CA TYR A 416 8.45 -10.31 -36.09
C TYR A 416 8.79 -9.68 -34.74
N VAL A 417 9.66 -10.33 -33.97
CA VAL A 417 10.00 -9.91 -32.60
C VAL A 417 11.46 -9.49 -32.50
N VAL A 418 11.70 -8.34 -31.90
CA VAL A 418 13.02 -7.78 -31.59
C VAL A 418 13.26 -7.90 -30.09
N LEU A 419 14.22 -8.73 -29.71
CA LEU A 419 14.67 -8.91 -28.34
C LEU A 419 16.02 -8.22 -28.14
N TYR A 420 16.05 -7.21 -27.28
CA TYR A 420 17.24 -6.44 -26.94
C TYR A 420 18.00 -7.05 -25.75
N ASP A 421 19.30 -6.74 -25.66
CA ASP A 421 20.07 -7.02 -24.45
C ASP A 421 19.45 -6.29 -23.25
N GLY A 422 19.36 -6.97 -22.11
CA GLY A 422 18.59 -6.50 -20.95
C GLY A 422 17.11 -6.90 -20.97
N GLY A 423 16.66 -7.57 -22.03
CA GLY A 423 15.33 -8.19 -22.09
C GLY A 423 14.23 -7.30 -22.63
N ALA A 424 14.51 -6.08 -23.10
CA ALA A 424 13.48 -5.28 -23.74
C ALA A 424 12.96 -6.00 -25.00
N VAL A 425 11.65 -5.99 -25.20
CA VAL A 425 10.98 -6.67 -26.32
C VAL A 425 10.14 -5.66 -27.08
N SER A 426 10.41 -5.58 -28.38
CA SER A 426 9.53 -4.94 -29.33
C SER A 426 9.02 -5.98 -30.32
N TRP A 427 7.82 -5.80 -30.87
CA TRP A 427 7.25 -6.71 -31.85
C TRP A 427 6.52 -5.96 -32.96
N ALA A 428 6.33 -6.63 -34.08
CA ALA A 428 5.50 -6.20 -35.19
C ALA A 428 4.65 -7.38 -35.66
N ARG A 429 3.33 -7.20 -35.61
CA ARG A 429 2.34 -8.22 -35.96
C ARG A 429 2.48 -8.67 -37.42
N ASN A 430 2.35 -9.96 -37.67
CA ASN A 430 2.18 -10.51 -39.01
C ASN A 430 0.82 -10.08 -39.61
N THR A 431 0.86 -9.42 -40.76
CA THR A 431 -0.36 -8.91 -41.45
C THR A 431 -1.06 -9.95 -42.32
N HIS A 432 -0.53 -11.19 -42.34
CA HIS A 432 -0.93 -12.30 -43.21
C HIS A 432 -0.70 -12.03 -44.70
N ASN A 433 -0.08 -10.90 -45.08
CA ASN A 433 0.22 -10.60 -46.47
C ASN A 433 1.28 -11.56 -47.02
N ASN A 434 2.32 -11.86 -46.23
CA ASN A 434 3.37 -12.85 -46.54
C ASN A 434 3.91 -12.80 -47.98
N GLY A 435 3.98 -11.62 -48.61
CA GLY A 435 4.45 -11.46 -49.99
C GLY A 435 3.42 -11.72 -51.08
N ALA A 436 2.15 -11.97 -50.73
CA ALA A 436 1.04 -12.10 -51.68
C ALA A 436 0.79 -10.81 -52.47
N ASP A 437 0.95 -9.65 -51.82
CA ASP A 437 0.85 -8.33 -52.44
C ASP A 437 2.08 -7.47 -52.08
N SER A 438 2.96 -7.28 -53.06
CA SER A 438 4.18 -6.46 -52.91
C SER A 438 3.93 -4.98 -52.56
N SER A 439 2.68 -4.49 -52.65
CA SER A 439 2.31 -3.12 -52.27
C SER A 439 1.91 -2.99 -50.80
N LYS A 440 1.75 -4.11 -50.08
CA LYS A 440 1.37 -4.15 -48.66
C LYS A 440 2.57 -4.60 -47.82
N PRO A 441 2.74 -4.03 -46.61
CA PRO A 441 3.76 -4.53 -45.70
C PRO A 441 3.38 -5.92 -45.20
N ASN A 442 4.37 -6.76 -44.89
CA ASN A 442 4.12 -8.04 -44.22
C ASN A 442 3.98 -7.90 -42.70
N TRP A 443 4.45 -6.77 -42.14
CA TRP A 443 4.45 -6.51 -40.71
C TRP A 443 3.75 -5.19 -40.36
N SER A 444 3.20 -5.09 -39.16
CA SER A 444 2.77 -3.80 -38.60
C SER A 444 3.97 -2.90 -38.28
N SER A 445 3.71 -1.69 -37.79
CA SER A 445 4.75 -0.88 -37.14
C SER A 445 5.32 -1.62 -35.92
N LEU A 446 6.62 -1.50 -35.69
CA LEU A 446 7.29 -2.00 -34.50
C LEU A 446 6.79 -1.26 -33.24
N GLN A 447 6.48 -2.01 -32.18
CA GLN A 447 5.97 -1.50 -30.91
C GLN A 447 6.72 -2.16 -29.74
N GLU A 448 7.11 -1.37 -28.74
CA GLU A 448 7.70 -1.89 -27.50
C GLU A 448 6.61 -2.44 -26.59
N ILE A 449 6.77 -3.70 -26.13
CA ILE A 449 5.81 -4.40 -25.28
C ILE A 449 6.40 -4.83 -23.94
N ALA A 450 7.72 -4.80 -23.79
CA ALA A 450 8.42 -4.97 -22.52
C ALA A 450 9.64 -4.04 -22.48
N PRO A 451 9.82 -3.22 -21.43
CA PRO A 451 10.98 -2.33 -21.30
C PRO A 451 12.27 -3.08 -20.90
N GLY A 452 12.18 -4.38 -20.64
CA GLY A 452 13.27 -5.22 -20.14
C GLY A 452 13.29 -5.32 -18.62
N VAL A 453 14.21 -6.14 -18.11
CA VAL A 453 14.32 -6.45 -16.68
C VAL A 453 15.68 -5.99 -16.18
N GLU A 454 15.66 -5.09 -15.20
CA GLU A 454 16.89 -4.56 -14.60
C GLU A 454 17.73 -5.69 -14.00
N GLY A 455 19.00 -5.78 -14.41
CA GLY A 455 19.92 -6.82 -13.95
C GLY A 455 19.76 -8.19 -14.62
N ALA A 456 18.87 -8.36 -15.61
CA ALA A 456 18.79 -9.60 -16.38
C ALA A 456 20.11 -9.85 -17.14
N PRO A 457 20.69 -11.06 -17.06
CA PRO A 457 21.92 -11.36 -17.80
C PRO A 457 21.74 -11.18 -19.32
N PRO A 458 22.78 -10.78 -20.07
CA PRO A 458 22.70 -10.71 -21.52
C PRO A 458 22.23 -12.06 -22.11
N LYS A 459 21.32 -12.01 -23.09
CA LYS A 459 20.75 -13.20 -23.76
C LYS A 459 20.05 -14.22 -22.83
N SER A 460 19.61 -13.81 -21.64
CA SER A 460 18.87 -14.66 -20.69
C SER A 460 17.38 -14.76 -20.97
N VAL A 461 16.85 -13.86 -21.81
CA VAL A 461 15.41 -13.76 -22.05
C VAL A 461 15.02 -14.56 -23.29
N HIS A 462 13.93 -15.29 -23.18
CA HIS A 462 13.33 -16.10 -24.23
C HIS A 462 11.82 -15.85 -24.28
N LEU A 463 11.22 -16.11 -25.44
CA LEU A 463 9.78 -16.01 -25.65
C LEU A 463 9.26 -17.38 -26.09
N ILE A 464 8.39 -18.00 -25.30
CA ILE A 464 7.91 -19.37 -25.51
C ILE A 464 6.54 -19.53 -24.85
N ASP A 465 5.60 -20.24 -25.47
CA ASP A 465 4.30 -20.56 -24.86
C ASP A 465 4.49 -21.63 -23.77
N LEU A 466 4.31 -21.25 -22.50
CA LEU A 466 4.49 -22.16 -21.36
C LEU A 466 3.19 -22.77 -20.87
N ASP A 467 2.05 -22.12 -21.11
CA ASP A 467 0.75 -22.49 -20.53
C ASP A 467 -0.27 -23.03 -21.56
N GLY A 468 0.13 -23.08 -22.82
CA GLY A 468 -0.60 -23.65 -23.95
C GLY A 468 -1.72 -22.75 -24.44
N ASP A 469 -1.65 -21.44 -24.17
CA ASP A 469 -2.65 -20.47 -24.62
C ASP A 469 -2.36 -19.91 -26.02
N LYS A 470 -1.33 -20.44 -26.69
CA LYS A 470 -0.83 -20.10 -28.03
C LYS A 470 -0.12 -18.75 -28.12
N ARG A 471 0.08 -18.05 -27.01
CA ARG A 471 0.82 -16.80 -26.98
C ARG A 471 2.16 -17.04 -26.34
N ALA A 472 3.21 -16.50 -26.93
CA ALA A 472 4.54 -16.60 -26.34
C ALA A 472 4.64 -15.82 -25.01
N ASP A 473 5.08 -16.51 -23.97
CA ASP A 473 5.33 -15.97 -22.63
C ASP A 473 6.79 -15.51 -22.47
N TYR A 474 7.02 -14.59 -21.53
CA TYR A 474 8.32 -14.00 -21.27
C TYR A 474 9.08 -14.83 -20.23
N VAL A 475 10.22 -15.40 -20.62
CA VAL A 475 10.99 -16.33 -19.80
C VAL A 475 12.40 -15.78 -19.56
N ILE A 476 12.84 -15.77 -18.30
CA ILE A 476 14.16 -15.30 -17.87
C ILE A 476 14.95 -16.47 -17.29
N ILE A 477 16.08 -16.77 -17.91
CA ILE A 477 16.96 -17.87 -17.51
C ILE A 477 18.22 -17.31 -16.86
N TYR A 478 18.39 -17.55 -15.57
CA TYR A 478 19.55 -17.08 -14.82
C TYR A 478 20.72 -18.06 -14.91
N GLN A 479 21.89 -17.57 -14.50
CA GLN A 479 23.06 -18.42 -14.29
C GLN A 479 22.75 -19.48 -13.21
N GLY A 480 23.07 -20.75 -13.49
CA GLY A 480 22.61 -21.89 -12.67
C GLY A 480 21.37 -22.61 -13.21
N GLY A 481 20.79 -22.11 -14.32
CA GLY A 481 19.64 -22.71 -15.00
C GLY A 481 18.30 -22.47 -14.29
N SER A 482 18.24 -21.58 -13.29
CA SER A 482 16.95 -21.19 -12.69
C SER A 482 16.16 -20.32 -13.66
N VAL A 483 14.84 -20.45 -13.61
CA VAL A 483 13.93 -19.82 -14.58
C VAL A 483 12.82 -19.08 -13.86
N LYS A 484 12.65 -17.81 -14.22
CA LYS A 484 11.48 -17.00 -13.90
C LYS A 484 10.66 -16.78 -15.16
N ALA A 485 9.33 -16.76 -15.06
CA ALA A 485 8.47 -16.51 -16.22
C ALA A 485 7.38 -15.49 -15.93
N LEU A 486 6.89 -14.84 -16.99
CA LEU A 486 5.74 -13.96 -16.97
C LEU A 486 4.82 -14.30 -18.15
N ARG A 487 3.54 -14.50 -17.86
CA ARG A 487 2.51 -14.77 -18.86
C ARG A 487 2.20 -13.56 -19.71
N ASN A 488 2.03 -13.75 -21.00
CA ASN A 488 1.45 -12.76 -21.90
C ASN A 488 -0.08 -12.63 -21.69
N SER A 489 -0.55 -11.43 -21.32
CA SER A 489 -1.98 -11.18 -21.07
C SER A 489 -2.82 -11.06 -22.34
N GLY A 490 -2.19 -10.93 -23.51
CA GLY A 490 -2.83 -10.63 -24.79
C GLY A 490 -3.25 -9.18 -24.97
N ASN A 491 -2.92 -8.30 -24.02
CA ASN A 491 -3.21 -6.87 -24.12
C ASN A 491 -2.17 -6.10 -24.96
N LEU A 492 -1.42 -6.78 -25.82
CA LEU A 492 -0.39 -6.17 -26.65
C LEU A 492 -0.99 -5.03 -27.49
N ASN A 493 -0.61 -3.79 -27.16
CA ASN A 493 -0.99 -2.55 -27.85
C ASN A 493 -2.48 -2.16 -27.81
N ARG A 494 -3.33 -2.76 -26.96
CA ARG A 494 -4.77 -2.44 -26.91
C ARG A 494 -5.14 -1.34 -25.92
N ASP A 495 -4.48 -1.30 -24.77
CA ASP A 495 -4.73 -0.30 -23.72
C ASP A 495 -3.44 -0.09 -22.92
N SER A 496 -2.86 1.12 -22.99
CA SER A 496 -1.62 1.47 -22.27
C SER A 496 -1.77 1.45 -20.75
N ASN A 497 -2.99 1.41 -20.23
CA ASN A 497 -3.27 1.39 -18.80
C ASN A 497 -3.35 -0.03 -18.21
N ARG A 498 -3.34 -1.08 -19.04
CA ARG A 498 -3.42 -2.48 -18.61
C ARG A 498 -2.06 -3.19 -18.79
N ARG A 499 -1.69 -4.02 -17.82
CA ARG A 499 -0.40 -4.75 -17.82
C ARG A 499 -0.37 -5.80 -18.94
N ASN A 500 0.70 -5.80 -19.73
CA ASN A 500 0.94 -6.79 -20.79
C ASN A 500 1.43 -8.15 -20.25
N TRP A 501 2.01 -8.17 -19.05
CA TRP A 501 2.68 -9.34 -18.48
C TRP A 501 2.20 -9.63 -17.06
N HIS A 502 1.97 -10.91 -16.74
CA HIS A 502 1.61 -11.39 -15.40
C HIS A 502 2.71 -12.30 -14.85
N ASP A 503 3.22 -12.03 -13.65
CA ASP A 503 4.34 -12.79 -13.08
C ASP A 503 3.92 -14.21 -12.65
N PHE A 504 4.56 -15.25 -13.22
CA PHE A 504 4.44 -16.64 -12.77
C PHE A 504 5.40 -16.97 -11.62
N GLY A 505 6.34 -16.08 -11.32
CA GLY A 505 7.42 -16.32 -10.36
C GLY A 505 8.50 -17.27 -10.90
N THR A 506 9.27 -17.84 -9.98
CA THR A 506 10.31 -18.82 -10.31
C THR A 506 9.68 -20.18 -10.60
N ILE A 507 9.66 -20.57 -11.88
CA ILE A 507 9.04 -21.83 -12.32
C ILE A 507 10.02 -23.01 -12.29
N ALA A 508 11.32 -22.75 -12.24
CA ALA A 508 12.35 -23.76 -12.06
C ALA A 508 13.49 -23.22 -11.18
N PRO A 509 13.89 -23.89 -10.08
CA PRO A 509 14.96 -23.42 -9.19
C PRO A 509 16.37 -23.61 -9.78
N GLY A 510 16.49 -24.23 -10.96
CA GLY A 510 17.75 -24.51 -11.63
C GLY A 510 18.29 -25.91 -11.37
N ILE A 511 19.26 -26.32 -12.19
CA ILE A 511 19.89 -27.64 -12.12
C ILE A 511 21.36 -27.41 -11.77
N ALA A 512 21.82 -28.01 -10.66
CA ALA A 512 23.20 -27.88 -10.21
C ALA A 512 24.20 -28.26 -11.32
N GLY A 513 25.17 -27.38 -11.58
CA GLY A 513 26.18 -27.55 -12.63
C GLY A 513 25.74 -27.12 -14.04
N THR A 514 24.54 -26.55 -14.18
CA THR A 514 23.99 -26.10 -15.47
C THR A 514 24.15 -24.59 -15.62
N THR A 515 24.52 -24.15 -16.82
CA THR A 515 24.55 -22.72 -17.18
C THR A 515 23.28 -22.34 -17.92
N GLY A 516 22.93 -21.04 -17.92
CA GLY A 516 21.67 -20.59 -18.54
C GLY A 516 21.58 -20.90 -20.04
N ASP A 517 22.71 -20.89 -20.75
CA ASP A 517 22.79 -21.22 -22.17
C ASP A 517 22.56 -22.70 -22.50
N MET A 518 22.56 -23.60 -21.50
CA MET A 518 22.17 -25.00 -21.65
C MET A 518 20.66 -25.20 -21.67
N ILE A 519 19.88 -24.25 -21.15
CA ILE A 519 18.43 -24.41 -20.99
C ILE A 519 17.71 -24.08 -22.30
N ARG A 520 16.75 -24.94 -22.68
CA ARG A 520 15.83 -24.75 -23.81
C ARG A 520 14.41 -25.12 -23.41
N PHE A 521 13.45 -24.66 -24.21
CA PHE A 521 12.03 -25.00 -24.09
C PHE A 521 11.52 -25.42 -25.47
N ALA A 522 10.72 -26.49 -25.52
CA ALA A 522 10.08 -27.02 -26.74
C ALA A 522 8.99 -28.02 -26.33
N ASP A 523 7.91 -28.16 -27.10
CA ASP A 523 6.88 -29.18 -26.83
C ASP A 523 7.34 -30.53 -27.39
N LEU A 524 8.01 -31.31 -26.55
CA LEU A 524 8.49 -32.65 -26.91
C LEU A 524 7.53 -33.75 -26.47
N SER A 525 6.51 -33.39 -25.70
CA SER A 525 5.48 -34.30 -25.21
C SER A 525 4.23 -34.35 -26.10
N GLY A 526 4.05 -33.34 -26.95
CA GLY A 526 2.93 -33.16 -27.88
C GLY A 526 1.64 -32.76 -27.18
N ASP A 527 1.72 -32.17 -25.99
CA ASP A 527 0.56 -31.78 -25.18
C ASP A 527 0.20 -30.29 -25.30
N GLY A 528 0.90 -29.56 -26.16
CA GLY A 528 0.75 -28.13 -26.41
C GLY A 528 1.49 -27.26 -25.39
N LEU A 529 2.28 -27.85 -24.48
CA LEU A 529 3.02 -27.12 -23.45
C LEU A 529 4.52 -27.25 -23.68
N ALA A 530 5.25 -26.14 -23.58
CA ALA A 530 6.70 -26.21 -23.70
C ALA A 530 7.34 -26.93 -22.50
N ASP A 531 8.12 -27.96 -22.80
CA ASP A 531 8.86 -28.78 -21.84
C ASP A 531 10.21 -28.13 -21.48
N PHE A 532 10.70 -28.39 -20.27
CA PHE A 532 11.97 -27.86 -19.80
C PHE A 532 13.12 -28.79 -20.16
N LEU A 533 14.10 -28.27 -20.91
CA LEU A 533 15.19 -29.04 -21.46
C LEU A 533 16.55 -28.53 -20.98
N GLN A 534 17.42 -29.46 -20.60
CA GLN A 534 18.84 -29.24 -20.44
C GLN A 534 19.56 -29.85 -21.65
N VAL A 535 20.29 -29.02 -22.40
CA VAL A 535 21.02 -29.39 -23.60
C VAL A 535 22.52 -29.26 -23.37
N GLU A 536 23.24 -30.38 -23.51
CA GLU A 536 24.69 -30.43 -23.38
C GLU A 536 25.40 -29.92 -24.66
N ASP A 537 26.72 -29.71 -24.59
CA ASP A 537 27.50 -29.20 -25.73
C ASP A 537 27.42 -30.09 -26.98
N ASP A 538 27.30 -31.41 -26.80
CA ASP A 538 27.12 -32.41 -27.86
C ASP A 538 25.66 -32.53 -28.34
N GLY A 539 24.77 -31.68 -27.83
CA GLY A 539 23.34 -31.66 -28.08
C GLY A 539 22.56 -32.81 -27.48
N SER A 540 23.13 -33.60 -26.56
CA SER A 540 22.33 -34.52 -25.75
C SER A 540 21.35 -33.75 -24.87
N ILE A 541 20.16 -34.32 -24.67
CA ILE A 541 19.03 -33.63 -24.03
C ILE A 541 18.53 -34.45 -22.85
N ARG A 542 18.40 -33.76 -21.72
CA ARG A 542 17.62 -34.20 -20.56
C ARG A 542 16.36 -33.35 -20.47
N MET A 543 15.22 -34.02 -20.29
CA MET A 543 13.89 -33.40 -20.35
C MET A 543 13.15 -33.56 -19.03
N TRP A 544 12.40 -32.53 -18.69
CA TRP A 544 11.30 -32.56 -17.73
C TRP A 544 10.03 -32.12 -18.43
N SER A 545 9.01 -32.98 -18.41
CA SER A 545 7.74 -32.65 -19.07
C SER A 545 6.97 -31.62 -18.25
N ASN A 546 6.43 -30.61 -18.91
CA ASN A 546 5.51 -29.66 -18.30
C ASN A 546 4.22 -30.40 -17.91
N GLN A 547 3.65 -30.12 -16.74
CA GLN A 547 2.41 -30.76 -16.28
C GLN A 547 1.20 -29.82 -16.34
N GLY A 548 1.34 -28.64 -16.96
CA GLY A 548 0.27 -27.64 -17.08
C GLY A 548 0.02 -26.84 -15.80
N LEU A 549 0.94 -26.93 -14.83
CA LEU A 549 0.86 -26.30 -13.52
C LEU A 549 1.95 -25.23 -13.35
N VAL A 550 2.27 -24.50 -14.42
CA VAL A 550 3.29 -23.44 -14.40
C VAL A 550 2.83 -22.32 -13.46
N GLY A 551 3.55 -22.13 -12.35
CA GLY A 551 3.24 -21.12 -11.35
C GLY A 551 1.88 -21.34 -10.67
N ALA A 552 1.61 -22.55 -10.15
CA ALA A 552 0.34 -22.97 -9.55
C ALA A 552 -0.26 -21.86 -8.66
N ASP A 553 -1.24 -21.15 -9.23
CA ASP A 553 -1.98 -20.13 -8.53
C ASP A 553 -2.91 -20.85 -7.54
N VAL A 554 -2.48 -20.95 -6.29
CA VAL A 554 -3.22 -21.65 -5.23
C VAL A 554 -4.61 -21.08 -4.97
N SER A 555 -4.92 -19.87 -5.45
CA SER A 555 -6.30 -19.34 -5.44
C SER A 555 -7.26 -20.11 -6.36
N LYS A 556 -6.72 -20.95 -7.25
CA LYS A 556 -7.46 -21.80 -8.19
C LYS A 556 -7.79 -23.19 -7.65
N LEU A 557 -7.40 -23.48 -6.41
CA LEU A 557 -7.80 -24.70 -5.72
C LEU A 557 -9.28 -24.65 -5.31
N ARG A 558 -9.94 -25.80 -5.36
CA ARG A 558 -11.28 -26.04 -4.84
C ARG A 558 -11.26 -27.36 -4.08
N PHE A 559 -12.14 -27.45 -3.09
CA PHE A 559 -12.39 -28.66 -2.34
C PHE A 559 -13.88 -28.98 -2.45
N ALA A 560 -14.20 -30.21 -2.84
CA ALA A 560 -15.59 -30.69 -2.97
C ALA A 560 -15.61 -32.22 -3.04
N ASP A 561 -16.64 -32.87 -2.52
CA ASP A 561 -16.79 -34.33 -2.61
C ASP A 561 -17.25 -34.74 -4.03
N LEU A 562 -16.33 -35.24 -4.85
CA LEU A 562 -16.62 -35.70 -6.21
C LEU A 562 -17.09 -37.16 -6.24
N THR A 563 -16.91 -37.90 -5.15
CA THR A 563 -17.13 -39.36 -5.10
C THR A 563 -18.34 -39.78 -4.26
N GLY A 564 -18.86 -38.87 -3.43
CA GLY A 564 -19.98 -39.08 -2.51
C GLY A 564 -19.59 -39.92 -1.29
N ASP A 565 -18.32 -39.88 -0.89
CA ASP A 565 -17.79 -40.67 0.23
C ASP A 565 -17.69 -39.87 1.56
N GLY A 566 -18.16 -38.63 1.53
CA GLY A 566 -18.17 -37.68 2.65
C GLY A 566 -16.88 -36.89 2.80
N ARG A 567 -15.81 -37.22 2.06
CA ARG A 567 -14.54 -36.48 2.11
C ARG A 567 -14.41 -35.55 0.92
N ALA A 568 -13.97 -34.33 1.17
CA ALA A 568 -13.65 -33.39 0.14
C ALA A 568 -12.43 -33.86 -0.69
N ASP A 569 -12.62 -33.89 -1.99
CA ASP A 569 -11.57 -34.09 -2.99
C ASP A 569 -10.94 -32.75 -3.38
N LEU A 570 -9.72 -32.79 -3.92
CA LEU A 570 -9.00 -31.59 -4.33
C LEU A 570 -9.12 -31.40 -5.83
N ILE A 571 -9.47 -30.19 -6.25
CA ILE A 571 -9.60 -29.80 -7.66
C ILE A 571 -8.74 -28.57 -7.94
N TYR A 572 -7.99 -28.59 -9.03
CA TYR A 572 -7.32 -27.41 -9.60
C TYR A 572 -8.01 -27.03 -10.91
N VAL A 573 -8.42 -25.77 -11.03
CA VAL A 573 -9.06 -25.25 -12.25
C VAL A 573 -8.19 -24.17 -12.85
N ASP A 574 -7.67 -24.37 -14.05
CA ASP A 574 -6.81 -23.36 -14.68
C ASP A 574 -7.57 -22.19 -15.31
N ALA A 575 -6.83 -21.25 -15.91
CA ALA A 575 -7.39 -20.03 -16.49
C ALA A 575 -8.31 -20.26 -17.70
N VAL A 576 -8.20 -21.42 -18.37
CA VAL A 576 -9.03 -21.80 -19.51
C VAL A 576 -10.13 -22.79 -19.10
N GLY A 577 -10.29 -23.01 -17.79
CA GLY A 577 -11.36 -23.81 -17.19
C GLY A 577 -11.15 -25.33 -17.28
N ARG A 578 -9.93 -25.79 -17.59
CA ARG A 578 -9.57 -27.22 -17.45
C ARG A 578 -9.50 -27.55 -15.96
N ALA A 579 -10.22 -28.59 -15.54
CA ALA A 579 -10.24 -29.04 -14.15
C ALA A 579 -9.47 -30.36 -14.00
N PHE A 580 -8.58 -30.42 -13.02
CA PHE A 580 -7.80 -31.60 -12.63
C PHE A 580 -8.11 -31.99 -11.20
N ALA A 581 -8.31 -33.27 -10.92
CA ALA A 581 -8.73 -33.73 -9.59
C ALA A 581 -7.81 -34.79 -8.97
N TRP A 582 -7.80 -34.80 -7.64
CA TRP A 582 -7.19 -35.79 -6.77
C TRP A 582 -8.24 -36.25 -5.75
N VAL A 583 -8.50 -37.55 -5.73
CA VAL A 583 -9.48 -38.14 -4.80
C VAL A 583 -8.84 -38.37 -3.44
N ASN A 584 -9.56 -37.99 -2.39
CA ASN A 584 -9.16 -38.17 -1.00
C ASN A 584 -9.51 -39.58 -0.49
N ALA A 585 -8.54 -40.49 -0.55
CA ALA A 585 -8.67 -41.84 -0.01
C ALA A 585 -8.30 -41.93 1.49
N GLY A 586 -8.37 -40.80 2.22
CA GLY A 586 -8.01 -40.62 3.62
C GLY A 586 -6.89 -39.61 3.81
N LEU A 587 -6.77 -39.04 5.03
CA LEU A 587 -5.79 -38.00 5.36
C LEU A 587 -4.36 -38.33 4.88
N GLY A 588 -3.84 -37.51 3.97
CA GLY A 588 -2.50 -37.68 3.38
C GLY A 588 -2.40 -38.72 2.26
N ASN A 589 -3.50 -39.34 1.84
CA ASN A 589 -3.57 -40.38 0.82
C ASN A 589 -4.42 -39.92 -0.38
N TRP A 590 -3.79 -39.13 -1.26
CA TRP A 590 -4.42 -38.58 -2.44
C TRP A 590 -4.16 -39.42 -3.69
N GLN A 591 -5.22 -39.73 -4.42
CA GLN A 591 -5.14 -40.46 -5.68
C GLN A 591 -5.38 -39.51 -6.86
N LYS A 592 -4.35 -39.28 -7.67
CA LYS A 592 -4.46 -38.45 -8.87
C LYS A 592 -5.42 -39.09 -9.87
N VAL A 593 -6.54 -38.39 -10.16
CA VAL A 593 -7.48 -38.78 -11.22
C VAL A 593 -7.05 -38.20 -12.57
N GLY A 594 -6.45 -37.01 -12.55
CA GLY A 594 -6.07 -36.27 -13.75
C GLY A 594 -7.19 -35.33 -14.20
N ARG A 595 -7.27 -35.05 -15.50
CA ARG A 595 -8.23 -34.08 -16.05
C ARG A 595 -9.65 -34.63 -16.01
N ILE A 596 -10.56 -33.91 -15.36
CA ILE A 596 -11.98 -34.26 -15.20
C ILE A 596 -12.92 -33.39 -16.05
N ALA A 597 -12.49 -32.21 -16.51
CA ALA A 597 -13.29 -31.36 -17.40
C ALA A 597 -12.42 -30.61 -18.43
N THR A 598 -12.99 -30.38 -19.61
CA THR A 598 -12.44 -29.57 -20.70
C THR A 598 -13.58 -28.70 -21.23
N ILE A 599 -13.42 -27.38 -21.25
CA ILE A 599 -14.38 -26.50 -21.91
C ILE A 599 -14.04 -26.47 -23.41
N ARG A 600 -15.07 -26.37 -24.25
CA ARG A 600 -14.92 -26.31 -25.70
C ARG A 600 -14.27 -24.98 -26.08
N ASP A 601 -13.42 -25.00 -27.10
CA ASP A 601 -12.62 -23.84 -27.57
C ASP A 601 -13.46 -22.66 -28.10
N ASP A 602 -14.81 -22.75 -28.11
CA ASP A 602 -15.73 -21.76 -28.67
C ASP A 602 -16.52 -20.92 -27.64
N GLU A 603 -16.32 -21.12 -26.32
CA GLU A 603 -17.00 -20.37 -25.27
C GLU A 603 -16.04 -19.40 -24.55
N ASP A 604 -16.37 -18.10 -24.56
CA ASP A 604 -15.58 -17.06 -23.88
C ASP A 604 -15.81 -17.09 -22.37
N LEU A 605 -14.78 -17.49 -21.63
CA LEU A 605 -14.79 -17.64 -20.18
C LEU A 605 -14.06 -16.51 -19.44
N SER A 606 -13.65 -15.45 -20.15
CA SER A 606 -12.80 -14.40 -19.59
C SER A 606 -13.38 -13.73 -18.33
N ASP A 607 -14.71 -13.66 -18.21
CA ASP A 607 -15.45 -13.13 -17.07
C ASP A 607 -16.25 -14.21 -16.28
N SER A 608 -15.90 -15.49 -16.42
CA SER A 608 -16.61 -16.62 -15.79
C SER A 608 -15.84 -17.24 -14.62
N ARG A 609 -16.56 -17.89 -13.69
CA ARG A 609 -15.99 -18.62 -12.54
C ARG A 609 -16.50 -20.05 -12.51
N ILE A 610 -15.62 -20.98 -12.13
CA ILE A 610 -15.96 -22.39 -11.96
C ILE A 610 -16.06 -22.70 -10.47
N LEU A 611 -17.20 -23.29 -10.09
CA LEU A 611 -17.51 -23.73 -8.73
C LEU A 611 -17.96 -25.20 -8.76
N PHE A 612 -17.90 -25.85 -7.60
CA PHE A 612 -18.38 -27.22 -7.39
C PHE A 612 -19.35 -27.21 -6.21
N ALA A 613 -20.56 -27.73 -6.41
CA ALA A 613 -21.58 -27.86 -5.36
C ALA A 613 -22.61 -28.89 -5.79
N ASP A 614 -23.19 -29.63 -4.83
CA ASP A 614 -24.29 -30.56 -5.11
C ASP A 614 -25.60 -29.76 -5.28
N VAL A 615 -26.01 -29.52 -6.53
CA VAL A 615 -27.24 -28.77 -6.83
C VAL A 615 -28.44 -29.69 -7.08
N ASN A 616 -28.21 -31.00 -7.15
CA ASN A 616 -29.22 -32.00 -7.50
C ASN A 616 -29.59 -32.93 -6.31
N GLY A 617 -28.84 -32.85 -5.21
CA GLY A 617 -29.04 -33.58 -3.95
C GLY A 617 -28.63 -35.05 -3.99
N ASP A 618 -27.77 -35.47 -4.92
CA ASP A 618 -27.31 -36.86 -5.05
C ASP A 618 -26.05 -37.20 -4.23
N GLY A 619 -25.53 -36.21 -3.49
CA GLY A 619 -24.33 -36.31 -2.67
C GLY A 619 -23.03 -36.15 -3.46
N LEU A 620 -23.10 -35.86 -4.77
CA LEU A 620 -21.93 -35.65 -5.62
C LEU A 620 -21.85 -34.17 -6.02
N ALA A 621 -20.68 -33.56 -5.86
CA ALA A 621 -20.49 -32.19 -6.30
C ALA A 621 -20.57 -32.07 -7.84
N ASP A 622 -21.43 -31.16 -8.30
CA ASP A 622 -21.66 -30.87 -9.71
C ASP A 622 -20.72 -29.75 -10.20
N TYR A 623 -20.39 -29.75 -11.50
CA TYR A 623 -19.54 -28.73 -12.12
C TYR A 623 -20.37 -27.52 -12.58
N LEU A 624 -20.10 -26.34 -12.04
CA LEU A 624 -20.88 -25.12 -12.28
C LEU A 624 -20.03 -24.04 -12.95
N ILE A 625 -20.54 -23.46 -14.05
CA ILE A 625 -20.01 -22.23 -14.66
C ILE A 625 -20.92 -21.08 -14.29
N VAL A 626 -20.36 -20.09 -13.58
CA VAL A 626 -21.01 -18.83 -13.22
C VAL A 626 -20.49 -17.71 -14.13
N TYR A 627 -21.37 -17.10 -14.91
CA TYR A 627 -21.03 -15.99 -15.81
C TYR A 627 -21.08 -14.64 -15.10
N GLY A 628 -20.51 -13.59 -15.71
CA GLY A 628 -20.40 -12.24 -15.13
C GLY A 628 -21.70 -11.60 -14.62
N GLY A 629 -22.88 -11.98 -15.13
CA GLY A 629 -24.19 -11.53 -14.60
C GLY A 629 -24.80 -12.44 -13.51
N GLY A 630 -24.03 -13.40 -12.99
CA GLY A 630 -24.49 -14.41 -12.03
C GLY A 630 -25.34 -15.54 -12.63
N ALA A 631 -25.46 -15.61 -13.97
CA ALA A 631 -26.09 -16.74 -14.64
C ALA A 631 -25.26 -18.02 -14.44
N VAL A 632 -25.90 -19.19 -14.37
CA VAL A 632 -25.24 -20.46 -14.03
C VAL A 632 -25.67 -21.59 -14.94
N LYS A 633 -24.68 -22.27 -15.52
CA LYS A 633 -24.84 -23.59 -16.16
C LYS A 633 -24.21 -24.68 -15.30
N ALA A 634 -24.93 -25.79 -15.15
CA ALA A 634 -24.53 -26.95 -14.38
C ALA A 634 -24.29 -28.18 -15.27
N TRP A 635 -23.28 -28.95 -14.92
CA TRP A 635 -22.97 -30.27 -15.45
C TRP A 635 -22.99 -31.25 -14.28
N LEU A 636 -23.97 -32.15 -14.31
CA LEU A 636 -24.24 -33.05 -13.20
C LEU A 636 -23.23 -34.19 -13.15
N ASN A 637 -22.70 -34.51 -11.97
CA ASN A 637 -21.77 -35.61 -11.79
C ASN A 637 -22.48 -36.96 -11.91
N ASN A 638 -21.93 -37.89 -12.69
CA ASN A 638 -22.53 -39.22 -12.89
C ASN A 638 -21.97 -40.32 -11.95
N GLY A 639 -21.14 -39.96 -10.97
CA GLY A 639 -20.50 -40.92 -10.06
C GLY A 639 -19.43 -41.78 -10.74
N ASN A 640 -18.88 -41.31 -11.86
CA ASN A 640 -17.85 -42.02 -12.65
C ASN A 640 -16.43 -41.46 -12.45
N ILE A 641 -16.26 -40.38 -11.68
CA ILE A 641 -14.95 -39.80 -11.39
C ILE A 641 -14.08 -40.82 -10.65
N GLY A 642 -12.81 -40.98 -11.06
CA GLY A 642 -11.89 -41.98 -10.54
C GLY A 642 -11.99 -43.37 -11.18
N ARG A 643 -12.97 -43.64 -12.06
CA ARG A 643 -13.04 -44.88 -12.83
C ARG A 643 -12.22 -44.79 -14.12
N GLN A 644 -11.35 -45.78 -14.37
CA GLN A 644 -10.50 -45.84 -15.57
C GLN A 644 -11.18 -46.54 -16.77
N ASP A 645 -12.51 -46.48 -16.89
CA ASP A 645 -13.28 -47.19 -17.91
C ASP A 645 -13.79 -46.30 -19.06
N GLY A 646 -13.43 -45.01 -19.05
CA GLY A 646 -13.74 -44.07 -20.14
C GLY A 646 -15.21 -43.66 -20.23
N GLN A 647 -16.00 -43.92 -19.19
CA GLN A 647 -17.40 -43.48 -19.14
C GLN A 647 -17.53 -41.96 -19.01
N ARG A 648 -18.68 -41.44 -19.47
CA ARG A 648 -18.98 -40.01 -19.40
C ARG A 648 -19.05 -39.56 -17.94
N LEU A 649 -18.19 -38.60 -17.58
CA LEU A 649 -18.09 -38.07 -16.20
C LEU A 649 -19.29 -37.17 -15.84
N TRP A 650 -19.77 -36.37 -16.79
CA TRP A 650 -20.76 -35.31 -16.55
C TRP A 650 -21.99 -35.40 -17.46
N THR A 651 -23.18 -35.08 -16.97
CA THR A 651 -24.42 -34.94 -17.75
C THR A 651 -24.88 -33.48 -17.81
N GLY A 652 -25.15 -32.94 -19.00
CA GLY A 652 -25.49 -31.52 -19.21
C GLY A 652 -24.93 -30.95 -20.51
N PRO A 653 -24.88 -29.60 -20.67
CA PRO A 653 -25.21 -28.58 -19.66
C PRO A 653 -26.71 -28.36 -19.41
N TYR A 654 -27.04 -27.92 -18.20
CA TYR A 654 -28.34 -27.37 -17.83
C TYR A 654 -28.19 -25.92 -17.36
N GLU A 655 -28.97 -24.99 -17.91
CA GLU A 655 -29.08 -23.65 -17.34
C GLU A 655 -29.92 -23.74 -16.07
N ILE A 656 -29.34 -23.40 -14.91
CA ILE A 656 -30.01 -23.51 -13.61
C ILE A 656 -30.34 -22.15 -13.00
N ALA A 657 -29.64 -21.08 -13.40
CA ALA A 657 -29.95 -19.72 -13.00
C ALA A 657 -29.73 -18.74 -14.16
N PRO A 658 -30.68 -17.85 -14.47
CA PRO A 658 -30.50 -16.83 -15.51
C PRO A 658 -29.66 -15.62 -15.04
N GLY A 659 -29.21 -15.62 -13.78
CA GLY A 659 -28.59 -14.47 -13.11
C GLY A 659 -29.64 -13.57 -12.44
N VAL A 660 -29.17 -12.63 -11.63
CA VAL A 660 -30.03 -11.69 -10.88
C VAL A 660 -29.80 -10.30 -11.45
N ALA A 661 -30.86 -9.59 -11.84
CA ALA A 661 -30.74 -8.31 -12.57
C ALA A 661 -29.97 -7.22 -11.80
N GLU A 662 -30.01 -7.25 -10.47
CA GLU A 662 -29.27 -6.35 -9.58
C GLU A 662 -27.79 -6.74 -9.44
N ASN A 663 -27.41 -7.94 -9.89
CA ASN A 663 -26.05 -8.45 -9.83
C ASN A 663 -25.36 -8.38 -11.21
N SER A 664 -24.52 -7.37 -11.39
CA SER A 664 -23.65 -7.25 -12.57
C SER A 664 -22.30 -7.96 -12.41
N ASP A 665 -22.09 -8.72 -11.31
CA ASP A 665 -20.81 -9.36 -11.00
C ASP A 665 -20.97 -10.80 -10.44
N GLY A 666 -20.67 -11.78 -11.27
CA GLY A 666 -20.66 -13.21 -10.94
C GLY A 666 -19.68 -13.60 -9.83
N SER A 667 -18.72 -12.73 -9.47
CA SER A 667 -17.79 -12.95 -8.35
C SER A 667 -18.50 -13.03 -6.99
N LYS A 668 -19.72 -12.47 -6.90
CA LYS A 668 -20.55 -12.42 -5.69
C LYS A 668 -21.35 -13.69 -5.43
N VAL A 669 -21.44 -14.60 -6.41
CA VAL A 669 -22.22 -15.83 -6.29
C VAL A 669 -21.48 -16.86 -5.43
N ARG A 670 -22.20 -17.51 -4.51
CA ARG A 670 -21.77 -18.68 -3.73
C ARG A 670 -22.88 -19.74 -3.75
N PHE A 671 -22.50 -20.96 -3.41
CA PHE A 671 -23.42 -22.09 -3.21
C PHE A 671 -23.15 -22.71 -1.85
N ALA A 672 -24.20 -22.91 -1.05
CA ALA A 672 -24.13 -23.56 0.26
C ALA A 672 -25.54 -24.02 0.67
N ASP A 673 -25.64 -25.09 1.46
CA ASP A 673 -26.93 -25.56 2.00
C ASP A 673 -27.25 -24.78 3.28
N LEU A 674 -28.19 -23.83 3.23
CA LEU A 674 -28.55 -22.99 4.38
C LEU A 674 -29.64 -23.61 5.26
N ASN A 675 -30.44 -24.52 4.73
CA ASN A 675 -31.61 -25.08 5.41
C ASN A 675 -31.41 -26.54 5.86
N GLY A 676 -30.31 -27.18 5.45
CA GLY A 676 -29.93 -28.55 5.77
C GLY A 676 -30.75 -29.59 5.02
N ASP A 677 -31.27 -29.26 3.83
CA ASP A 677 -32.08 -30.20 3.04
C ASP A 677 -31.28 -31.06 2.06
N GLY A 678 -29.95 -30.85 2.01
CA GLY A 678 -29.01 -31.57 1.17
C GLY A 678 -28.81 -30.96 -0.22
N PHE A 679 -29.42 -29.80 -0.51
CA PHE A 679 -29.31 -29.13 -1.80
C PHE A 679 -28.59 -27.80 -1.64
N ALA A 680 -27.59 -27.53 -2.47
CA ALA A 680 -26.93 -26.24 -2.44
C ALA A 680 -27.85 -25.11 -2.91
N ASP A 681 -27.97 -24.06 -2.10
CA ASP A 681 -28.73 -22.85 -2.38
C ASP A 681 -27.92 -21.83 -3.17
N TYR A 682 -28.58 -20.98 -3.96
CA TYR A 682 -27.92 -19.91 -4.72
C TYR A 682 -27.84 -18.64 -3.86
N LEU A 683 -26.62 -18.18 -3.57
CA LEU A 683 -26.35 -17.04 -2.69
C LEU A 683 -25.68 -15.90 -3.46
N VAL A 684 -26.10 -14.66 -3.17
CA VAL A 684 -25.44 -13.43 -3.65
C VAL A 684 -24.95 -12.64 -2.44
N LEU A 685 -23.63 -12.41 -2.40
CA LEU A 685 -22.96 -11.70 -1.32
C LEU A 685 -22.76 -10.23 -1.70
N TRP A 686 -23.09 -9.34 -0.77
CA TRP A 686 -22.98 -7.90 -0.95
C TRP A 686 -21.84 -7.30 -0.12
N ASP A 687 -21.39 -6.10 -0.51
CA ASP A 687 -20.43 -5.34 0.29
C ASP A 687 -21.04 -4.94 1.63
N GLY A 688 -20.30 -5.16 2.72
CA GLY A 688 -20.84 -5.11 4.08
C GLY A 688 -21.29 -6.48 4.63
N GLY A 689 -21.25 -7.54 3.81
CA GLY A 689 -21.41 -8.93 4.23
C GLY A 689 -22.87 -9.39 4.24
N ALA A 690 -23.78 -8.60 3.67
CA ALA A 690 -25.16 -9.01 3.53
C ALA A 690 -25.30 -10.13 2.49
N VAL A 691 -26.30 -10.99 2.67
CA VAL A 691 -26.48 -12.20 1.86
C VAL A 691 -27.94 -12.31 1.45
N ASP A 692 -28.18 -12.35 0.14
CA ASP A 692 -29.44 -12.77 -0.43
C ASP A 692 -29.36 -14.24 -0.86
N ALA A 693 -30.37 -15.02 -0.53
CA ALA A 693 -30.47 -16.43 -0.85
C ALA A 693 -31.71 -16.73 -1.69
N TRP A 694 -31.56 -17.71 -2.58
CA TRP A 694 -32.62 -18.35 -3.31
C TRP A 694 -32.53 -19.85 -3.00
N LEU A 695 -33.49 -20.35 -2.23
CA LEU A 695 -33.44 -21.75 -1.79
C LEU A 695 -33.78 -22.72 -2.91
N ASN A 696 -33.05 -23.83 -3.00
CA ASN A 696 -33.28 -24.89 -3.98
C ASN A 696 -34.57 -25.69 -3.65
N GLN A 697 -35.33 -26.09 -4.67
CA GLN A 697 -36.60 -26.82 -4.55
C GLN A 697 -36.56 -28.23 -5.18
N GLN A 698 -35.36 -28.80 -5.33
CA GLN A 698 -35.14 -30.25 -5.51
C GLN A 698 -35.57 -30.85 -6.86
N GLN A 699 -35.88 -30.04 -7.87
CA GLN A 699 -36.20 -30.54 -9.22
C GLN A 699 -35.50 -29.73 -10.30
N ILE A 700 -34.34 -30.18 -10.79
CA ILE A 700 -33.78 -29.71 -12.07
C ILE A 700 -34.56 -30.40 -13.19
N PRO A 701 -35.50 -29.73 -13.89
CA PRO A 701 -36.29 -30.39 -14.91
C PRO A 701 -35.46 -30.57 -16.20
N PRO A 702 -35.81 -31.52 -17.11
CA PRO A 702 -35.06 -31.80 -18.34
C PRO A 702 -34.89 -30.60 -19.31
N ASN A 703 -35.60 -29.51 -19.07
CA ASN A 703 -35.62 -28.27 -19.84
C ASN A 703 -35.06 -27.05 -19.07
N GLY A 704 -34.47 -27.23 -17.88
CA GLY A 704 -33.67 -26.21 -17.18
C GLY A 704 -34.42 -24.95 -16.74
N ARG A 705 -35.66 -25.03 -16.23
CA ARG A 705 -36.37 -23.84 -15.70
C ARG A 705 -36.62 -23.89 -14.20
N GLN A 706 -36.13 -22.83 -13.55
CA GLN A 706 -36.30 -22.32 -12.18
C GLN A 706 -36.54 -23.37 -11.08
N ILE A 707 -35.44 -23.73 -10.41
CA ILE A 707 -35.39 -24.59 -9.21
C ILE A 707 -35.41 -23.77 -7.91
N TRP A 708 -35.52 -22.45 -8.01
CA TRP A 708 -35.26 -21.50 -6.94
C TRP A 708 -36.55 -20.90 -6.35
N ARG A 709 -36.62 -20.83 -5.01
CA ARG A 709 -37.61 -20.00 -4.27
C ARG A 709 -37.43 -18.51 -4.56
N ALA A 710 -38.37 -17.71 -4.07
CA ALA A 710 -38.22 -16.26 -4.09
C ALA A 710 -37.00 -15.81 -3.26
N LYS A 711 -36.40 -14.68 -3.65
CA LYS A 711 -35.27 -14.04 -2.96
C LYS A 711 -35.63 -13.76 -1.49
N GLU A 712 -34.74 -14.12 -0.58
CA GLU A 712 -34.80 -13.74 0.83
C GLU A 712 -33.43 -13.21 1.28
N THR A 713 -33.40 -12.15 2.09
CA THR A 713 -32.16 -11.66 2.71
C THR A 713 -31.93 -12.43 4.01
N VAL A 714 -30.95 -13.33 4.00
CA VAL A 714 -30.66 -14.25 5.11
C VAL A 714 -29.63 -13.71 6.08
N ALA A 715 -28.82 -12.72 5.68
CA ALA A 715 -27.92 -11.98 6.57
C ALA A 715 -27.94 -10.49 6.22
N THR A 716 -28.06 -9.62 7.23
CA THR A 716 -28.05 -8.16 7.04
C THR A 716 -26.63 -7.58 6.91
N GLY A 717 -25.60 -8.42 7.11
CA GLY A 717 -24.21 -8.05 7.03
C GLY A 717 -23.56 -7.73 8.37
N VAL A 718 -22.23 -7.76 8.37
CA VAL A 718 -21.34 -7.63 9.54
C VAL A 718 -20.35 -6.47 9.39
N GLY A 719 -20.51 -5.64 8.35
CA GLY A 719 -19.63 -4.51 8.06
C GLY A 719 -18.34 -4.87 7.32
N GLU A 720 -18.17 -6.13 6.92
CA GLU A 720 -17.01 -6.64 6.18
C GLU A 720 -17.36 -6.87 4.70
N PRO A 721 -16.42 -6.74 3.75
CA PRO A 721 -16.69 -7.03 2.34
C PRO A 721 -17.19 -8.48 2.13
N GLY A 722 -18.14 -8.68 1.22
CA GLY A 722 -18.65 -10.00 0.87
C GLY A 722 -17.55 -10.97 0.40
N SER A 723 -16.45 -10.45 -0.14
CA SER A 723 -15.27 -11.24 -0.52
C SER A 723 -14.60 -11.99 0.64
N LYS A 724 -14.82 -11.58 1.89
CA LYS A 724 -14.32 -12.25 3.11
C LYS A 724 -15.26 -13.33 3.65
N ILE A 725 -16.49 -13.39 3.17
CA ILE A 725 -17.50 -14.30 3.72
C ILE A 725 -17.36 -15.69 3.10
N ARG A 726 -17.43 -16.73 3.93
CA ARG A 726 -17.55 -18.14 3.51
C ARG A 726 -18.74 -18.76 4.25
N PHE A 727 -19.21 -19.87 3.70
CA PHE A 727 -20.23 -20.73 4.30
C PHE A 727 -19.59 -22.07 4.59
N VAL A 728 -19.71 -22.55 5.82
CA VAL A 728 -18.91 -23.64 6.38
C VAL A 728 -19.78 -24.45 7.33
N GLN A 729 -19.68 -25.78 7.33
CA GLN A 729 -20.36 -26.61 8.33
C GLN A 729 -19.46 -26.79 9.57
N LEU A 730 -19.67 -26.04 10.65
CA LEU A 730 -18.82 -26.14 11.84
C LEU A 730 -19.26 -27.21 12.85
N ASN A 731 -20.57 -27.53 12.92
CA ASN A 731 -21.15 -28.26 14.04
C ASN A 731 -21.91 -29.54 13.65
N ASP A 732 -21.84 -29.97 12.39
CA ASP A 732 -22.47 -31.20 11.85
C ASP A 732 -24.01 -31.25 12.05
N ASP A 733 -24.68 -30.10 11.91
CA ASP A 733 -26.15 -30.02 11.97
C ASP A 733 -26.84 -30.06 10.58
N GLY A 734 -26.06 -30.28 9.53
CA GLY A 734 -26.44 -30.22 8.12
C GLY A 734 -26.55 -28.82 7.50
N LYS A 735 -26.49 -27.74 8.29
CA LYS A 735 -26.65 -26.35 7.82
C LYS A 735 -25.30 -25.64 7.72
N SER A 736 -25.19 -24.74 6.75
CA SER A 736 -23.98 -23.92 6.61
C SER A 736 -24.00 -22.71 7.55
N ASP A 737 -22.89 -22.53 8.28
CA ASP A 737 -22.59 -21.40 9.15
C ASP A 737 -21.92 -20.24 8.41
N TYR A 738 -22.01 -19.03 8.97
CA TYR A 738 -21.45 -17.82 8.38
C TYR A 738 -20.09 -17.52 9.00
N ILE A 739 -19.03 -17.49 8.19
CA ILE A 739 -17.67 -17.18 8.66
C ILE A 739 -17.08 -15.97 7.93
N ILE A 740 -16.39 -15.13 8.69
CA ILE A 740 -15.59 -14.00 8.20
C ILE A 740 -14.13 -14.44 8.23
N GLN A 741 -13.53 -14.57 7.04
CA GLN A 741 -12.11 -14.88 6.87
C GLN A 741 -11.30 -13.59 6.73
N TYR A 742 -10.32 -13.39 7.62
CA TYR A 742 -9.36 -12.28 7.56
C TYR A 742 -8.03 -12.72 6.96
N ASP A 743 -7.25 -11.73 6.53
CA ASP A 743 -5.87 -11.93 6.05
C ASP A 743 -5.00 -12.53 7.17
N GLY A 744 -4.04 -13.40 6.79
CA GLY A 744 -3.22 -14.16 7.74
C GLY A 744 -3.92 -15.35 8.39
N GLY A 745 -5.19 -15.60 8.04
CA GLY A 745 -5.91 -16.82 8.39
C GLY A 745 -6.81 -16.72 9.63
N SER A 746 -6.86 -15.58 10.30
CA SER A 746 -7.77 -15.43 11.44
C SER A 746 -9.25 -15.43 10.97
N ALA A 747 -10.16 -15.97 11.80
CA ALA A 747 -11.56 -16.11 11.42
C ALA A 747 -12.53 -15.90 12.59
N LYS A 748 -13.69 -15.31 12.28
CA LYS A 748 -14.85 -15.18 13.20
C LYS A 748 -16.07 -15.85 12.61
N ALA A 749 -16.86 -16.54 13.42
CA ALA A 749 -18.01 -17.30 12.93
C ALA A 749 -19.32 -16.97 13.65
N TYR A 750 -20.42 -17.29 12.97
CA TYR A 750 -21.78 -17.21 13.47
C TYR A 750 -22.50 -18.51 13.15
N LEU A 751 -23.06 -19.17 14.17
CA LEU A 751 -23.80 -20.42 13.99
C LEU A 751 -25.21 -20.16 13.45
N ASN A 752 -25.64 -20.99 12.50
CA ASN A 752 -26.99 -20.99 11.95
C ASN A 752 -27.92 -21.88 12.81
N THR A 753 -28.92 -21.28 13.48
CA THR A 753 -29.78 -22.02 14.43
C THR A 753 -31.17 -22.43 13.91
N GLY A 754 -31.49 -22.18 12.64
CA GLY A 754 -32.80 -22.51 12.01
C GLY A 754 -33.93 -21.50 12.29
N ASP A 755 -35.07 -21.49 11.57
CA ASP A 755 -35.61 -22.32 10.47
C ASP A 755 -36.02 -21.43 9.27
N ILE A 756 -35.54 -21.72 8.05
CA ILE A 756 -36.01 -21.05 6.82
C ILE A 756 -37.03 -21.94 6.12
N PRO A 757 -38.33 -21.82 6.45
CA PRO A 757 -39.28 -21.62 5.36
C PRO A 757 -40.54 -20.81 5.76
N GLY A 758 -40.71 -19.61 5.20
CA GLY A 758 -42.03 -19.02 4.98
C GLY A 758 -42.87 -18.57 6.19
N SER A 759 -42.26 -18.15 7.31
CA SER A 759 -43.00 -17.53 8.42
C SER A 759 -42.22 -16.38 9.05
N SER A 760 -42.94 -15.49 9.73
CA SER A 760 -42.53 -14.19 10.27
C SER A 760 -41.50 -14.18 11.40
N ASP A 761 -40.64 -15.20 11.53
CA ASP A 761 -39.62 -15.30 12.57
C ASP A 761 -38.20 -15.32 12.00
N LYS A 762 -37.33 -14.53 12.61
CA LYS A 762 -35.99 -14.12 12.12
C LYS A 762 -34.98 -15.27 12.21
N VAL A 763 -34.21 -15.48 11.13
CA VAL A 763 -32.96 -16.25 11.15
C VAL A 763 -32.02 -15.68 12.21
N ASN A 764 -31.62 -16.51 13.18
CA ASN A 764 -30.73 -16.11 14.26
C ASN A 764 -29.31 -16.64 14.01
N TRP A 765 -28.47 -15.77 13.46
CA TRP A 765 -27.02 -15.95 13.45
C TRP A 765 -26.46 -15.72 14.85
N ILE A 766 -25.97 -16.76 15.51
CA ILE A 766 -25.39 -16.63 16.85
C ILE A 766 -23.89 -16.36 16.71
N ASN A 767 -23.46 -15.15 17.10
CA ASN A 767 -22.03 -14.81 17.12
C ASN A 767 -21.28 -15.68 18.14
N ILE A 768 -20.39 -16.53 17.64
CA ILE A 768 -19.51 -17.36 18.46
C ILE A 768 -18.09 -16.82 18.54
N GLY A 769 -17.85 -15.60 18.07
CA GLY A 769 -16.58 -14.90 18.23
C GLY A 769 -15.46 -15.43 17.33
N ALA A 770 -14.21 -15.25 17.75
CA ALA A 770 -13.05 -15.72 17.00
C ALA A 770 -12.93 -17.24 17.13
N VAL A 771 -12.95 -17.94 15.98
CA VAL A 771 -12.84 -19.40 15.89
C VAL A 771 -11.43 -19.84 15.47
N ALA A 772 -10.67 -18.98 14.80
CA ALA A 772 -9.27 -19.19 14.46
C ALA A 772 -8.44 -17.90 14.65
N ALA A 773 -7.25 -18.02 15.24
CA ALA A 773 -6.30 -16.92 15.41
C ALA A 773 -5.38 -16.66 14.19
N GLY A 774 -5.40 -17.55 13.19
CA GLY A 774 -4.51 -17.49 12.01
C GLY A 774 -3.26 -18.37 12.13
N VAL A 775 -2.56 -18.59 11.03
CA VAL A 775 -1.50 -19.62 10.89
C VAL A 775 -0.10 -19.07 10.58
N GLY A 776 0.09 -17.75 10.57
CA GLY A 776 1.39 -17.09 10.42
C GLY A 776 2.00 -17.11 9.01
N GLU A 777 1.72 -18.13 8.17
CA GLU A 777 2.20 -18.22 6.78
C GLU A 777 1.13 -17.76 5.76
N PRO A 778 1.51 -17.11 4.63
CA PRO A 778 0.62 -16.30 3.78
C PRO A 778 -0.21 -17.08 2.73
N GLY A 779 -0.63 -18.30 3.04
CA GLY A 779 -1.42 -19.14 2.12
C GLY A 779 -2.93 -18.82 2.11
N PRO A 780 -3.66 -18.97 0.98
CA PRO A 780 -5.12 -18.96 0.98
C PRO A 780 -5.71 -20.01 1.95
N VAL A 781 -6.80 -19.63 2.62
CA VAL A 781 -7.53 -20.49 3.54
C VAL A 781 -8.75 -21.09 2.85
N PHE A 782 -8.92 -22.40 3.05
CA PHE A 782 -10.10 -23.15 2.62
C PHE A 782 -10.74 -23.85 3.81
N TYR A 783 -12.02 -24.13 3.66
CA TYR A 783 -12.83 -24.90 4.59
C TYR A 783 -13.42 -26.07 3.82
N ALA A 784 -13.15 -27.29 4.28
CA ALA A 784 -13.69 -28.50 3.70
C ALA A 784 -13.49 -29.68 4.63
N ASP A 785 -14.48 -30.56 4.74
CA ASP A 785 -14.38 -31.82 5.47
C ASP A 785 -13.40 -32.78 4.78
N ILE A 786 -12.16 -32.88 5.30
CA ILE A 786 -11.14 -33.75 4.69
C ILE A 786 -11.00 -35.11 5.39
N ASP A 787 -11.58 -35.28 6.58
CA ASP A 787 -11.54 -36.55 7.32
C ASP A 787 -12.88 -37.32 7.32
N GLY A 788 -13.95 -36.69 6.85
CA GLY A 788 -15.27 -37.25 6.59
C GLY A 788 -16.15 -37.32 7.84
N ASP A 789 -15.95 -36.42 8.81
CA ASP A 789 -16.69 -36.41 10.07
C ASP A 789 -17.95 -35.53 10.05
N GLY A 790 -18.24 -34.87 8.91
CA GLY A 790 -19.37 -33.98 8.72
C GLY A 790 -19.05 -32.51 9.03
N LYS A 791 -17.86 -32.20 9.56
CA LYS A 791 -17.43 -30.85 9.89
C LYS A 791 -16.33 -30.40 8.94
N ASP A 792 -16.41 -29.15 8.51
CA ASP A 792 -15.39 -28.57 7.66
C ASP A 792 -14.10 -28.26 8.45
N ASP A 793 -12.98 -28.71 7.90
CA ASP A 793 -11.65 -28.52 8.44
C ASP A 793 -11.00 -27.24 7.92
N TYR A 794 -10.05 -26.70 8.70
CA TYR A 794 -9.31 -25.49 8.34
C TYR A 794 -8.05 -25.88 7.53
N LEU A 795 -7.97 -25.44 6.27
CA LEU A 795 -6.92 -25.79 5.33
C LEU A 795 -6.15 -24.55 4.86
N VAL A 796 -4.83 -24.69 4.67
CA VAL A 796 -3.96 -23.60 4.18
C VAL A 796 -3.11 -24.13 3.04
N SER A 797 -3.21 -23.50 1.87
CA SER A 797 -2.39 -23.84 0.70
C SER A 797 -1.19 -22.91 0.56
N TYR A 798 -0.04 -23.44 0.18
CA TYR A 798 1.22 -22.69 0.07
C TYR A 798 1.66 -22.48 -1.37
N ALA A 799 2.56 -21.52 -1.59
CA ALA A 799 3.06 -21.20 -2.93
C ALA A 799 3.76 -22.38 -3.65
N ASP A 800 4.23 -23.39 -2.91
CA ASP A 800 4.77 -24.64 -3.47
C ASP A 800 3.67 -25.64 -3.88
N GLY A 801 2.39 -25.25 -3.76
CA GLY A 801 1.20 -26.06 -3.98
C GLY A 801 0.84 -26.98 -2.80
N SER A 802 1.67 -27.09 -1.76
CA SER A 802 1.33 -27.97 -0.65
C SER A 802 0.14 -27.45 0.17
N VAL A 803 -0.61 -28.34 0.82
CA VAL A 803 -1.75 -27.98 1.67
C VAL A 803 -1.52 -28.54 3.07
N ASN A 804 -1.59 -27.68 4.09
CA ASN A 804 -1.64 -28.08 5.49
C ASN A 804 -3.08 -28.07 6.00
N ALA A 805 -3.39 -28.98 6.93
CA ALA A 805 -4.71 -29.09 7.53
C ALA A 805 -4.70 -29.05 9.07
N TRP A 806 -5.80 -28.52 9.61
CA TRP A 806 -6.17 -28.54 11.02
C TRP A 806 -7.62 -29.02 11.14
N ILE A 807 -7.81 -30.16 11.78
CA ILE A 807 -9.11 -30.84 11.89
C ILE A 807 -10.01 -30.14 12.90
N ASN A 808 -11.28 -29.93 12.56
CA ASN A 808 -12.27 -29.35 13.48
C ASN A 808 -12.71 -30.39 14.53
N VAL A 809 -12.06 -30.40 15.68
CA VAL A 809 -12.40 -31.32 16.78
C VAL A 809 -13.41 -30.71 17.77
N CYS A 810 -13.94 -29.54 17.46
CA CYS A 810 -14.82 -28.79 18.36
C CYS A 810 -16.28 -29.11 18.11
N ASP A 811 -17.04 -29.26 19.20
CA ASP A 811 -18.51 -29.28 19.16
C ASP A 811 -18.97 -27.86 19.48
N TRP A 812 -19.11 -27.03 18.44
CA TRP A 812 -19.50 -25.63 18.57
C TRP A 812 -20.94 -25.53 19.06
N VAL A 813 -21.11 -25.52 20.40
CA VAL A 813 -22.42 -25.45 21.07
C VAL A 813 -22.79 -24.01 21.47
N VAL A 814 -24.09 -23.72 21.44
CA VAL A 814 -24.66 -22.51 22.04
C VAL A 814 -24.60 -22.66 23.56
N LYS A 815 -23.80 -21.85 24.27
CA LYS A 815 -23.80 -21.84 25.75
C LYS A 815 -25.04 -21.11 26.24
N ASP A 816 -25.94 -21.83 26.91
CA ASP A 816 -27.02 -21.19 27.67
C ASP A 816 -26.46 -20.21 28.71
N PRO A 817 -27.12 -19.06 28.94
CA PRO A 817 -26.77 -18.18 30.05
C PRO A 817 -26.91 -18.94 31.39
N PRO A 818 -26.06 -18.65 32.39
CA PRO A 818 -26.02 -19.44 33.62
C PRO A 818 -27.37 -19.46 34.35
N ASP A 819 -27.80 -20.66 34.73
CA ASP A 819 -28.96 -20.95 35.56
C ASP A 819 -29.06 -19.99 36.76
N THR A 820 -30.13 -19.21 36.81
CA THR A 820 -30.69 -18.71 38.08
C THR A 820 -31.75 -19.72 38.55
N PRO A 821 -31.88 -19.97 39.86
CA PRO A 821 -32.66 -21.08 40.37
C PRO A 821 -34.15 -20.88 40.10
N ASN A 822 -34.74 -21.88 39.46
CA ASN A 822 -36.17 -22.00 39.17
C ASN A 822 -37.02 -21.88 40.46
N PRO A 823 -38.00 -20.97 40.54
CA PRO A 823 -39.16 -21.14 41.40
C PRO A 823 -40.38 -21.48 40.54
N GLY A 824 -40.78 -22.74 40.60
CA GLY A 824 -42.20 -23.10 40.55
C GLY A 824 -42.85 -23.18 39.17
N ASP A 825 -42.98 -24.41 38.69
CA ASP A 825 -44.24 -24.97 38.22
C ASP A 825 -45.48 -24.06 38.42
N GLY A 826 -45.92 -23.43 37.33
CA GLY A 826 -47.16 -22.66 37.22
C GLY A 826 -47.66 -22.62 35.76
N ASP A 827 -48.79 -23.29 35.54
CA ASP A 827 -49.69 -23.40 34.38
C ASP A 827 -49.58 -22.35 33.23
N PRO A 828 -49.71 -22.75 31.94
CA PRO A 828 -49.75 -21.85 30.80
C PRO A 828 -51.20 -21.50 30.46
N ASP A 829 -51.73 -20.47 31.08
CA ASP A 829 -52.90 -19.72 30.60
C ASP A 829 -52.98 -18.45 31.47
N ASP A 830 -52.92 -17.29 30.83
CA ASP A 830 -53.50 -16.00 31.24
C ASP A 830 -52.59 -14.81 30.84
N GLY A 831 -53.04 -14.06 29.82
CA GLY A 831 -52.87 -12.60 29.83
C GLY A 831 -51.98 -11.99 28.76
N ASP A 832 -52.54 -11.80 27.57
CA ASP A 832 -52.42 -10.50 26.90
C ASP A 832 -52.89 -9.41 27.87
N ASP A 833 -51.97 -8.68 28.52
CA ASP A 833 -52.31 -7.39 29.13
C ASP A 833 -51.13 -6.42 28.98
N PRO A 834 -51.33 -5.22 28.39
CA PRO A 834 -50.29 -4.21 28.29
C PRO A 834 -49.89 -3.72 29.68
N TYR A 835 -48.59 -3.49 29.85
CA TYR A 835 -48.01 -2.94 31.08
C TYR A 835 -48.77 -1.68 31.56
N VAL A 836 -49.23 -1.71 32.82
CA VAL A 836 -49.87 -0.58 33.51
C VAL A 836 -48.85 0.03 34.48
N PRO A 837 -48.43 1.29 34.31
CA PRO A 837 -47.47 1.95 35.20
C PRO A 837 -47.99 2.03 36.64
N ASP A 838 -47.16 1.69 37.63
CA ASP A 838 -47.44 1.85 39.05
C ASP A 838 -46.80 3.16 39.56
N PRO A 839 -47.60 4.15 40.01
CA PRO A 839 -47.07 5.44 40.48
C PRO A 839 -46.26 5.38 41.78
N GLY A 840 -46.10 4.19 42.40
CA GLY A 840 -45.44 4.00 43.68
C GLY A 840 -43.95 3.63 43.64
N ASP A 841 -43.45 3.17 42.49
CA ASP A 841 -42.14 2.53 42.30
C ASP A 841 -41.36 3.01 41.06
N ASP A 842 -42.00 3.74 40.14
CA ASP A 842 -41.32 4.43 39.05
C ASP A 842 -40.82 5.82 39.50
N GLU A 843 -39.52 5.94 39.85
CA GLU A 843 -38.92 7.26 40.08
C GLU A 843 -38.74 8.00 38.73
N PRO A 844 -39.31 9.21 38.55
CA PRO A 844 -39.12 9.98 37.34
C PRO A 844 -37.65 10.35 37.17
N PHE A 845 -37.15 10.29 35.93
CA PHE A 845 -35.76 10.60 35.67
C PHE A 845 -35.36 11.98 36.22
N PRO A 846 -34.14 12.14 36.78
CA PRO A 846 -33.67 13.42 37.31
C PRO A 846 -33.77 14.54 36.26
N THR A 847 -34.51 15.61 36.54
CA THR A 847 -34.69 16.74 35.62
C THR A 847 -33.36 17.39 35.28
N CYS A 848 -33.15 17.78 34.03
CA CYS A 848 -31.98 18.56 33.59
C CYS A 848 -32.15 20.01 34.04
N PRO A 849 -31.43 20.48 35.09
CA PRO A 849 -31.78 21.73 35.78
C PRO A 849 -31.10 22.97 35.18
N TYR A 850 -30.25 22.79 34.17
CA TYR A 850 -29.45 23.85 33.56
C TYR A 850 -29.86 24.07 32.09
N SER A 851 -29.50 25.23 31.54
CA SER A 851 -29.72 25.58 30.13
C SER A 851 -28.54 26.43 29.63
N PRO A 852 -27.32 25.86 29.55
CA PRO A 852 -26.16 26.59 29.07
C PRO A 852 -26.34 26.99 27.60
N ALA A 853 -25.93 28.20 27.25
CA ALA A 853 -26.05 28.74 25.90
C ALA A 853 -24.78 28.57 25.05
N THR A 854 -23.63 28.32 25.69
CA THR A 854 -22.33 28.15 25.00
C THR A 854 -21.55 26.94 25.51
N MET A 855 -20.58 26.49 24.71
CA MET A 855 -19.67 25.39 25.08
C MET A 855 -18.87 25.70 26.35
N ASP A 856 -18.50 26.97 26.53
CA ASP A 856 -17.79 27.47 27.71
C ASP A 856 -18.68 27.52 28.95
N GLU A 857 -19.95 27.92 28.82
CA GLU A 857 -20.90 27.86 29.93
C GLU A 857 -21.14 26.43 30.38
N LEU A 858 -21.21 25.48 29.45
CA LEU A 858 -21.35 24.05 29.74
C LEU A 858 -20.10 23.50 30.43
N SER A 859 -18.89 23.82 29.93
CA SER A 859 -17.63 23.33 30.51
C SER A 859 -17.34 23.84 31.92
N ASN A 860 -17.91 24.99 32.28
CA ASN A 860 -17.81 25.60 33.60
C ASN A 860 -18.81 25.04 34.65
N LEU A 861 -19.73 24.15 34.27
CA LEU A 861 -20.63 23.48 35.21
C LEU A 861 -19.88 22.42 36.07
N ASN A 862 -20.28 22.24 37.33
CA ASN A 862 -19.66 21.28 38.23
C ASN A 862 -20.15 19.84 37.96
N TYR A 863 -19.48 19.14 37.04
CA TYR A 863 -19.79 17.77 36.62
C TYR A 863 -19.74 16.73 37.75
N ASN A 864 -18.96 16.97 38.80
CA ASN A 864 -18.74 15.96 39.83
C ASN A 864 -19.88 15.87 40.86
N ASN A 865 -20.86 16.79 40.85
CA ASN A 865 -21.92 16.82 41.86
C ASN A 865 -23.32 17.26 41.36
N GLU A 866 -23.48 17.82 40.15
CA GLU A 866 -24.74 18.54 39.82
C GLU A 866 -25.33 18.33 38.41
N VAL A 867 -24.61 17.73 37.45
CA VAL A 867 -25.13 17.50 36.08
C VAL A 867 -25.38 16.01 35.85
N PRO A 868 -26.63 15.56 35.67
CA PRO A 868 -26.91 14.17 35.31
C PRO A 868 -26.29 13.82 33.94
N PRO A 869 -25.63 12.66 33.77
CA PRO A 869 -24.99 12.28 32.51
C PRO A 869 -25.90 12.37 31.27
N ARG A 870 -27.18 12.01 31.42
CA ARG A 870 -28.22 12.11 30.37
C ARG A 870 -28.51 13.54 29.90
N CYS A 871 -28.07 14.55 30.63
CA CYS A 871 -28.31 15.95 30.28
C CYS A 871 -27.19 16.52 29.40
N VAL A 872 -26.02 15.89 29.35
CA VAL A 872 -24.88 16.38 28.57
C VAL A 872 -25.18 16.40 27.07
N PRO A 873 -25.68 15.32 26.44
CA PRO A 873 -26.04 15.33 25.02
C PRO A 873 -27.17 16.32 24.71
N LYS A 874 -28.15 16.45 25.62
CA LYS A 874 -29.25 17.43 25.51
C LYS A 874 -28.75 18.87 25.45
N TYR A 875 -27.81 19.23 26.32
CA TYR A 875 -27.22 20.58 26.34
C TYR A 875 -26.33 20.82 25.11
N MET A 876 -25.52 19.83 24.71
CA MET A 876 -24.62 19.96 23.56
C MET A 876 -25.39 20.13 22.25
N LEU A 877 -26.46 19.36 22.02
CA LEU A 877 -27.30 19.51 20.83
C LEU A 877 -27.99 20.87 20.77
N ALA A 878 -28.48 21.37 21.91
CA ALA A 878 -29.07 22.71 21.99
C ALA A 878 -28.06 23.83 21.66
N ILE A 879 -26.82 23.71 22.16
CA ILE A 879 -25.72 24.64 21.86
C ILE A 879 -25.33 24.57 20.38
N LEU A 880 -25.16 23.38 19.82
CA LEU A 880 -24.79 23.19 18.41
C LEU A 880 -25.87 23.74 17.45
N LEU A 881 -27.15 23.56 17.79
CA LEU A 881 -28.27 24.13 17.03
C LEU A 881 -28.26 25.67 17.10
N ALA A 882 -28.14 26.25 18.30
CA ALA A 882 -28.10 27.70 18.48
C ALA A 882 -26.88 28.33 17.77
N LEU A 883 -25.73 27.65 17.80
CA LEU A 883 -24.54 28.05 17.07
C LEU A 883 -24.78 28.03 15.57
N LEU A 884 -25.38 26.97 15.01
CA LEU A 884 -25.68 26.89 13.59
C LEU A 884 -26.65 27.99 13.11
N GLU A 885 -27.65 28.33 13.94
CA GLU A 885 -28.55 29.47 13.69
C GLU A 885 -27.81 30.81 13.71
N ASP A 886 -26.92 31.03 14.69
CA ASP A 886 -26.07 32.22 14.78
C ASP A 886 -25.14 32.37 13.58
N LEU A 887 -24.48 31.29 13.17
CA LEU A 887 -23.60 31.26 12.00
C LEU A 887 -24.35 31.66 10.72
N THR A 888 -25.61 31.24 10.59
CA THR A 888 -26.45 31.62 9.45
C THR A 888 -26.78 33.11 9.45
N ASN A 889 -27.05 33.69 10.62
CA ASN A 889 -27.28 35.13 10.75
C ASN A 889 -26.01 35.92 10.48
N ARG A 890 -24.87 35.53 11.08
CA ARG A 890 -23.57 36.17 10.86
C ARG A 890 -23.18 36.20 9.38
N TYR A 891 -23.43 35.13 8.65
CA TYR A 891 -23.20 35.09 7.20
C TYR A 891 -24.03 36.16 6.47
N ASN A 892 -25.32 36.24 6.76
CA ASN A 892 -26.20 37.24 6.13
C ASN A 892 -25.82 38.67 6.54
N ASP A 893 -25.50 38.90 7.81
CA ASP A 893 -25.05 40.20 8.32
C ASP A 893 -23.79 40.67 7.59
N MET A 894 -22.80 39.80 7.38
CA MET A 894 -21.60 40.14 6.60
C MET A 894 -21.91 40.52 5.15
N LEU A 895 -22.88 39.84 4.51
CA LEU A 895 -23.31 40.19 3.15
C LEU A 895 -24.03 41.54 3.10
N ASP A 896 -24.84 41.84 4.12
CA ASP A 896 -25.51 43.14 4.27
C ASP A 896 -24.51 44.27 4.60
N ASP A 897 -23.38 43.93 5.22
CA ASP A 897 -22.25 44.82 5.55
C ASP A 897 -21.28 45.08 4.36
N ASP A 898 -21.74 44.85 3.13
CA ASP A 898 -21.01 45.12 1.87
C ASP A 898 -19.69 44.34 1.73
N TYR A 899 -19.71 43.05 2.10
CA TYR A 899 -18.54 42.16 2.02
C TYR A 899 -17.78 42.24 0.69
N ASP A 900 -18.49 42.27 -0.44
CA ASP A 900 -17.85 42.25 -1.77
C ASP A 900 -17.01 43.50 -1.99
N HIS A 901 -17.51 44.67 -1.58
CA HIS A 901 -16.75 45.93 -1.65
C HIS A 901 -15.47 45.85 -0.81
N PHE A 902 -15.56 45.42 0.44
CA PHE A 902 -14.40 45.33 1.33
C PHE A 902 -13.42 44.22 0.92
N TYR A 903 -13.92 43.15 0.29
CA TYR A 903 -13.08 42.13 -0.34
C TYR A 903 -12.31 42.70 -1.54
N ASP A 904 -12.93 43.49 -2.41
CA ASP A 904 -12.27 44.15 -3.53
C ASP A 904 -11.14 45.07 -3.01
N VAL A 905 -11.42 45.86 -1.96
CA VAL A 905 -10.40 46.70 -1.29
C VAL A 905 -9.24 45.86 -0.76
N TYR A 906 -9.53 44.74 -0.09
CA TYR A 906 -8.54 43.82 0.45
C TYR A 906 -7.68 43.18 -0.67
N SER A 907 -8.31 42.63 -1.70
CA SER A 907 -7.63 41.89 -2.78
C SER A 907 -6.74 42.81 -3.63
N GLU A 908 -7.21 44.01 -3.96
CA GLU A 908 -6.39 45.03 -4.63
C GLU A 908 -5.17 45.42 -3.78
N TYR A 909 -5.35 45.51 -2.46
CA TYR A 909 -4.26 45.81 -1.54
C TYR A 909 -3.19 44.70 -1.54
N ILE A 910 -3.58 43.42 -1.48
CA ILE A 910 -2.62 42.30 -1.54
C ILE A 910 -1.77 42.37 -2.80
N VAL A 911 -2.39 42.53 -3.96
CA VAL A 911 -1.71 42.58 -5.27
C VAL A 911 -0.82 43.82 -5.42
N LYS A 912 -1.20 44.92 -4.77
CA LYS A 912 -0.40 46.16 -4.81
C LYS A 912 0.91 46.01 -4.06
N ASN A 913 0.95 45.22 -2.99
CA ASN A 913 2.09 45.13 -2.07
C ASN A 913 2.90 43.84 -2.21
N SER A 914 2.40 42.83 -2.95
CA SER A 914 3.02 41.50 -3.07
C SER A 914 4.49 41.50 -3.52
N GLU A 915 4.86 42.39 -4.45
CA GLU A 915 6.24 42.50 -4.95
C GLU A 915 7.21 43.05 -3.88
N GLU A 916 6.73 43.98 -3.06
CA GLU A 916 7.52 44.51 -1.94
C GLU A 916 7.67 43.46 -0.83
N VAL A 917 6.59 42.72 -0.55
CA VAL A 917 6.62 41.62 0.41
C VAL A 917 7.56 40.50 -0.03
N LEU A 918 7.52 40.10 -1.31
CA LEU A 918 8.43 39.09 -1.87
C LEU A 918 9.90 39.55 -1.78
N TYR A 919 10.17 40.81 -2.14
CA TYR A 919 11.50 41.39 -2.06
C TYR A 919 12.05 41.38 -0.62
N ASN A 920 11.24 41.81 0.35
CA ASN A 920 11.64 41.82 1.77
C ASN A 920 11.80 40.40 2.31
N PHE A 921 10.90 39.47 1.98
CA PHE A 921 11.02 38.07 2.37
C PHE A 921 12.36 37.47 1.91
N MET A 922 12.76 37.74 0.66
CA MET A 922 14.06 37.28 0.13
C MET A 922 15.25 37.91 0.85
N LEU A 923 15.11 39.10 1.45
CA LEU A 923 16.18 39.71 2.23
C LEU A 923 16.18 39.30 3.70
N ASP A 924 15.02 39.00 4.29
CA ASP A 924 14.92 38.76 5.73
C ASP A 924 14.94 37.26 6.09
N GLU A 925 14.35 36.40 5.27
CA GLU A 925 14.09 34.99 5.59
C GLU A 925 14.92 33.99 4.75
N SER A 926 15.70 34.48 3.79
CA SER A 926 16.38 33.63 2.80
C SER A 926 17.49 32.74 3.36
N ASP A 927 18.04 33.01 4.55
CA ASP A 927 19.02 32.09 5.17
C ASP A 927 18.41 30.73 5.47
N HIS A 928 17.10 30.59 5.61
CA HIS A 928 16.51 29.27 5.84
C HIS A 928 16.56 28.40 4.58
N TYR A 929 16.59 29.01 3.40
CA TYR A 929 16.30 28.35 2.13
C TYR A 929 17.45 28.37 1.11
N TYR A 930 18.28 29.42 1.11
CA TYR A 930 19.27 29.67 0.06
C TYR A 930 20.72 29.73 0.54
N HIS A 931 21.64 29.39 -0.37
CA HIS A 931 23.04 29.80 -0.41
C HIS A 931 23.22 30.96 -1.40
N CYS A 932 23.97 31.98 -0.98
CA CYS A 932 24.15 33.21 -1.76
C CYS A 932 25.60 33.36 -2.24
N LYS A 933 25.76 33.75 -3.51
CA LYS A 933 27.04 34.16 -4.07
C LYS A 933 26.95 35.58 -4.62
N ILE A 934 28.01 36.35 -4.46
CA ILE A 934 28.11 37.73 -4.96
C ILE A 934 29.42 37.96 -5.68
N TRP A 935 29.43 38.93 -6.60
CA TRP A 935 30.66 39.38 -7.27
C TRP A 935 31.41 40.39 -6.40
N GLN A 936 32.50 39.96 -5.78
CA GLN A 936 33.35 40.84 -5.00
C GLN A 936 34.49 41.42 -5.85
N GLN A 937 34.75 42.71 -5.67
CA GLN A 937 35.85 43.42 -6.30
C GLN A 937 37.15 43.22 -5.52
N TYR A 938 38.24 42.97 -6.23
CA TYR A 938 39.59 42.84 -5.68
C TYR A 938 40.57 43.70 -6.50
N PRO A 939 41.37 44.58 -5.87
CA PRO A 939 42.44 45.27 -6.57
C PRO A 939 43.63 44.33 -6.82
N CYS A 940 44.32 44.51 -7.94
CA CYS A 940 45.66 43.94 -8.16
C CYS A 940 46.63 44.61 -7.18
N CYS A 941 47.50 43.83 -6.52
CA CYS A 941 48.46 44.37 -5.55
C CYS A 941 49.40 45.44 -6.16
N THR A 942 49.64 45.37 -7.46
CA THR A 942 50.47 46.33 -8.24
C THR A 942 49.80 47.67 -8.51
N SER A 943 48.47 47.75 -8.44
CA SER A 943 47.68 48.98 -8.68
C SER A 943 47.35 49.74 -7.38
N CYS A 944 47.70 49.17 -6.23
CA CYS A 944 47.42 49.69 -4.90
C CYS A 944 48.04 51.07 -4.63
N ASP A 945 49.33 51.20 -4.93
CA ASP A 945 50.09 52.43 -4.67
C ASP A 945 49.75 53.56 -5.66
N GLU A 946 49.20 53.23 -6.83
CA GLU A 946 48.88 54.18 -7.90
C GLU A 946 47.55 54.91 -7.64
N TYR A 947 46.59 54.24 -6.99
CA TYR A 947 45.21 54.74 -6.80
C TYR A 947 44.80 54.94 -5.33
N ASP A 948 45.71 54.78 -4.37
CA ASP A 948 45.48 54.93 -2.91
C ASP A 948 44.34 54.05 -2.39
N TRP A 949 44.36 52.77 -2.77
CA TRP A 949 43.35 51.79 -2.38
C TRP A 949 43.74 51.02 -1.12
N ASP A 950 42.76 50.68 -0.28
CA ASP A 950 42.96 49.63 0.73
C ASP A 950 43.28 48.33 0.00
N CYS A 951 44.41 47.72 0.34
CA CYS A 951 44.92 46.53 -0.32
C CYS A 951 44.98 45.31 0.58
N THR A 952 44.22 45.35 1.67
CA THR A 952 43.90 44.17 2.45
C THR A 952 43.25 43.14 1.51
N GLY A 953 43.91 42.00 1.29
CA GLY A 953 43.42 40.93 0.40
C GLY A 953 43.52 41.20 -1.11
N CYS A 954 44.41 42.10 -1.56
CA CYS A 954 44.70 42.29 -2.99
C CYS A 954 45.18 41.00 -3.68
N LEU A 955 45.03 40.91 -5.01
CA LEU A 955 45.41 39.72 -5.79
C LEU A 955 46.88 39.78 -6.24
N ASP A 956 47.62 38.70 -6.01
CA ASP A 956 48.97 38.43 -6.52
C ASP A 956 49.15 36.92 -6.79
N PRO A 957 49.52 36.47 -8.02
CA PRO A 957 49.74 37.29 -9.22
C PRO A 957 48.43 37.84 -9.81
N CYS A 958 48.46 39.10 -10.28
CA CYS A 958 47.35 39.77 -10.96
C CYS A 958 47.88 40.45 -12.22
N GLU A 959 47.40 40.02 -13.39
CA GLU A 959 47.91 40.47 -14.69
C GLU A 959 47.20 41.76 -15.12
N ILE A 960 47.93 42.88 -15.24
CA ILE A 960 47.41 44.14 -15.80
C ILE A 960 47.52 44.05 -17.32
N LEU A 961 46.38 44.04 -18.01
CA LEU A 961 46.31 43.68 -19.43
C LEU A 961 46.65 44.86 -20.36
N SER A 962 46.54 46.11 -19.89
CA SER A 962 46.88 47.32 -20.66
C SER A 962 47.06 48.56 -19.78
N GLY A 963 47.63 49.65 -20.31
CA GLY A 963 47.80 50.93 -19.59
C GLY A 963 46.51 51.71 -19.29
N GLN A 964 45.32 51.18 -19.62
CA GLN A 964 44.01 51.72 -19.23
C GLN A 964 43.25 50.80 -18.26
N ASP A 965 43.83 49.65 -17.92
CA ASP A 965 43.25 48.71 -16.97
C ASP A 965 43.42 49.27 -15.56
N ASN A 966 42.31 49.56 -14.89
CA ASN A 966 42.30 50.11 -13.54
C ASN A 966 42.75 49.09 -12.47
N GLY A 967 43.07 47.85 -12.85
CA GLY A 967 43.59 46.85 -11.93
C GLY A 967 42.53 46.26 -10.99
N ILE A 968 41.24 46.41 -11.28
CA ILE A 968 40.16 45.77 -10.51
C ILE A 968 39.80 44.43 -11.15
N ARG A 969 39.64 43.39 -10.34
CA ARG A 969 39.16 42.06 -10.76
C ARG A 969 37.94 41.67 -9.95
N TYR A 970 36.99 41.02 -10.58
CA TYR A 970 35.79 40.50 -9.93
C TYR A 970 35.97 39.01 -9.67
N LYS A 971 35.66 38.56 -8.45
CA LYS A 971 35.61 37.14 -8.11
C LYS A 971 34.30 36.83 -7.41
N LEU A 972 33.70 35.71 -7.80
CA LEU A 972 32.51 35.20 -7.14
C LEU A 972 32.89 34.68 -5.74
N ARG A 973 32.10 35.04 -4.73
CA ARG A 973 32.32 34.68 -3.32
C ARG A 973 31.03 34.21 -2.68
N ASP A 974 31.13 33.09 -1.95
CA ASP A 974 30.06 32.62 -1.07
C ASP A 974 29.88 33.59 0.10
N GLN A 975 28.62 33.87 0.43
CA GLN A 975 28.18 34.73 1.54
C GLN A 975 26.98 34.09 2.24
N PRO A 976 26.71 34.44 3.52
CA PRO A 976 25.41 34.14 4.11
C PRO A 976 24.27 34.79 3.29
N CYS A 977 23.06 34.29 3.42
CA CYS A 977 21.86 34.95 2.88
C CYS A 977 21.12 35.65 4.03
N PRO A 978 20.66 36.90 3.89
CA PRO A 978 21.11 37.85 2.88
C PRO A 978 22.63 38.12 3.01
N PRO A 979 23.31 38.56 1.93
CA PRO A 979 24.75 38.82 1.99
C PRO A 979 25.13 39.89 3.02
N ASP A 980 26.02 39.56 3.95
CA ASP A 980 26.58 40.55 4.90
C ASP A 980 27.58 41.47 4.19
N TYR A 981 27.15 42.69 3.89
CA TYR A 981 27.96 43.69 3.19
C TYR A 981 29.04 44.34 4.09
N SER A 982 28.97 44.14 5.42
CA SER A 982 29.88 44.79 6.39
C SER A 982 31.27 44.14 6.46
N GLN A 983 31.43 42.91 5.99
CA GLN A 983 32.66 42.11 6.14
C GLN A 983 33.62 42.17 4.93
N ARG A 984 33.46 43.15 4.02
CA ARG A 984 34.12 43.10 2.70
C ARG A 984 35.32 44.04 2.54
N ASN A 985 36.35 43.55 1.85
CA ASN A 985 37.50 44.34 1.42
C ASN A 985 37.17 45.15 0.15
N ASN A 986 37.09 46.48 0.31
CA ASN A 986 37.72 47.53 -0.53
C ASN A 986 36.86 48.61 -1.25
N ILE A 987 37.45 49.81 -1.25
CA ILE A 987 37.35 51.01 -2.13
C ILE A 987 36.09 51.91 -2.08
N LYS A 988 34.89 51.38 -1.80
CA LYS A 988 33.68 52.11 -1.32
C LYS A 988 32.54 51.09 -1.28
N PRO A 989 31.98 50.73 -0.11
CA PRO A 989 30.87 49.80 -0.08
C PRO A 989 29.69 50.43 -0.82
N LYS A 990 29.23 49.77 -1.89
CA LYS A 990 27.88 50.00 -2.42
C LYS A 990 26.98 49.01 -1.70
N GLU A 991 25.90 49.51 -1.11
CA GLU A 991 24.90 48.72 -0.37
C GLU A 991 24.13 47.73 -1.27
N TYR A 992 24.35 47.80 -2.59
CA TYR A 992 23.56 47.12 -3.60
C TYR A 992 24.46 46.41 -4.63
N GLN A 993 24.42 45.07 -4.67
CA GLN A 993 25.19 44.25 -5.62
C GLN A 993 24.36 43.05 -6.10
N SER A 994 24.76 42.49 -7.25
CA SER A 994 24.10 41.31 -7.80
C SER A 994 24.28 40.07 -6.93
N ILE A 995 23.17 39.36 -6.68
CA ILE A 995 23.10 38.16 -5.83
C ILE A 995 22.75 36.96 -6.72
N ILE A 996 23.49 35.88 -6.57
CA ILE A 996 23.17 34.58 -7.17
C ILE A 996 22.66 33.70 -6.05
N TRP A 997 21.38 33.35 -6.12
CA TRP A 997 20.69 32.49 -5.18
C TRP A 997 20.86 31.03 -5.61
N SER A 998 20.88 30.12 -4.66
CA SER A 998 20.85 28.68 -4.93
C SER A 998 20.25 27.96 -3.73
N PHE A 999 19.25 27.09 -3.92
CA PHE A 999 18.64 26.38 -2.79
C PHE A 999 19.68 25.55 -2.02
N LYS A 1000 19.52 25.47 -0.70
CA LYS A 1000 20.43 24.69 0.17
C LYS A 1000 20.35 23.18 -0.12
N ASN A 1001 19.18 22.67 -0.48
CA ASN A 1001 18.89 21.29 -0.92
C ASN A 1001 17.47 21.18 -1.49
N ASP A 1002 17.11 20.02 -2.06
CA ASP A 1002 15.81 19.78 -2.70
C ASP A 1002 14.62 19.94 -1.73
N GLY A 1003 14.77 19.63 -0.44
CA GLY A 1003 13.72 19.84 0.57
C GLY A 1003 13.55 21.31 1.01
N ALA A 1004 14.55 22.17 0.76
CA ALA A 1004 14.47 23.59 1.06
C ALA A 1004 13.59 24.34 0.05
N GLU A 1005 13.49 23.85 -1.18
CA GLU A 1005 12.66 24.44 -2.23
C GLU A 1005 11.15 24.34 -1.90
N ASP A 1006 10.67 23.16 -1.51
CA ASP A 1006 9.25 22.97 -1.15
C ASP A 1006 8.84 23.80 0.07
N ASN A 1007 9.69 23.84 1.10
CA ASN A 1007 9.45 24.65 2.29
C ASN A 1007 9.48 26.15 2.00
N PHE A 1008 10.39 26.58 1.11
CA PHE A 1008 10.47 27.95 0.64
C PHE A 1008 9.19 28.38 -0.06
N TRP A 1009 8.69 27.56 -1.00
CA TRP A 1009 7.46 27.90 -1.72
C TRP A 1009 6.25 28.00 -0.78
N GLY A 1010 6.14 27.09 0.20
CA GLY A 1010 5.08 27.18 1.20
C GLY A 1010 5.15 28.43 2.07
N ALA A 1011 6.36 28.88 2.44
CA ALA A 1011 6.57 30.10 3.19
C ALA A 1011 6.32 31.37 2.36
N VAL A 1012 6.76 31.40 1.10
CA VAL A 1012 6.57 32.54 0.19
C VAL A 1012 5.11 32.73 -0.19
N GLU A 1013 4.38 31.66 -0.51
CA GLU A 1013 2.94 31.78 -0.76
C GLU A 1013 2.22 32.39 0.45
N ALA A 1014 2.57 31.94 1.66
CA ALA A 1014 1.96 32.41 2.89
C ALA A 1014 2.27 33.89 3.20
N GLU A 1015 3.50 34.34 2.95
CA GLU A 1015 3.91 35.72 3.23
C GLU A 1015 3.37 36.69 2.16
N VAL A 1016 3.46 36.31 0.87
CA VAL A 1016 3.15 37.18 -0.27
C VAL A 1016 1.66 37.19 -0.62
N GLY A 1017 0.91 36.15 -0.26
CA GLY A 1017 -0.51 36.02 -0.55
C GLY A 1017 -0.84 35.72 -2.02
N ALA A 1018 0.15 35.23 -2.79
CA ALA A 1018 0.00 34.85 -4.18
C ALA A 1018 0.10 33.32 -4.35
N PRO A 1019 -0.64 32.70 -5.29
CA PRO A 1019 -0.58 31.25 -5.49
C PRO A 1019 0.67 30.82 -6.27
N ARG A 1020 1.17 29.59 -6.02
CA ARG A 1020 2.41 29.01 -6.56
C ARG A 1020 2.57 29.16 -8.07
N LYS A 1021 1.46 29.05 -8.79
CA LYS A 1021 1.39 29.19 -10.26
C LYS A 1021 1.82 30.58 -10.76
N ARG A 1022 1.83 31.59 -9.87
CA ARG A 1022 2.25 32.96 -10.15
C ARG A 1022 3.70 33.22 -9.80
N PHE A 1023 4.40 32.24 -9.22
CA PHE A 1023 5.84 32.34 -9.00
C PHE A 1023 6.63 31.52 -10.01
N GLU A 1024 7.72 32.11 -10.49
CA GLU A 1024 8.73 31.43 -11.32
C GLU A 1024 10.13 31.73 -10.78
N ILE A 1025 11.07 30.79 -10.97
CA ILE A 1025 12.49 31.07 -10.72
C ILE A 1025 13.09 31.57 -12.02
N VAL A 1026 13.67 32.76 -11.99
CA VAL A 1026 14.27 33.38 -13.17
C VAL A 1026 15.79 33.36 -13.06
N ASP A 1027 16.46 32.98 -14.16
CA ASP A 1027 17.92 32.93 -14.22
C ASP A 1027 18.58 34.31 -14.05
N HIS A 1028 17.87 35.38 -14.44
CA HIS A 1028 18.35 36.75 -14.37
C HIS A 1028 17.18 37.74 -14.25
N GLU A 1029 17.13 38.42 -13.11
CA GLU A 1029 16.12 39.42 -12.76
C GLU A 1029 16.80 40.76 -12.49
N TYR A 1030 16.27 41.84 -13.06
CA TYR A 1030 16.78 43.18 -12.77
C TYR A 1030 16.07 43.72 -11.55
N VAL A 1031 16.82 44.17 -10.55
CA VAL A 1031 16.22 44.81 -9.39
C VAL A 1031 16.22 46.31 -9.61
N PHE A 1032 15.02 46.89 -9.57
CA PHE A 1032 14.81 48.32 -9.77
C PHE A 1032 14.64 49.07 -8.44
N THR A 1033 15.17 50.28 -8.37
CA THR A 1033 15.07 51.14 -7.20
C THR A 1033 14.49 52.51 -7.59
N ALA A 1034 13.59 53.05 -6.79
CA ALA A 1034 13.05 54.39 -6.97
C ALA A 1034 14.04 55.46 -6.45
N PHE A 1035 14.46 56.39 -7.30
CA PHE A 1035 15.28 57.55 -6.89
C PHE A 1035 14.42 58.82 -6.74
N ASP A 1036 14.57 59.50 -5.60
CA ASP A 1036 14.02 60.84 -5.32
C ASP A 1036 12.49 61.01 -5.50
N ASP A 1037 11.70 59.94 -5.27
CA ASP A 1037 10.22 60.00 -5.26
C ASP A 1037 9.65 59.54 -3.88
N PRO A 1038 9.09 60.44 -3.06
CA PRO A 1038 8.52 60.10 -1.77
C PRO A 1038 7.18 59.34 -1.85
N GLU A 1039 6.47 59.40 -2.98
CA GLU A 1039 5.19 58.70 -3.18
C GLU A 1039 5.42 57.24 -3.57
N MET A 1040 6.46 56.95 -4.37
CA MET A 1040 6.92 55.62 -4.78
C MET A 1040 7.70 54.93 -3.64
N GLY A 1041 6.96 54.22 -2.77
CA GLY A 1041 7.39 53.86 -1.43
C GLY A 1041 8.54 52.86 -1.24
N ASN A 1042 9.04 52.14 -2.25
CA ASN A 1042 10.17 51.22 -2.11
C ASN A 1042 10.57 50.58 -3.45
N ASN A 1043 11.63 49.75 -3.45
CA ASN A 1043 12.12 49.00 -4.62
C ASN A 1043 11.04 48.13 -5.30
N GLY A 1044 10.13 47.51 -4.54
CA GLY A 1044 9.06 46.64 -5.07
C GLY A 1044 8.03 47.35 -5.96
N ALA A 1045 7.84 48.67 -5.82
CA ALA A 1045 6.92 49.43 -6.67
C ALA A 1045 7.44 49.59 -8.11
N CYS A 1046 8.76 49.73 -8.27
CA CYS A 1046 9.39 49.80 -9.58
C CYS A 1046 9.43 48.43 -10.27
N GLU A 1047 9.62 47.37 -9.50
CA GLU A 1047 9.55 45.98 -9.99
C GLU A 1047 8.16 45.68 -10.56
N ARG A 1048 7.11 46.07 -9.84
CA ARG A 1048 5.72 45.93 -10.30
C ARG A 1048 5.43 46.68 -11.60
N GLU A 1049 5.94 47.90 -11.76
CA GLU A 1049 5.77 48.66 -13.01
C GLU A 1049 6.47 47.99 -14.20
N TYR A 1050 7.67 47.44 -13.97
CA TYR A 1050 8.38 46.65 -14.97
C TYR A 1050 7.59 45.39 -15.36
N ASN A 1051 7.06 44.66 -14.39
CA ASN A 1051 6.32 43.42 -14.64
C ASN A 1051 5.00 43.65 -15.39
N LEU A 1052 4.31 44.77 -15.11
CA LEU A 1052 3.03 45.08 -15.75
C LEU A 1052 3.18 45.75 -17.12
N TYR A 1053 4.17 46.61 -17.31
CA TYR A 1053 4.25 47.49 -18.49
C TYR A 1053 5.54 47.36 -19.31
N GLY A 1054 6.51 46.58 -18.83
CA GLY A 1054 7.83 46.44 -19.44
C GLY A 1054 8.67 47.72 -19.38
N TRP A 1055 9.88 47.65 -19.94
CA TRP A 1055 10.88 48.73 -19.88
C TRP A 1055 10.37 50.10 -20.38
N ASP A 1056 9.56 50.11 -21.44
CA ASP A 1056 9.04 51.34 -22.05
C ASP A 1056 7.90 51.99 -21.25
N GLY A 1057 7.36 51.28 -20.25
CA GLY A 1057 6.22 51.71 -19.44
C GLY A 1057 6.55 52.09 -18.00
N MET A 1058 7.83 51.98 -17.58
CA MET A 1058 8.28 52.37 -16.25
C MET A 1058 8.36 53.89 -16.09
N LYS A 1059 8.11 54.40 -14.89
CA LYS A 1059 8.39 55.81 -14.57
C LYS A 1059 9.88 56.13 -14.63
N ASP A 1060 10.20 57.36 -15.04
CA ASP A 1060 11.57 57.89 -15.15
C ASP A 1060 12.36 57.85 -13.82
N THR A 1061 11.66 57.73 -12.69
CA THR A 1061 12.24 57.64 -11.33
C THR A 1061 12.74 56.24 -10.99
N CYS A 1062 12.35 55.21 -11.74
CA CYS A 1062 12.80 53.84 -11.54
C CYS A 1062 14.12 53.59 -12.30
N GLN A 1063 15.17 53.26 -11.56
CA GLN A 1063 16.49 52.97 -12.13
C GLN A 1063 16.93 51.55 -11.81
N GLN A 1064 17.43 50.84 -12.83
CA GLN A 1064 18.08 49.54 -12.67
C GLN A 1064 19.44 49.72 -11.96
N GLN A 1065 19.65 49.01 -10.85
CA GLN A 1065 20.90 49.09 -10.08
C GLN A 1065 21.75 47.81 -10.15
N TYR A 1066 21.12 46.63 -10.01
CA TYR A 1066 21.77 45.33 -9.92
C TYR A 1066 20.85 44.23 -10.46
N PHE A 1067 21.29 42.98 -10.40
CA PHE A 1067 20.48 41.83 -10.82
C PHE A 1067 20.53 40.70 -9.81
N TRP A 1068 19.43 39.97 -9.67
CA TRP A 1068 19.40 38.69 -8.98
C TRP A 1068 19.39 37.55 -9.99
N SER A 1069 19.95 36.40 -9.61
CA SER A 1069 19.96 35.20 -10.44
C SER A 1069 19.44 34.02 -9.63
N TYR A 1070 18.57 33.22 -10.24
CA TYR A 1070 17.85 32.12 -9.60
C TYR A 1070 16.97 32.58 -8.42
N SER A 1071 16.35 33.77 -8.53
CA SER A 1071 15.38 34.33 -7.57
C SER A 1071 13.93 34.04 -7.97
N PRO A 1072 12.99 34.04 -7.01
CA PRO A 1072 11.56 34.00 -7.30
C PRO A 1072 11.10 35.31 -7.94
N HIS A 1073 10.16 35.20 -8.87
CA HIS A 1073 9.55 36.32 -9.57
C HIS A 1073 8.03 36.14 -9.65
N LEU A 1074 7.27 37.21 -9.43
CA LEU A 1074 5.82 37.22 -9.56
C LEU A 1074 5.39 37.54 -10.99
N ASN A 1075 4.72 36.57 -11.63
CA ASN A 1075 4.29 36.67 -13.00
C ASN A 1075 2.76 36.79 -13.11
N GLY A 1076 2.30 38.02 -13.39
CA GLY A 1076 0.90 38.31 -13.73
C GLY A 1076 -0.11 38.07 -12.60
N PHE A 1077 0.27 38.37 -11.35
CA PHE A 1077 -0.61 38.30 -10.18
C PHE A 1077 -1.62 39.46 -10.17
N VAL A 1078 -2.92 39.14 -10.11
CA VAL A 1078 -4.03 40.11 -10.16
C VAL A 1078 -5.04 39.85 -9.04
N ALA A 1079 -5.98 40.77 -8.79
CA ALA A 1079 -6.93 40.68 -7.67
C ALA A 1079 -7.76 39.38 -7.72
N ASP A 1080 -8.16 38.95 -8.91
CA ASP A 1080 -8.87 37.68 -9.15
C ASP A 1080 -8.08 36.41 -8.73
N ASP A 1081 -6.76 36.53 -8.50
CA ASP A 1081 -5.95 35.41 -8.00
C ASP A 1081 -5.91 35.33 -6.47
N VAL A 1082 -6.37 36.36 -5.77
CA VAL A 1082 -6.49 36.38 -4.31
C VAL A 1082 -7.66 35.48 -3.91
N PHE A 1083 -7.50 34.67 -2.88
CA PHE A 1083 -8.57 33.77 -2.44
C PHE A 1083 -9.73 34.54 -1.81
N ASN A 1084 -10.96 34.33 -2.29
CA ASN A 1084 -12.19 34.85 -1.67
C ASN A 1084 -12.86 33.75 -0.82
N PRO A 1085 -12.85 33.85 0.53
CA PRO A 1085 -13.54 32.89 1.39
C PRO A 1085 -15.05 32.78 1.10
N LYS A 1086 -15.70 33.87 0.67
CA LYS A 1086 -17.14 33.90 0.35
C LYS A 1086 -17.51 32.93 -0.77
N ASP A 1087 -16.68 32.79 -1.82
CA ASP A 1087 -16.97 31.91 -2.97
C ASP A 1087 -17.21 30.45 -2.56
N THR A 1088 -16.49 30.04 -1.52
CA THR A 1088 -16.66 28.73 -0.90
C THR A 1088 -17.88 28.70 0.01
N VAL A 1089 -17.93 29.63 0.97
CA VAL A 1089 -18.92 29.59 2.06
C VAL A 1089 -20.33 29.74 1.51
N GLU A 1090 -20.51 30.57 0.48
CA GLU A 1090 -21.79 30.77 -0.19
C GLU A 1090 -22.38 29.48 -0.76
N LYS A 1091 -21.55 28.58 -1.31
CA LYS A 1091 -22.03 27.29 -1.83
C LYS A 1091 -22.53 26.35 -0.73
N VAL A 1092 -21.91 26.39 0.45
CA VAL A 1092 -22.33 25.61 1.61
C VAL A 1092 -23.58 26.20 2.24
N MET A 1093 -23.60 27.52 2.46
CA MET A 1093 -24.74 28.23 3.05
C MET A 1093 -26.00 28.12 2.19
N LYS A 1094 -25.88 28.06 0.85
CA LYS A 1094 -27.01 27.77 -0.05
C LYS A 1094 -27.61 26.36 0.13
N ASN A 1095 -26.83 25.41 0.62
CA ASN A 1095 -27.24 24.02 0.82
C ASN A 1095 -27.76 23.74 2.24
N ILE A 1096 -27.34 24.52 3.24
CA ILE A 1096 -27.93 24.53 4.58
C ILE A 1096 -29.24 25.34 4.51
N LYS A 1097 -30.28 24.72 3.96
CA LYS A 1097 -31.64 25.29 3.96
C LYS A 1097 -32.26 25.23 5.35
N ASP A 1098 -33.33 26.00 5.57
CA ASP A 1098 -34.20 25.90 6.75
C ASP A 1098 -34.54 24.44 7.11
N ASP A 1099 -34.63 23.54 6.12
CA ASP A 1099 -34.89 22.10 6.29
C ASP A 1099 -33.83 21.35 7.12
N VAL A 1100 -32.54 21.72 7.03
CA VAL A 1100 -31.45 21.09 7.80
C VAL A 1100 -31.53 21.54 9.26
N ILE A 1101 -31.65 22.86 9.47
CA ILE A 1101 -31.81 23.46 10.80
C ILE A 1101 -33.08 22.93 11.46
N GLN A 1102 -34.19 22.82 10.71
CA GLN A 1102 -35.44 22.24 11.18
C GLN A 1102 -35.29 20.75 11.52
N ALA A 1103 -34.56 19.96 10.73
CA ALA A 1103 -34.31 18.56 11.05
C ALA A 1103 -33.46 18.40 12.33
N ILE A 1104 -32.43 19.22 12.51
CA ILE A 1104 -31.63 19.26 13.74
C ILE A 1104 -32.50 19.71 14.93
N ALA A 1105 -33.36 20.70 14.74
CA ALA A 1105 -34.29 21.16 15.77
C ALA A 1105 -35.30 20.08 16.17
N GLU A 1106 -35.85 19.33 15.20
CA GLU A 1106 -36.75 18.19 15.46
C GLU A 1106 -36.05 17.09 16.27
N LEU A 1107 -34.82 16.72 15.91
CA LEU A 1107 -34.03 15.73 16.64
C LEU A 1107 -33.63 16.23 18.03
N THR A 1108 -33.24 17.50 18.15
CA THR A 1108 -32.91 18.13 19.44
C THR A 1108 -34.12 18.15 20.35
N LEU A 1109 -35.31 18.47 19.83
CA LEU A 1109 -36.57 18.40 20.58
C LEU A 1109 -36.90 16.95 21.00
N ALA A 1110 -36.71 15.97 20.12
CA ALA A 1110 -36.93 14.56 20.44
C ALA A 1110 -35.97 14.07 21.54
N VAL A 1111 -34.70 14.47 21.51
CA VAL A 1111 -33.71 14.15 22.55
C VAL A 1111 -34.04 14.86 23.86
N ILE A 1112 -34.45 16.14 23.82
CA ILE A 1112 -34.89 16.88 25.01
C ILE A 1112 -36.13 16.22 25.64
N ALA A 1113 -37.11 15.80 24.81
CA ALA A 1113 -38.35 15.15 25.21
C ALA A 1113 -38.19 13.68 25.65
N ASP A 1114 -36.98 13.11 25.60
CA ASP A 1114 -36.72 11.68 25.86
C ASP A 1114 -37.45 10.73 24.85
N GLU A 1115 -37.76 11.22 23.64
CA GLU A 1115 -38.46 10.48 22.56
C GLU A 1115 -37.50 9.99 21.45
N TYR A 1116 -36.20 10.28 21.55
CA TYR A 1116 -35.20 9.82 20.58
C TYR A 1116 -34.73 8.39 20.88
N TYR A 1117 -34.98 7.47 19.95
CA TYR A 1117 -34.78 6.02 20.15
C TYR A 1117 -33.37 5.48 19.86
N SER A 1118 -32.44 6.33 19.40
CA SER A 1118 -31.05 5.95 19.07
C SER A 1118 -30.03 6.57 20.04
N ASP A 1119 -28.73 6.38 19.81
CA ASP A 1119 -27.69 6.98 20.67
C ASP A 1119 -27.63 8.50 20.45
N GLU A 1120 -27.92 9.25 21.51
CA GLU A 1120 -27.88 10.71 21.54
C GLU A 1120 -26.45 11.26 21.42
N ASN A 1121 -25.42 10.48 21.79
CA ASN A 1121 -24.02 10.85 21.59
C ASN A 1121 -23.61 10.75 20.12
N ASP A 1122 -24.23 9.83 19.35
CA ASP A 1122 -23.97 9.73 17.93
C ASP A 1122 -24.47 10.98 17.18
N LEU A 1123 -25.55 11.61 17.65
CA LEU A 1123 -25.99 12.89 17.09
C LEU A 1123 -24.99 14.01 17.37
N VAL A 1124 -24.44 14.06 18.60
CA VAL A 1124 -23.42 15.04 18.99
C VAL A 1124 -22.15 14.85 18.16
N ASP A 1125 -21.63 13.62 18.09
CA ASP A 1125 -20.42 13.26 17.32
C ASP A 1125 -20.58 13.56 15.82
N ALA A 1126 -21.78 13.33 15.27
CA ALA A 1126 -22.08 13.57 13.86
C ALA A 1126 -22.18 15.07 13.52
N LEU A 1127 -22.63 15.92 14.45
CA LEU A 1127 -22.91 17.34 14.22
C LEU A 1127 -21.76 18.27 14.58
N ALA A 1128 -20.98 17.95 15.62
CA ALA A 1128 -20.01 18.89 16.17
C ALA A 1128 -18.94 19.33 15.15
N LEU A 1129 -18.36 18.38 14.41
CA LEU A 1129 -17.30 18.68 13.44
C LEU A 1129 -17.78 19.57 12.28
N PRO A 1130 -18.88 19.26 11.57
CA PRO A 1130 -19.42 20.14 10.53
C PRO A 1130 -19.77 21.56 11.01
N VAL A 1131 -20.35 21.71 12.21
CA VAL A 1131 -20.76 23.01 12.75
C VAL A 1131 -19.53 23.86 13.10
N PHE A 1132 -18.51 23.29 13.75
CA PHE A 1132 -17.27 24.01 14.07
C PHE A 1132 -16.45 24.37 12.82
N MET A 1133 -16.46 23.52 11.80
CA MET A 1133 -15.85 23.86 10.51
C MET A 1133 -16.51 25.05 9.83
N LEU A 1134 -17.85 25.16 9.93
CA LEU A 1134 -18.59 26.30 9.40
C LEU A 1134 -18.28 27.58 10.19
N GLN A 1135 -18.16 27.48 11.51
CA GLN A 1135 -17.76 28.60 12.37
C GLN A 1135 -16.40 29.18 11.94
N ALA A 1136 -15.39 28.33 11.81
CA ALA A 1136 -14.05 28.75 11.38
C ALA A 1136 -14.05 29.41 9.99
N ALA A 1137 -14.90 28.93 9.07
CA ALA A 1137 -15.02 29.51 7.73
C ALA A 1137 -15.64 30.93 7.76
N LEU A 1138 -16.61 31.17 8.63
CA LEU A 1138 -17.24 32.49 8.80
C LEU A 1138 -16.35 33.46 9.57
N ASP A 1139 -15.56 32.99 10.53
CA ASP A 1139 -14.56 33.80 11.22
C ASP A 1139 -13.48 34.31 10.23
N SER A 1140 -13.11 33.50 9.23
CA SER A 1140 -12.22 33.91 8.14
C SER A 1140 -12.84 34.99 7.26
N MET A 1141 -14.10 34.84 6.86
CA MET A 1141 -14.82 35.89 6.14
C MET A 1141 -14.84 37.19 6.96
N GLN A 1142 -15.18 37.12 8.25
CA GLN A 1142 -15.22 38.30 9.10
C GLN A 1142 -13.87 39.02 9.16
N SER A 1143 -12.76 38.28 9.26
CA SER A 1143 -11.41 38.86 9.23
C SER A 1143 -11.12 39.62 7.93
N VAL A 1144 -11.53 39.09 6.77
CA VAL A 1144 -11.36 39.77 5.48
C VAL A 1144 -12.21 41.04 5.40
N LEU A 1145 -13.45 40.99 5.90
CA LEU A 1145 -14.34 42.15 5.99
C LEU A 1145 -13.73 43.26 6.86
N ASP A 1146 -13.26 42.90 8.05
CA ASP A 1146 -12.64 43.83 9.00
C ASP A 1146 -11.36 44.45 8.42
N MET A 1147 -10.52 43.65 7.74
CA MET A 1147 -9.32 44.15 7.06
C MET A 1147 -9.67 45.11 5.92
N GLY A 1148 -10.67 44.80 5.10
CA GLY A 1148 -11.11 45.71 4.04
C GLY A 1148 -11.60 47.04 4.59
N LYS A 1149 -12.36 47.02 5.69
CA LYS A 1149 -12.80 48.22 6.42
C LYS A 1149 -11.62 49.03 6.95
N ASP A 1150 -10.67 48.37 7.61
CA ASP A 1150 -9.47 49.01 8.16
C ASP A 1150 -8.59 49.64 7.05
N ILE A 1151 -8.44 48.96 5.91
CA ILE A 1151 -7.68 49.46 4.74
C ILE A 1151 -8.38 50.70 4.15
N GLU A 1152 -9.70 50.68 4.01
CA GLU A 1152 -10.47 51.81 3.47
C GLU A 1152 -10.46 53.02 4.42
N GLU A 1153 -10.47 52.80 5.74
CA GLU A 1153 -10.44 53.88 6.74
C GLU A 1153 -9.04 54.50 6.95
N THR A 1154 -7.95 53.81 6.56
CA THR A 1154 -6.57 54.21 6.93
C THR A 1154 -5.70 54.65 5.75
N GLU A 1155 -5.38 55.95 5.64
CA GLU A 1155 -4.47 56.50 4.60
C GLU A 1155 -2.95 56.31 4.89
N THR A 1156 -2.53 55.56 5.92
CA THR A 1156 -1.14 55.65 6.43
C THR A 1156 -0.33 54.33 6.35
N LYS A 1157 0.82 54.40 5.65
CA LYS A 1157 1.79 53.30 5.43
C LYS A 1157 2.29 52.58 6.70
N GLU A 1158 2.28 53.21 7.88
CA GLU A 1158 2.83 52.62 9.13
C GLU A 1158 1.87 51.70 9.90
N PHE A 1159 0.54 51.82 9.71
CA PHE A 1159 -0.42 50.93 10.36
C PHE A 1159 -0.41 49.55 9.70
N ILE A 1160 -0.20 49.50 8.38
CA ILE A 1160 -0.45 48.30 7.58
C ILE A 1160 0.72 47.31 7.64
N ILE A 1161 1.97 47.77 7.73
CA ILE A 1161 3.12 46.88 7.98
C ILE A 1161 3.00 46.23 9.37
N ASN A 1162 2.54 46.98 10.38
CA ASN A 1162 2.28 46.41 11.71
C ASN A 1162 1.06 45.49 11.74
N LEU A 1163 0.05 45.71 10.89
CA LEU A 1163 -1.09 44.81 10.72
C LEU A 1163 -0.63 43.46 10.15
N PHE A 1164 0.19 43.45 9.09
CA PHE A 1164 0.76 42.22 8.52
C PHE A 1164 1.70 41.51 9.50
N SER A 1165 2.60 42.24 10.18
CA SER A 1165 3.49 41.64 11.19
C SER A 1165 2.74 41.13 12.42
N SER A 1166 1.62 41.74 12.83
CA SER A 1166 0.82 41.29 13.97
C SER A 1166 -0.16 40.17 13.63
N LEU A 1167 -0.71 40.12 12.41
CA LEU A 1167 -1.50 38.98 11.92
C LEU A 1167 -0.65 37.70 11.86
N LEU A 1168 0.60 37.80 11.42
CA LEU A 1168 1.54 36.67 11.43
C LEU A 1168 1.98 36.26 12.84
N VAL A 1169 1.94 37.18 13.81
CA VAL A 1169 2.21 36.85 15.22
C VAL A 1169 1.01 36.14 15.88
N VAL A 1170 -0.24 36.41 15.49
CA VAL A 1170 -1.37 35.57 15.89
C VAL A 1170 -1.28 34.18 15.25
N ALA A 1171 -0.77 34.08 14.01
CA ALA A 1171 -0.37 32.81 13.40
C ALA A 1171 0.83 32.14 14.12
N SER A 1172 1.65 32.90 14.86
CA SER A 1172 2.82 32.37 15.60
C SER A 1172 2.51 31.77 16.99
N MET A 1173 1.30 31.97 17.54
CA MET A 1173 0.80 31.16 18.67
C MET A 1173 0.19 29.81 18.22
N GLY A 1174 0.07 29.61 16.90
CA GLY A 1174 -0.29 28.36 16.26
C GLY A 1174 0.73 27.99 15.20
N GLY A 1175 1.99 27.75 15.58
CA GLY A 1175 3.14 27.65 14.67
C GLY A 1175 2.97 26.82 13.38
N GLY A 1176 3.55 27.37 12.31
CA GLY A 1176 4.15 26.68 11.17
C GLY A 1176 3.20 26.30 10.03
N ALA A 1177 3.18 27.12 8.98
CA ALA A 1177 2.47 26.97 7.70
C ALA A 1177 0.92 26.91 7.81
N LEU A 1178 0.24 27.21 6.69
CA LEU A 1178 -1.20 26.94 6.46
C LEU A 1178 -2.24 28.03 6.77
N VAL A 1179 -1.92 29.33 6.75
CA VAL A 1179 -3.04 30.31 6.70
C VAL A 1179 -3.71 30.22 5.32
N GLU A 1180 -3.02 30.53 4.22
CA GLU A 1180 -3.67 30.49 2.89
C GLU A 1180 -3.92 29.06 2.36
N ALA A 1181 -3.00 28.12 2.61
CA ALA A 1181 -3.17 26.72 2.22
C ALA A 1181 -4.25 26.00 3.06
N GLY A 1182 -4.38 26.34 4.35
CA GLY A 1182 -5.45 25.82 5.22
C GLY A 1182 -6.83 26.30 4.77
N TRP A 1183 -6.96 27.58 4.39
CA TRP A 1183 -8.21 28.14 3.86
C TRP A 1183 -8.57 27.62 2.47
N LYS A 1184 -7.60 27.49 1.55
CA LYS A 1184 -7.83 26.88 0.23
C LYS A 1184 -8.18 25.40 0.34
N LEU A 1185 -7.61 24.66 1.30
CA LEU A 1185 -8.02 23.29 1.60
C LEU A 1185 -9.44 23.26 2.17
N LEU A 1186 -9.72 23.99 3.25
CA LEU A 1186 -11.06 24.08 3.86
C LEU A 1186 -12.11 24.48 2.81
N GLY A 1187 -11.76 25.42 1.92
CA GLY A 1187 -12.66 25.89 0.87
C GLY A 1187 -12.91 24.89 -0.24
N LYS A 1188 -11.85 24.25 -0.76
CA LYS A 1188 -12.00 23.13 -1.70
C LYS A 1188 -12.81 21.99 -1.09
N TRP A 1189 -12.66 21.72 0.20
CA TRP A 1189 -13.42 20.68 0.90
C TRP A 1189 -14.90 21.05 1.07
N LEU A 1190 -15.20 22.23 1.62
CA LEU A 1190 -16.57 22.71 1.82
C LEU A 1190 -17.37 22.75 0.50
N VAL A 1191 -16.74 23.21 -0.59
CA VAL A 1191 -17.34 23.20 -1.94
C VAL A 1191 -17.55 21.77 -2.46
N ARG A 1192 -16.57 20.87 -2.29
CA ARG A 1192 -16.68 19.48 -2.73
C ARG A 1192 -17.71 18.70 -1.92
N ALA A 1193 -17.85 18.99 -0.63
CA ALA A 1193 -18.89 18.45 0.25
C ALA A 1193 -20.29 18.91 -0.22
N ALA A 1194 -20.44 20.21 -0.49
CA ALA A 1194 -21.67 20.81 -1.00
C ALA A 1194 -22.08 20.28 -2.39
N GLU A 1195 -21.12 20.00 -3.27
CA GLU A 1195 -21.35 19.42 -4.60
C GLU A 1195 -21.57 17.89 -4.54
N SER A 1196 -21.08 17.21 -3.49
CA SER A 1196 -21.16 15.74 -3.31
C SER A 1196 -22.48 15.21 -2.72
N GLY A 1197 -23.51 16.05 -2.61
CA GLY A 1197 -24.80 15.68 -2.01
C GLY A 1197 -25.50 14.46 -2.62
N HIS A 1198 -25.01 13.87 -3.71
CA HIS A 1198 -25.51 12.62 -4.31
C HIS A 1198 -24.41 11.65 -4.81
N ALA A 1199 -23.13 11.84 -4.50
CA ALA A 1199 -22.04 11.04 -5.07
C ALA A 1199 -21.24 10.27 -4.01
N ALA A 1200 -21.19 8.95 -4.18
CA ALA A 1200 -20.54 7.99 -3.29
C ALA A 1200 -19.02 8.22 -3.17
N ILE A 1201 -18.60 8.79 -2.04
CA ILE A 1201 -17.27 8.56 -1.50
C ILE A 1201 -17.42 7.36 -0.54
N SER A 1202 -16.69 6.28 -0.78
CA SER A 1202 -16.78 5.04 0.03
C SER A 1202 -15.88 5.14 1.26
N LEU A 1203 -16.15 4.32 2.29
CA LEU A 1203 -15.31 4.25 3.50
C LEU A 1203 -13.84 3.89 3.17
N VAL A 1204 -13.62 3.20 2.04
CA VAL A 1204 -12.31 2.83 1.50
C VAL A 1204 -11.48 4.06 1.14
N ALA A 1205 -12.10 5.13 0.63
CA ALA A 1205 -11.41 6.37 0.29
C ALA A 1205 -10.87 7.12 1.53
N VAL A 1206 -11.43 6.88 2.74
CA VAL A 1206 -10.91 7.42 4.01
C VAL A 1206 -9.72 6.63 4.52
N VAL A 1207 -9.72 5.33 4.28
CA VAL A 1207 -8.59 4.46 4.63
C VAL A 1207 -7.39 4.74 3.74
N GLU A 1208 -7.64 5.03 2.46
CA GLU A 1208 -6.60 5.45 1.50
C GLU A 1208 -6.22 6.93 1.64
N ASN A 1209 -7.14 7.78 2.08
CA ASN A 1209 -6.91 9.20 2.34
C ASN A 1209 -7.74 9.69 3.56
N PRO A 1210 -7.14 9.68 4.76
CA PRO A 1210 -7.79 10.11 6.01
C PRO A 1210 -8.34 11.55 5.94
N ASP A 1211 -7.75 12.40 5.10
CA ASP A 1211 -8.13 13.80 4.93
C ASP A 1211 -9.53 13.96 4.30
N SER A 1212 -10.11 12.88 3.76
CA SER A 1212 -11.47 12.87 3.21
C SER A 1212 -12.58 12.58 4.24
N ALA A 1213 -12.24 12.18 5.47
CA ALA A 1213 -13.24 11.89 6.51
C ALA A 1213 -14.17 13.08 6.86
N PRO A 1214 -13.67 14.34 6.99
CA PRO A 1214 -14.53 15.49 7.23
C PRO A 1214 -15.58 15.70 6.13
N LEU A 1215 -15.23 15.46 4.86
CA LEU A 1215 -16.18 15.57 3.74
C LEU A 1215 -17.32 14.58 3.86
N LEU A 1216 -17.01 13.35 4.24
CA LEU A 1216 -17.99 12.29 4.35
C LEU A 1216 -18.96 12.56 5.49
N ILE A 1217 -18.45 13.01 6.64
CA ILE A 1217 -19.28 13.42 7.78
C ILE A 1217 -20.19 14.58 7.35
N PHE A 1218 -19.64 15.59 6.70
CA PHE A 1218 -20.41 16.73 6.19
C PHE A 1218 -21.47 16.29 5.18
N GLY A 1219 -21.12 15.45 4.21
CA GLY A 1219 -22.05 14.95 3.18
C GLY A 1219 -23.13 14.02 3.71
N LEU A 1220 -22.83 13.22 4.75
CA LEU A 1220 -23.81 12.34 5.40
C LEU A 1220 -24.89 13.12 6.16
N ILE A 1221 -24.51 14.24 6.78
CA ILE A 1221 -25.32 14.89 7.82
C ILE A 1221 -25.84 16.28 7.43
N MET A 1222 -25.07 17.07 6.66
CA MET A 1222 -25.45 18.43 6.27
C MET A 1222 -26.16 18.52 4.92
N SER A 1223 -26.59 17.38 4.34
CA SER A 1223 -27.25 17.31 3.02
C SER A 1223 -28.77 17.14 3.15
N GLY A 1224 -29.51 18.25 3.30
CA GLY A 1224 -30.97 18.20 3.44
C GLY A 1224 -31.41 17.52 4.75
N ARG A 1225 -32.41 16.63 4.72
CA ARG A 1225 -32.95 15.99 5.93
C ARG A 1225 -32.30 14.63 6.26
N THR A 1226 -31.13 14.30 5.69
CA THR A 1226 -30.46 13.00 5.88
C THR A 1226 -30.06 12.72 7.32
N ILE A 1227 -29.90 13.76 8.15
CA ILE A 1227 -29.66 13.62 9.58
C ILE A 1227 -30.80 12.89 10.32
N LEU A 1228 -32.01 12.84 9.76
CA LEU A 1228 -33.10 12.04 10.31
C LEU A 1228 -32.89 10.53 10.14
N GLU A 1229 -31.93 10.10 9.29
CA GLU A 1229 -31.60 8.70 9.06
C GLU A 1229 -30.56 8.21 10.09
N THR A 1230 -31.02 7.43 11.07
CA THR A 1230 -30.19 6.92 12.18
C THR A 1230 -28.95 6.15 11.71
N GLN A 1231 -29.01 5.45 10.57
CA GLN A 1231 -27.87 4.75 9.97
C GLN A 1231 -26.78 5.71 9.47
N LYS A 1232 -27.16 6.87 8.93
CA LYS A 1232 -26.20 7.89 8.45
C LYS A 1232 -25.57 8.63 9.63
N VAL A 1233 -26.36 8.93 10.67
CA VAL A 1233 -25.88 9.51 11.94
C VAL A 1233 -24.85 8.60 12.59
N ALA A 1234 -25.17 7.32 12.78
CA ALA A 1234 -24.23 6.36 13.37
C ALA A 1234 -22.94 6.23 12.54
N LYS A 1235 -23.04 6.20 11.21
CA LYS A 1235 -21.88 6.16 10.30
C LYS A 1235 -21.01 7.42 10.41
N ALA A 1236 -21.61 8.61 10.47
CA ALA A 1236 -20.91 9.87 10.64
C ALA A 1236 -20.26 9.98 12.02
N ALA A 1237 -20.93 9.52 13.08
CA ALA A 1237 -20.39 9.45 14.43
C ALA A 1237 -19.18 8.49 14.52
N THR A 1238 -19.27 7.31 13.92
CA THR A 1238 -18.14 6.36 13.86
C THR A 1238 -16.95 6.94 13.09
N LEU A 1239 -17.21 7.60 11.94
CA LEU A 1239 -16.18 8.31 11.19
C LEU A 1239 -15.53 9.39 12.05
N ARG A 1240 -16.32 10.23 12.73
CA ARG A 1240 -15.81 11.27 13.61
C ARG A 1240 -14.94 10.69 14.72
N ARG A 1241 -15.40 9.66 15.41
CA ARG A 1241 -14.67 9.00 16.51
C ARG A 1241 -13.40 8.29 16.05
N SER A 1242 -13.29 7.94 14.77
CA SER A 1242 -12.09 7.35 14.18
C SER A 1242 -10.99 8.38 13.84
N MET A 1243 -11.32 9.67 13.81
CA MET A 1243 -10.35 10.75 13.54
C MET A 1243 -9.54 11.09 14.79
N LYS A 1244 -8.22 11.18 14.62
CA LYS A 1244 -7.31 11.59 15.70
C LYS A 1244 -7.32 13.10 15.88
N TYR A 1245 -6.98 13.55 17.09
CA TYR A 1245 -6.85 14.98 17.40
C TYR A 1245 -5.84 15.67 16.48
N GLU A 1246 -4.70 15.02 16.20
CA GLU A 1246 -3.67 15.54 15.31
C GLU A 1246 -4.18 15.71 13.87
N GLU A 1247 -5.02 14.77 13.40
CA GLU A 1247 -5.68 14.83 12.09
C GLU A 1247 -6.65 16.02 12.06
N ILE A 1248 -7.47 16.24 13.09
CA ILE A 1248 -8.38 17.40 13.12
C ILE A 1248 -7.61 18.73 13.16
N THR A 1249 -6.55 18.79 13.97
CA THR A 1249 -5.73 20.01 14.12
C THR A 1249 -4.82 20.29 12.93
N SER A 1250 -4.49 19.28 12.11
CA SER A 1250 -3.71 19.50 10.89
C SER A 1250 -4.53 20.27 9.84
N PHE A 1251 -5.87 20.19 9.90
CA PHE A 1251 -6.77 20.95 9.05
C PHE A 1251 -7.11 22.33 9.64
N ASN A 1252 -7.46 22.40 10.93
CA ASN A 1252 -7.71 23.66 11.63
C ASN A 1252 -7.56 23.48 13.16
N LYS A 1253 -6.65 24.25 13.79
CA LYS A 1253 -6.33 24.15 15.22
C LYS A 1253 -7.48 24.62 16.13
N GLU A 1254 -8.29 25.58 15.69
CA GLU A 1254 -9.44 26.10 16.44
C GLU A 1254 -10.58 25.07 16.46
N VAL A 1255 -10.85 24.44 15.31
CA VAL A 1255 -11.77 23.30 15.23
C VAL A 1255 -11.28 22.15 16.12
N GLY A 1256 -9.96 21.86 16.11
CA GLY A 1256 -9.37 20.87 17.00
C GLY A 1256 -9.58 21.20 18.49
N ALA A 1257 -9.41 22.45 18.90
CA ALA A 1257 -9.63 22.89 20.28
C ALA A 1257 -11.10 22.73 20.71
N LEU A 1258 -12.06 23.12 19.86
CA LEU A 1258 -13.49 22.95 20.11
C LEU A 1258 -13.90 21.47 20.14
N MET A 1259 -13.34 20.65 19.24
CA MET A 1259 -13.57 19.21 19.21
C MET A 1259 -13.01 18.49 20.44
N LYS A 1260 -11.87 18.94 20.96
CA LYS A 1260 -11.31 18.41 22.20
C LYS A 1260 -12.17 18.78 23.41
N LEU A 1261 -12.69 20.01 23.44
CA LEU A 1261 -13.62 20.44 24.47
C LEU A 1261 -14.91 19.59 24.44
N GLU A 1262 -15.48 19.36 23.26
CA GLU A 1262 -16.60 18.43 23.03
C GLU A 1262 -16.30 17.03 23.59
N GLU A 1263 -15.17 16.42 23.18
CA GLU A 1263 -14.78 15.07 23.59
C GLU A 1263 -14.54 14.98 25.11
N GLU A 1264 -14.00 16.02 25.75
CA GLU A 1264 -13.82 16.10 27.21
C GLU A 1264 -15.14 16.21 27.97
N LEU A 1265 -16.17 16.81 27.36
CA LEU A 1265 -17.52 16.88 27.92
C LEU A 1265 -18.26 15.55 27.73
N ASN A 1266 -18.02 14.86 26.62
CA ASN A 1266 -18.61 13.55 26.27
C ASN A 1266 -17.95 12.37 27.04
N LYS A 1267 -16.65 12.47 27.40
CA LYS A 1267 -15.89 11.45 28.17
C LYS A 1267 -16.12 11.43 29.68
N LYS A 1268 -16.89 12.36 30.25
CA LYS A 1268 -17.16 12.40 31.71
C LYS A 1268 -18.49 11.71 32.07
N PRO A 1269 -18.47 10.42 32.48
CA PRO A 1269 -19.49 9.90 33.37
C PRO A 1269 -18.90 9.36 34.69
N ALA A 1270 -19.42 9.83 35.83
CA ALA A 1270 -19.24 9.18 37.12
C ALA A 1270 -20.53 8.46 37.53
N SER A 1271 -20.42 7.15 37.71
CA SER A 1271 -21.31 6.24 38.47
C SER A 1271 -22.82 6.49 38.43
N SER A 1272 -23.56 5.68 37.67
CA SER A 1272 -24.62 4.83 38.22
C SER A 1272 -25.25 3.95 37.13
N SER A 1273 -25.45 2.69 37.50
CA SER A 1273 -26.33 1.75 36.81
C SER A 1273 -27.78 2.24 36.89
N VAL A 1274 -28.36 2.68 35.77
CA VAL A 1274 -29.81 2.86 35.65
C VAL A 1274 -30.26 2.18 34.36
N CYS A 1275 -31.12 1.18 34.51
CA CYS A 1275 -31.76 0.48 33.40
C CYS A 1275 -32.70 1.44 32.64
N LYS A 1276 -32.64 1.44 31.31
CA LYS A 1276 -33.70 2.02 30.46
C LYS A 1276 -34.93 1.11 30.55
N VAL A 1277 -35.96 1.52 31.29
CA VAL A 1277 -37.30 0.92 31.22
C VAL A 1277 -38.05 1.54 30.03
N ARG A 1278 -38.73 0.69 29.27
CA ARG A 1278 -39.56 1.06 28.10
C ARG A 1278 -40.83 1.79 28.55
N PHE A 1279 -41.10 2.98 28.00
CA PHE A 1279 -42.47 3.44 27.83
C PHE A 1279 -42.93 3.05 26.41
N ALA A 1280 -44.08 2.39 26.33
CA ALA A 1280 -44.76 2.01 25.09
C ALA A 1280 -45.62 3.14 24.56
#